data_AF-A0A9P9JF24-F1
#
_entry.id   AF-A0A9P9JF24-F1
#
_cell.length_a   1.000
_cell.length_b   1.000
_cell.length_c   1.000
_cell.angle_alpha   90.00
_cell.angle_beta   90.00
_cell.angle_gamma   90.00
#
_symmetry.space_group_name_H-M   'P 1'
#
loop_
_entity.id
_entity.type
_entity.pdbx_description
1 polymer ?
#
loop_
_entity_poly.entity_id
_entity_poly.type
_entity_poly.pdbx_seq_one_letter_code
_entity_poly.pdbx_strand_id
1 'polypeptide(L)'
;MFPYHHSQPLSNNNSHQNLGCRQNSVTHSASTESISDHASIWRPARRDYHPSTFAESTHSLHSSAEAEYTLPGLGSEPRTSHAGVQPSVLEPCVTSKDEEILEEQKQGARWHPFWLRQAMLCSFCAAFLCCTIALPIMLSLSKRNNGLFESRQGDAYVWRFGPTAILTIFSIFWSRVEFQALRYWPWMAMRTGQDLGPAGYNLDYTQMLSPAVLIKSLRRKHFLVFLVATASMILKVQIIISPALYQLHTTQSSTSVDVEVLDSFAVTEDLNNATGTGPYYHARALQNFDMEFPFGVAKEGAYQTFRMQNQTTTARGTVNTPLTVTVDGVFTHMECRELKNHSIASRGLDKYGFHNFTIDLQFEDCEQSVRMQNTVQWQLPNVDTAEAYWTVNTTLKPTFPCSSLPQQNPNFIYYAANYVPSADNVSIPHLDTCAAVICSPTAYISKVEIVDDGISPKMISSPTQKNTTIHSNPWDMLQNAVPDVLGYVGISATSRVTGPVEYAYGFRGKDVSSTDMSLYQSKVLLNSIMNLTEQVLPMLSHYQLRQTATTHTAGSLVVEPDKLYVNEFVCIWMTGLFAVITCIAFWVIFQSRIVSSVWHRDPATILGTLLFFQSDTKHTSEVVKSISGGRNDKKAEWSHSNYSPLALRPWFRTIFMVFVVGLIVGLAVALNASNTSDGLATVDGEGFFYLLSKSLPTLAMLLVSMYVAFNDTVMRDLATLSKLSSKSCDSQELDKSLLDMLGFRALSHSVRLKVYSVTVSQILATLCAFLTTIAAALLTSQVAPASTSSEIQQESWFGYRQLPPNESYSEEYSGNREDIGSLLLARRLSNFTYPQNTYADLVFPVLGINDTDWNANTSARVHTPAAKLLPTCIQLSETDFEMSIKNDSYTGGIEVHITLSFTCPNGSVITSDEFISVEGTITDNYESAYIAELARSPGNVEYTSMMCHLDLDDDAILSTPWGLHTYMWGQYSVANMNFDHFSAWQCNYSWAEVSAEVNLIWGSDTILIDHQNPPTHDNSSVKRWSPPFSFPELGGAESYLGLSDPFPEIEITDPRAGGFSKQFGLLVEPFGTFQVEDFGKLGQEQNILDALHSNLGFVGAQLANIEYRLGIDEKSAATPPVQRGNLPSVNATITDNGRLRLVQNATLTFVLIGVLSLVVVVNAWALASVSLRQKLNHRPSWLLDLDMKGIAPEGFSSIAMMESLMHGSNFLRDVPPDAYPTSSSELHQWLAGTLFRIGWFQRDATNEKEFTLGVLEDEDFEFLGDKDDVKVSQESTREI
;
A
#
# COMPACT_ATOMS: atom_id res chain seq x y z
N MET A 1 13.27 19.99 -34.06
CA MET A 1 13.86 19.94 -35.42
C MET A 1 15.32 19.50 -35.28
N PHE A 2 15.94 18.89 -36.29
CA PHE A 2 17.30 18.30 -36.25
C PHE A 2 18.44 19.38 -36.20
N PRO A 3 19.74 19.02 -36.04
CA PRO A 3 20.41 18.48 -34.83
C PRO A 3 21.78 19.19 -34.63
N TYR A 4 22.82 18.55 -34.05
CA TYR A 4 24.07 18.27 -34.80
C TYR A 4 24.99 17.23 -34.10
N HIS A 5 25.94 16.69 -34.86
CA HIS A 5 26.86 15.59 -34.48
C HIS A 5 28.34 16.03 -34.42
N HIS A 6 29.17 15.11 -33.88
CA HIS A 6 30.64 14.95 -33.98
C HIS A 6 31.42 15.22 -32.67
N SER A 7 32.45 14.47 -32.23
CA SER A 7 33.01 13.11 -32.42
C SER A 7 34.54 13.12 -32.55
N GLN A 8 35.24 12.67 -31.50
CA GLN A 8 36.61 12.08 -31.54
C GLN A 8 37.80 12.98 -31.97
N PRO A 9 39.07 12.54 -31.77
CA PRO A 9 39.66 11.94 -30.56
C PRO A 9 41.09 12.51 -30.28
N LEU A 10 42.00 11.69 -29.72
CA LEU A 10 43.44 11.90 -29.47
C LEU A 10 43.81 12.73 -28.22
N SER A 11 45.00 12.58 -27.61
CA SER A 11 45.66 11.40 -27.00
C SER A 11 47.10 11.78 -26.61
N ASN A 12 47.58 11.34 -25.43
CA ASN A 12 49.01 11.21 -25.06
C ASN A 12 49.88 12.50 -24.98
N ASN A 13 50.92 12.59 -24.12
CA ASN A 13 51.24 11.94 -22.84
C ASN A 13 52.42 12.67 -22.14
N ASN A 14 52.76 12.23 -20.91
CA ASN A 14 54.09 12.22 -20.25
C ASN A 14 54.48 13.28 -19.18
N SER A 15 55.18 12.73 -18.17
CA SER A 15 56.32 13.30 -17.39
C SER A 15 56.04 14.31 -16.25
N HIS A 16 56.69 14.24 -15.07
CA HIS A 16 57.59 13.19 -14.51
C HIS A 16 57.83 13.33 -12.97
N GLN A 17 58.53 12.34 -12.38
CA GLN A 17 59.07 12.21 -11.00
C GLN A 17 58.03 11.90 -9.88
N ASN A 18 58.14 10.89 -8.99
CA ASN A 18 59.22 10.15 -8.27
C ASN A 18 59.69 10.84 -6.96
N LEU A 19 59.87 10.22 -5.78
CA LEU A 19 59.76 8.81 -5.30
C LEU A 19 58.94 8.80 -3.96
N GLY A 20 58.45 7.72 -3.33
CA GLY A 20 58.54 6.24 -3.48
C GLY A 20 57.95 5.58 -2.20
N CYS A 21 58.08 4.27 -1.85
CA CYS A 21 58.55 3.09 -2.59
C CYS A 21 58.30 1.76 -1.78
N ARG A 22 57.54 0.79 -2.35
CA ARG A 22 57.37 -0.65 -1.93
C ARG A 22 56.59 -0.94 -0.62
N GLN A 23 55.95 -2.12 -0.44
CA GLN A 23 56.16 -3.43 -1.09
C GLN A 23 54.89 -4.33 -1.25
N ASN A 24 54.77 -4.97 -2.43
CA ASN A 24 54.11 -6.23 -2.86
C ASN A 24 52.81 -6.79 -2.18
N SER A 25 51.83 -7.21 -3.00
CA SER A 25 51.63 -8.65 -3.36
C SER A 25 50.50 -8.88 -4.40
N VAL A 26 50.29 -10.16 -4.79
CA VAL A 26 49.25 -10.74 -5.68
C VAL A 26 49.49 -10.66 -7.21
N THR A 27 49.11 -11.75 -7.88
CA THR A 27 49.36 -12.15 -9.29
C THR A 27 48.06 -12.75 -9.90
N HIS A 28 47.91 -13.14 -11.17
CA HIS A 28 48.86 -13.35 -12.29
C HIS A 28 48.23 -13.04 -13.68
N SER A 29 49.10 -12.70 -14.63
CA SER A 29 48.93 -12.64 -16.10
C SER A 29 48.89 -14.04 -16.77
N ALA A 30 48.61 -14.25 -18.08
CA ALA A 30 47.90 -13.52 -19.15
C ALA A 30 47.75 -14.46 -20.38
N SER A 31 47.19 -13.99 -21.51
CA SER A 31 46.79 -14.80 -22.69
C SER A 31 47.52 -14.48 -24.01
N THR A 32 47.79 -15.51 -24.81
CA THR A 32 48.09 -15.55 -26.28
C THR A 32 48.14 -17.05 -26.69
N GLU A 33 47.82 -17.54 -27.89
CA GLU A 33 47.48 -16.92 -29.19
C GLU A 33 46.69 -17.90 -30.12
N SER A 34 45.91 -17.36 -31.08
CA SER A 34 45.59 -17.88 -32.44
C SER A 34 45.00 -19.30 -32.75
N ILE A 35 43.89 -19.29 -33.52
CA ILE A 35 43.58 -20.08 -34.76
C ILE A 35 42.87 -21.47 -34.72
N SER A 36 41.85 -21.57 -35.60
CA SER A 36 41.24 -22.74 -36.30
C SER A 36 40.10 -23.57 -35.67
N ASP A 37 39.26 -24.07 -36.59
CA ASP A 37 37.89 -24.59 -36.40
C ASP A 37 37.74 -26.12 -36.23
N HIS A 38 36.47 -26.54 -36.13
CA HIS A 38 35.90 -27.87 -36.42
C HIS A 38 35.91 -28.99 -35.35
N ALA A 39 34.75 -29.06 -34.67
CA ALA A 39 33.83 -30.21 -34.73
C ALA A 39 34.29 -31.63 -34.33
N SER A 40 33.90 -31.99 -33.10
CA SER A 40 33.01 -33.14 -32.81
C SER A 40 33.54 -34.58 -32.63
N ILE A 41 32.74 -35.36 -31.87
CA ILE A 41 32.53 -36.83 -31.93
C ILE A 41 33.45 -37.80 -31.13
N TRP A 42 32.88 -38.31 -30.02
CA TRP A 42 32.86 -39.70 -29.50
C TRP A 42 34.13 -40.49 -29.07
N ARG A 43 34.18 -40.75 -27.73
CA ARG A 43 34.44 -42.07 -27.08
C ARG A 43 35.88 -42.69 -27.23
N PRO A 44 36.18 -43.88 -26.64
CA PRO A 44 36.12 -44.23 -25.20
C PRO A 44 37.35 -45.03 -24.68
N ALA A 45 37.25 -45.55 -23.43
CA ALA A 45 37.61 -46.92 -22.99
C ALA A 45 38.89 -47.19 -22.13
N ARG A 46 38.65 -47.93 -21.01
CA ARG A 46 39.53 -48.96 -20.35
C ARG A 46 40.86 -48.47 -19.70
N ARG A 47 41.48 -49.15 -18.72
CA ARG A 47 41.12 -50.28 -17.82
C ARG A 47 42.04 -50.33 -16.58
N ASP A 48 41.48 -50.82 -15.45
CA ASP A 48 41.99 -51.81 -14.49
C ASP A 48 43.37 -51.71 -13.76
N TYR A 49 43.29 -51.81 -12.42
CA TYR A 49 44.16 -52.53 -11.43
C TYR A 49 45.44 -51.91 -10.80
N HIS A 50 45.35 -51.65 -9.48
CA HIS A 50 46.10 -52.21 -8.30
C HIS A 50 47.51 -52.85 -8.45
N PRO A 51 48.39 -52.92 -7.39
CA PRO A 51 48.04 -53.17 -5.96
C PRO A 51 48.94 -52.56 -4.81
N SER A 52 48.59 -52.84 -3.53
CA SER A 52 49.48 -53.09 -2.33
C SER A 52 50.43 -51.99 -1.78
N THR A 53 50.86 -51.89 -0.48
CA THR A 53 50.55 -52.51 0.85
C THR A 53 51.26 -51.73 2.01
N PHE A 54 51.02 -52.13 3.28
CA PHE A 54 51.88 -51.99 4.51
C PHE A 54 51.91 -50.68 5.37
N ALA A 55 51.09 -50.70 6.44
CA ALA A 55 51.40 -50.65 7.90
C ALA A 55 52.16 -49.50 8.64
N GLU A 56 51.88 -49.46 9.97
CA GLU A 56 52.57 -48.79 11.11
C GLU A 56 52.53 -47.24 11.22
N SER A 57 52.56 -46.61 12.41
CA SER A 57 52.06 -46.97 13.77
C SER A 57 52.02 -45.74 14.73
N THR A 58 51.22 -45.82 15.81
CA THR A 58 51.28 -45.04 17.09
C THR A 58 51.42 -43.49 17.10
N HIS A 59 50.49 -42.76 17.75
CA HIS A 59 50.70 -42.28 19.13
C HIS A 59 49.46 -41.71 19.87
N SER A 60 49.49 -41.98 21.18
CA SER A 60 48.74 -41.55 22.38
C SER A 60 48.48 -40.02 22.62
N LEU A 61 47.72 -39.51 23.63
CA LEU A 61 47.43 -40.01 25.01
C LEU A 61 46.23 -39.27 25.70
N HIS A 62 45.70 -39.83 26.81
CA HIS A 62 44.78 -39.27 27.85
C HIS A 62 43.31 -38.92 27.45
N SER A 63 42.29 -38.86 28.32
CA SER A 63 41.88 -39.45 29.65
C SER A 63 40.60 -38.70 30.11
N SER A 64 39.69 -39.06 31.03
CA SER A 64 39.18 -40.27 31.75
C SER A 64 37.83 -39.79 32.42
N ALA A 65 36.93 -40.47 33.14
CA ALA A 65 36.74 -41.79 33.80
C ALA A 65 35.19 -42.06 33.87
N GLU A 66 34.55 -43.23 34.08
CA GLU A 66 34.92 -44.60 34.52
C GLU A 66 34.48 -44.97 35.97
N ALA A 67 33.24 -45.48 36.15
CA ALA A 67 32.71 -46.14 37.37
C ALA A 67 31.40 -46.95 37.09
N GLU A 68 30.98 -48.03 37.79
CA GLU A 68 31.70 -49.13 38.49
C GLU A 68 30.73 -50.30 38.85
N TYR A 69 30.98 -51.55 38.40
CA TYR A 69 30.53 -52.90 38.90
C TYR A 69 29.00 -53.16 39.25
N THR A 70 28.41 -54.36 39.40
CA THR A 70 28.88 -55.72 39.80
C THR A 70 27.96 -56.88 39.27
N LEU A 71 28.41 -58.14 39.47
CA LEU A 71 27.90 -59.49 39.10
C LEU A 71 26.82 -60.08 40.08
N PRO A 72 26.42 -61.41 40.07
CA PRO A 72 26.04 -62.39 39.01
C PRO A 72 24.75 -63.25 39.35
N GLY A 73 24.38 -64.27 38.53
CA GLY A 73 23.45 -65.35 38.98
C GLY A 73 23.05 -66.47 37.97
N LEU A 74 23.54 -67.70 38.19
CA LEU A 74 23.36 -68.99 37.46
C LEU A 74 22.00 -69.37 36.83
N GLY A 75 22.02 -70.24 35.80
CA GLY A 75 21.09 -71.40 35.79
C GLY A 75 20.82 -72.23 34.50
N SER A 76 21.60 -73.30 34.28
CA SER A 76 21.26 -74.58 33.57
C SER A 76 21.46 -74.78 32.04
N GLU A 77 21.84 -76.02 31.72
CA GLU A 77 22.02 -76.71 30.42
C GLU A 77 21.52 -78.18 30.65
N PRO A 78 21.17 -79.04 29.65
CA PRO A 78 22.23 -79.67 28.83
C PRO A 78 21.85 -80.24 27.42
N ARG A 79 22.91 -80.58 26.64
CA ARG A 79 23.08 -81.85 25.84
C ARG A 79 22.31 -82.18 24.53
N THR A 80 23.08 -82.28 23.43
CA THR A 80 23.34 -83.47 22.53
C THR A 80 22.19 -84.22 21.79
N SER A 81 22.36 -84.85 20.61
CA SER A 81 23.52 -85.04 19.68
C SER A 81 23.12 -85.74 18.34
N HIS A 82 24.14 -85.89 17.46
CA HIS A 82 24.35 -86.90 16.39
C HIS A 82 23.92 -86.63 14.93
N ALA A 83 24.90 -86.81 14.05
CA ALA A 83 24.79 -87.09 12.62
C ALA A 83 25.36 -88.49 12.32
N GLY A 84 25.08 -89.09 11.15
CA GLY A 84 25.70 -90.37 10.80
C GLY A 84 25.48 -90.96 9.39
N VAL A 85 26.53 -90.85 8.55
CA VAL A 85 27.12 -91.94 7.73
C VAL A 85 26.46 -92.39 6.38
N GLN A 86 27.13 -91.99 5.27
CA GLN A 86 27.40 -92.72 4.00
C GLN A 86 26.29 -93.04 2.97
N PRO A 87 26.64 -93.40 1.70
CA PRO A 87 27.93 -93.30 0.98
C PRO A 87 27.87 -92.51 -0.36
N SER A 88 29.01 -92.38 -1.04
CA SER A 88 29.19 -91.69 -2.33
C SER A 88 29.50 -92.62 -3.52
N VAL A 89 28.96 -92.30 -4.71
CA VAL A 89 29.45 -92.72 -6.04
C VAL A 89 29.24 -91.53 -7.01
N LEU A 90 30.07 -91.43 -8.05
CA LEU A 90 30.18 -90.27 -8.96
C LEU A 90 28.98 -90.06 -9.89
N GLU A 91 28.58 -88.80 -10.08
CA GLU A 91 28.21 -88.26 -11.39
C GLU A 91 29.39 -87.44 -11.98
N PRO A 92 29.52 -87.33 -13.32
CA PRO A 92 30.57 -86.53 -13.96
C PRO A 92 30.23 -85.03 -13.93
N CYS A 93 31.25 -84.17 -13.84
CA CYS A 93 31.06 -82.72 -13.96
C CYS A 93 30.60 -82.34 -15.38
N VAL A 94 29.38 -81.80 -15.48
CA VAL A 94 29.06 -80.80 -16.52
C VAL A 94 29.87 -79.54 -16.19
N THR A 95 30.39 -78.86 -17.21
CA THR A 95 31.27 -77.70 -16.99
C THR A 95 30.49 -76.44 -16.64
N SER A 96 31.05 -75.57 -15.80
CA SER A 96 30.41 -74.31 -15.40
C SER A 96 30.08 -73.38 -16.59
N LYS A 97 30.73 -73.57 -17.74
CA LYS A 97 30.38 -72.88 -18.99
C LYS A 97 29.00 -73.23 -19.51
N ASP A 98 28.52 -74.44 -19.28
CA ASP A 98 27.19 -74.85 -19.73
C ASP A 98 26.11 -74.21 -18.82
N GLU A 99 26.38 -74.07 -17.52
CA GLU A 99 25.56 -73.24 -16.61
C GLU A 99 25.65 -71.74 -16.95
N GLU A 100 26.84 -71.22 -17.27
CA GLU A 100 27.05 -69.81 -17.63
C GLU A 100 26.35 -69.47 -18.96
N ILE A 101 26.34 -70.37 -19.94
CA ILE A 101 25.57 -70.25 -21.19
C ILE A 101 24.06 -70.39 -20.94
N LEU A 102 23.61 -71.28 -20.05
CA LEU A 102 22.20 -71.34 -19.65
C LEU A 102 21.74 -70.08 -18.87
N GLU A 103 22.61 -69.47 -18.07
CA GLU A 103 22.31 -68.21 -17.37
C GLU A 103 22.39 -66.99 -18.31
N GLU A 104 23.30 -66.94 -19.29
CA GLU A 104 23.27 -65.92 -20.34
C GLU A 104 22.00 -66.04 -21.20
N GLN A 105 21.56 -67.26 -21.57
CA GLN A 105 20.27 -67.45 -22.26
C GLN A 105 19.06 -67.08 -21.37
N LYS A 106 19.08 -67.36 -20.06
CA LYS A 106 18.05 -66.88 -19.11
C LYS A 106 18.04 -65.37 -18.91
N GLN A 107 19.11 -64.66 -19.27
CA GLN A 107 19.19 -63.19 -19.23
C GLN A 107 18.59 -62.52 -20.47
N GLY A 108 18.00 -63.29 -21.40
CA GLY A 108 17.17 -62.79 -22.49
C GLY A 108 16.10 -61.80 -22.02
N ALA A 109 16.31 -60.53 -22.37
CA ALA A 109 15.49 -59.33 -22.14
C ALA A 109 14.23 -59.51 -21.25
N ARG A 110 14.25 -59.00 -20.01
CA ARG A 110 13.04 -58.80 -19.21
C ARG A 110 12.40 -57.45 -19.55
N TRP A 111 11.37 -57.46 -20.40
CA TRP A 111 10.59 -56.25 -20.68
C TRP A 111 9.76 -55.84 -19.45
N HIS A 112 9.62 -54.53 -19.24
CA HIS A 112 8.88 -53.96 -18.12
C HIS A 112 8.38 -52.54 -18.44
N PRO A 113 7.09 -52.23 -18.18
CA PRO A 113 6.49 -50.93 -18.47
C PRO A 113 7.17 -49.81 -17.67
N PHE A 114 7.69 -48.80 -18.37
CA PHE A 114 8.60 -47.80 -17.81
C PHE A 114 8.07 -47.02 -16.59
N TRP A 115 6.77 -46.65 -16.59
CA TRP A 115 6.14 -45.88 -15.52
C TRP A 115 5.67 -46.75 -14.34
N LEU A 116 5.55 -48.07 -14.55
CA LEU A 116 5.27 -49.05 -13.51
C LEU A 116 6.54 -49.62 -12.85
N ARG A 117 7.73 -49.15 -13.24
CA ARG A 117 8.99 -49.55 -12.59
C ARG A 117 9.03 -49.02 -11.15
N GLN A 118 9.48 -49.86 -10.22
CA GLN A 118 9.59 -49.52 -8.80
C GLN A 118 10.35 -48.20 -8.56
N ALA A 119 11.44 -47.92 -9.30
CA ALA A 119 12.18 -46.66 -9.17
C ALA A 119 11.33 -45.40 -9.47
N MET A 120 10.45 -45.45 -10.48
CA MET A 120 9.57 -44.34 -10.81
C MET A 120 8.40 -44.24 -9.82
N LEU A 121 7.78 -45.36 -9.45
CA LEU A 121 6.71 -45.39 -8.44
C LEU A 121 7.21 -44.88 -7.07
N CYS A 122 8.43 -45.26 -6.66
CA CYS A 122 9.07 -44.72 -5.45
C CYS A 122 9.36 -43.21 -5.57
N SER A 123 9.73 -42.70 -6.75
CA SER A 123 9.93 -41.27 -6.98
C SER A 123 8.62 -40.48 -6.78
N PHE A 124 7.50 -40.96 -7.33
CA PHE A 124 6.18 -40.37 -7.06
C PHE A 124 5.80 -40.46 -5.58
N CYS A 125 5.99 -41.63 -4.94
CA CYS A 125 5.67 -41.82 -3.53
C CYS A 125 6.48 -40.89 -2.61
N ALA A 126 7.76 -40.65 -2.93
CA ALA A 126 8.60 -39.70 -2.21
C ALA A 126 8.17 -38.24 -2.45
N ALA A 127 7.77 -37.88 -3.68
CA ALA A 127 7.26 -36.56 -3.99
C ALA A 127 5.95 -36.25 -3.24
N PHE A 128 4.99 -37.19 -3.23
CA PHE A 128 3.73 -37.02 -2.51
C PHE A 128 3.93 -36.98 -0.98
N LEU A 129 4.81 -37.83 -0.43
CA LEU A 129 5.20 -37.78 0.98
C LEU A 129 5.81 -36.41 1.35
N CYS A 130 6.68 -35.87 0.49
CA CYS A 130 7.27 -34.54 0.66
C CYS A 130 6.17 -33.46 0.69
N CYS A 131 5.19 -33.50 -0.21
CA CYS A 131 4.04 -32.59 -0.18
C CYS A 131 3.20 -32.73 1.10
N THR A 132 2.97 -33.96 1.59
CA THR A 132 2.27 -34.22 2.86
C THR A 132 2.99 -33.63 4.08
N ILE A 133 4.33 -33.55 4.06
CA ILE A 133 5.14 -32.98 5.15
C ILE A 133 5.27 -31.45 5.01
N ALA A 134 5.47 -30.95 3.80
CA ALA A 134 5.75 -29.53 3.54
C ALA A 134 4.54 -28.62 3.83
N LEU A 135 3.31 -29.07 3.56
CA LEU A 135 2.09 -28.26 3.79
C LEU A 135 1.85 -27.94 5.29
N PRO A 136 1.84 -28.91 6.22
CA PRO A 136 1.79 -28.62 7.66
C PRO A 136 2.93 -27.74 8.17
N ILE A 137 4.15 -27.88 7.62
CA ILE A 137 5.29 -27.02 7.99
C ILE A 137 5.02 -25.58 7.53
N MET A 138 4.55 -25.36 6.30
CA MET A 138 4.17 -24.02 5.83
C MET A 138 3.02 -23.42 6.63
N LEU A 139 1.99 -24.18 7.01
CA LEU A 139 0.91 -23.69 7.87
C LEU A 139 1.41 -23.31 9.27
N SER A 140 2.30 -24.12 9.86
CA SER A 140 2.93 -23.85 11.16
C SER A 140 3.80 -22.59 11.15
N LEU A 141 4.58 -22.38 10.08
CA LEU A 141 5.36 -21.16 9.87
C LEU A 141 4.45 -19.93 9.66
N SER A 142 3.42 -20.06 8.80
CA SER A 142 2.45 -18.99 8.54
C SER A 142 1.69 -18.55 9.80
N LYS A 143 1.45 -19.47 10.75
CA LYS A 143 0.83 -19.17 12.05
C LYS A 143 1.79 -18.63 13.12
N ARG A 144 3.10 -18.89 13.00
CA ARG A 144 4.12 -18.38 13.93
C ARG A 144 4.62 -16.98 13.55
N ASN A 145 4.68 -16.69 12.27
CA ASN A 145 5.33 -15.49 11.72
C ASN A 145 4.32 -14.42 11.25
N ASN A 146 3.01 -14.61 11.51
CA ASN A 146 1.92 -13.79 10.99
C ASN A 146 2.00 -13.61 9.46
N GLY A 147 1.92 -14.73 8.75
CA GLY A 147 2.11 -14.83 7.29
C GLY A 147 3.38 -15.61 6.91
N LEU A 148 3.50 -15.96 5.63
CA LEU A 148 4.72 -16.60 5.08
C LEU A 148 5.73 -15.57 4.57
N PHE A 149 5.25 -14.62 3.77
CA PHE A 149 6.04 -13.58 3.10
C PHE A 149 5.20 -12.31 2.96
N GLU A 150 5.88 -11.16 2.98
CA GLU A 150 5.34 -9.87 2.56
C GLU A 150 5.21 -9.86 1.03
N SER A 151 4.05 -9.50 0.49
CA SER A 151 3.77 -9.57 -0.94
C SER A 151 3.88 -8.20 -1.61
N ARG A 152 5.01 -7.91 -2.25
CA ARG A 152 5.06 -6.83 -3.25
C ARG A 152 4.08 -7.11 -4.39
N GLN A 153 3.61 -6.06 -5.06
CA GLN A 153 2.66 -6.14 -6.18
C GLN A 153 3.27 -6.90 -7.38
N GLY A 154 3.17 -8.23 -7.35
CA GLY A 154 3.73 -9.15 -8.33
C GLY A 154 3.91 -10.57 -7.77
N ASP A 155 4.45 -10.69 -6.55
CA ASP A 155 4.88 -11.98 -6.00
C ASP A 155 3.71 -12.92 -5.65
N ALA A 156 2.55 -12.38 -5.27
CA ALA A 156 1.32 -13.14 -5.06
C ALA A 156 0.89 -13.97 -6.29
N TYR A 157 1.24 -13.55 -7.52
CA TYR A 157 0.98 -14.35 -8.73
C TYR A 157 1.89 -15.59 -8.78
N VAL A 158 3.16 -15.44 -8.43
CA VAL A 158 4.14 -16.55 -8.42
C VAL A 158 3.73 -17.62 -7.41
N TRP A 159 3.33 -17.22 -6.20
CA TRP A 159 2.89 -18.15 -5.17
C TRP A 159 1.58 -18.88 -5.50
N ARG A 160 0.63 -18.23 -6.19
CA ARG A 160 -0.62 -18.89 -6.65
C ARG A 160 -0.40 -19.79 -7.87
N PHE A 161 0.53 -19.44 -8.76
CA PHE A 161 0.85 -20.22 -9.97
C PHE A 161 1.81 -21.40 -9.72
N GLY A 162 2.74 -21.28 -8.76
CA GLY A 162 3.79 -22.27 -8.52
C GLY A 162 3.26 -23.68 -8.19
N PRO A 163 2.52 -23.87 -7.09
CA PRO A 163 2.03 -25.20 -6.70
C PRO A 163 1.01 -25.77 -7.68
N THR A 164 0.17 -24.93 -8.30
CA THR A 164 -0.79 -25.36 -9.33
C THR A 164 -0.07 -25.88 -10.58
N ALA A 165 1.01 -25.22 -11.03
CA ALA A 165 1.85 -25.69 -12.13
C ALA A 165 2.60 -27.00 -11.77
N ILE A 166 3.19 -27.09 -10.57
CA ILE A 166 3.89 -28.30 -10.10
C ILE A 166 2.93 -29.51 -10.03
N LEU A 167 1.73 -29.32 -9.48
CA LEU A 167 0.69 -30.34 -9.45
C LEU A 167 0.22 -30.75 -10.85
N THR A 168 0.12 -29.80 -11.77
CA THR A 168 -0.21 -30.07 -13.19
C THR A 168 0.86 -30.97 -13.83
N ILE A 169 2.15 -30.67 -13.60
CA ILE A 169 3.29 -31.48 -14.07
C ILE A 169 3.25 -32.89 -13.47
N PHE A 170 3.02 -33.04 -12.16
CA PHE A 170 2.87 -34.36 -11.54
C PHE A 170 1.67 -35.13 -12.08
N SER A 171 0.53 -34.48 -12.35
CA SER A 171 -0.64 -35.11 -12.97
C SER A 171 -0.36 -35.57 -14.41
N ILE A 172 0.38 -34.80 -15.21
CA ILE A 172 0.81 -35.19 -16.56
C ILE A 172 1.67 -36.46 -16.52
N PHE A 173 2.64 -36.54 -15.60
CA PHE A 173 3.47 -37.74 -15.47
C PHE A 173 2.70 -38.93 -14.87
N TRP A 174 1.87 -38.73 -13.84
CA TRP A 174 1.05 -39.78 -13.23
C TRP A 174 0.01 -40.35 -14.21
N SER A 175 -0.49 -39.56 -15.16
CA SER A 175 -1.38 -40.05 -16.24
C SER A 175 -0.76 -41.19 -17.07
N ARG A 176 0.58 -41.30 -17.11
CA ARG A 176 1.29 -42.41 -17.77
C ARG A 176 1.38 -43.66 -16.90
N VAL A 177 1.39 -43.50 -15.56
CA VAL A 177 1.21 -44.60 -14.61
C VAL A 177 -0.21 -45.15 -14.72
N GLU A 178 -1.23 -44.28 -14.74
CA GLU A 178 -2.63 -44.65 -15.00
C GLU A 178 -2.77 -45.37 -16.34
N PHE A 179 -2.25 -44.78 -17.42
CA PHE A 179 -2.37 -45.38 -18.75
C PHE A 179 -1.71 -46.77 -18.85
N GLN A 180 -0.47 -46.94 -18.35
CA GLN A 180 0.18 -48.24 -18.37
C GLN A 180 -0.52 -49.26 -17.44
N ALA A 181 -1.06 -48.84 -16.29
CA ALA A 181 -1.87 -49.71 -15.45
C ALA A 181 -3.14 -50.18 -16.17
N LEU A 182 -3.82 -49.30 -16.93
CA LEU A 182 -5.02 -49.64 -17.71
C LEU A 182 -4.72 -50.61 -18.86
N ARG A 183 -3.68 -50.31 -19.67
CA ARG A 183 -3.31 -51.09 -20.86
C ARG A 183 -2.73 -52.46 -20.54
N TYR A 184 -1.91 -52.56 -19.49
CA TYR A 184 -1.20 -53.81 -19.16
C TYR A 184 -1.92 -54.69 -18.13
N TRP A 185 -3.05 -54.26 -17.55
CA TRP A 185 -3.77 -55.07 -16.56
C TRP A 185 -4.16 -56.49 -17.07
N PRO A 186 -4.72 -56.68 -18.28
CA PRO A 186 -5.06 -58.03 -18.77
C PRO A 186 -3.82 -58.93 -18.93
N TRP A 187 -2.74 -58.36 -19.45
CA TRP A 187 -1.44 -59.02 -19.65
C TRP A 187 -0.75 -59.42 -18.34
N MET A 188 -0.92 -58.61 -17.30
CA MET A 188 -0.45 -58.92 -15.95
C MET A 188 -1.28 -60.03 -15.30
N ALA A 189 -2.62 -59.97 -15.41
CA ALA A 189 -3.52 -60.96 -14.82
C ALA A 189 -3.29 -62.39 -15.37
N MET A 190 -3.09 -62.52 -16.69
CA MET A 190 -2.75 -63.82 -17.32
C MET A 190 -1.46 -64.41 -16.73
N ARG A 191 -0.40 -63.60 -16.58
CA ARG A 191 0.89 -64.07 -16.07
C ARG A 191 0.83 -64.54 -14.60
N THR A 192 -0.07 -63.97 -13.81
CA THR A 192 -0.37 -64.42 -12.44
C THR A 192 -1.24 -65.69 -12.36
N GLY A 193 -1.61 -66.30 -13.49
CA GLY A 193 -2.41 -67.53 -13.52
C GLY A 193 -3.88 -67.33 -13.17
N GLN A 194 -4.39 -66.10 -13.27
CA GLN A 194 -5.80 -65.79 -13.04
C GLN A 194 -6.59 -65.96 -14.36
N ASP A 195 -7.55 -66.89 -14.40
CA ASP A 195 -8.48 -66.97 -15.53
C ASP A 195 -9.36 -65.70 -15.57
N LEU A 196 -9.37 -65.05 -16.73
CA LEU A 196 -10.14 -63.84 -17.02
C LEU A 196 -11.54 -64.15 -17.61
N GLY A 197 -11.72 -65.33 -18.20
CA GLY A 197 -12.89 -65.71 -18.99
C GLY A 197 -13.15 -64.81 -20.22
N PRO A 198 -14.16 -65.13 -21.05
CA PRO A 198 -14.46 -64.38 -22.28
C PRO A 198 -14.74 -62.88 -22.03
N ALA A 199 -15.39 -62.56 -20.91
CA ALA A 199 -15.72 -61.19 -20.51
C ALA A 199 -14.53 -60.38 -19.98
N GLY A 200 -13.36 -61.01 -19.81
CA GLY A 200 -12.09 -60.36 -19.46
C GLY A 200 -11.15 -60.21 -20.66
N TYR A 201 -11.09 -61.16 -21.60
CA TYR A 201 -10.30 -61.00 -22.84
C TYR A 201 -10.87 -59.94 -23.80
N ASN A 202 -12.18 -59.69 -23.75
CA ASN A 202 -12.85 -58.57 -24.43
C ASN A 202 -12.78 -57.24 -23.63
N LEU A 203 -12.08 -57.17 -22.49
CA LEU A 203 -12.09 -55.98 -21.63
C LEU A 203 -10.98 -55.00 -22.00
N ASP A 204 -11.38 -53.88 -22.59
CA ASP A 204 -10.52 -52.72 -22.77
C ASP A 204 -10.88 -51.61 -21.76
N TYR A 205 -9.89 -51.12 -21.02
CA TYR A 205 -10.04 -49.97 -20.12
C TYR A 205 -9.56 -48.64 -20.73
N THR A 206 -8.77 -48.68 -21.80
CA THR A 206 -8.13 -47.49 -22.39
C THR A 206 -9.11 -46.63 -23.19
N GLN A 207 -10.11 -47.25 -23.81
CA GLN A 207 -11.20 -46.58 -24.54
C GLN A 207 -12.31 -46.02 -23.62
N MET A 208 -12.25 -46.25 -22.30
CA MET A 208 -13.31 -45.86 -21.36
C MET A 208 -13.04 -44.52 -20.68
N LEU A 209 -14.10 -43.72 -20.47
CA LEU A 209 -14.03 -42.50 -19.67
C LEU A 209 -13.63 -42.83 -18.22
N SER A 210 -12.73 -42.03 -17.64
CA SER A 210 -12.15 -42.27 -16.30
C SER A 210 -13.18 -42.53 -15.17
N PRO A 211 -14.34 -41.87 -15.09
CA PRO A 211 -15.38 -42.24 -14.10
C PRO A 211 -15.98 -43.64 -14.31
N ALA A 212 -16.12 -44.09 -15.56
CA ALA A 212 -16.59 -45.44 -15.87
C ALA A 212 -15.52 -46.49 -15.57
N VAL A 213 -14.23 -46.17 -15.78
CA VAL A 213 -13.10 -47.00 -15.35
C VAL A 213 -13.15 -47.25 -13.84
N LEU A 214 -13.29 -46.20 -13.02
CA LEU A 214 -13.40 -46.32 -11.55
C LEU A 214 -14.54 -47.25 -11.12
N ILE A 215 -15.75 -47.03 -11.62
CA ILE A 215 -16.92 -47.84 -11.27
C ILE A 215 -16.77 -49.30 -11.74
N LYS A 216 -16.26 -49.52 -12.96
CA LYS A 216 -16.14 -50.87 -13.55
C LYS A 216 -15.00 -51.69 -12.94
N SER A 217 -13.86 -51.07 -12.67
CA SER A 217 -12.72 -51.70 -12.00
C SER A 217 -13.03 -52.08 -10.55
N LEU A 218 -13.68 -51.19 -9.79
CA LEU A 218 -14.12 -51.50 -8.42
C LEU A 218 -15.13 -52.65 -8.40
N ARG A 219 -16.17 -52.61 -9.25
CA ARG A 219 -17.17 -53.69 -9.37
C ARG A 219 -16.57 -55.05 -9.76
N ARG A 220 -15.50 -55.05 -10.58
CA ARG A 220 -14.78 -56.29 -10.95
C ARG A 220 -13.64 -56.66 -9.99
N LYS A 221 -13.38 -55.86 -8.93
CA LYS A 221 -12.28 -56.02 -7.96
C LYS A 221 -10.86 -55.89 -8.54
N HIS A 222 -10.69 -55.13 -9.63
CA HIS A 222 -9.39 -54.88 -10.27
C HIS A 222 -8.63 -53.77 -9.50
N PHE A 223 -8.17 -54.07 -8.28
CA PHE A 223 -7.69 -53.07 -7.32
C PHE A 223 -6.54 -52.18 -7.85
N LEU A 224 -5.58 -52.73 -8.59
CA LEU A 224 -4.49 -51.95 -9.20
C LEU A 224 -5.02 -50.82 -10.08
N VAL A 225 -5.97 -51.13 -10.98
CA VAL A 225 -6.59 -50.17 -11.89
C VAL A 225 -7.41 -49.13 -11.13
N PHE A 226 -8.23 -49.59 -10.18
CA PHE A 226 -9.05 -48.71 -9.34
C PHE A 226 -8.19 -47.70 -8.56
N LEU A 227 -7.09 -48.15 -7.95
CA LEU A 227 -6.21 -47.33 -7.12
C LEU A 227 -5.47 -46.26 -7.92
N VAL A 228 -4.86 -46.63 -9.05
CA VAL A 228 -4.09 -45.65 -9.86
C VAL A 228 -5.02 -44.60 -10.48
N ALA A 229 -6.21 -44.99 -10.96
CA ALA A 229 -7.24 -44.05 -11.42
C ALA A 229 -7.80 -43.17 -10.29
N THR A 230 -7.89 -43.69 -9.05
CA THR A 230 -8.31 -42.91 -7.88
C THR A 230 -7.26 -41.83 -7.56
N ALA A 231 -5.97 -42.16 -7.58
CA ALA A 231 -4.90 -41.17 -7.42
C ALA A 231 -4.94 -40.10 -8.53
N SER A 232 -5.21 -40.48 -9.79
CA SER A 232 -5.42 -39.52 -10.88
C SER A 232 -6.61 -38.58 -10.64
N MET A 233 -7.70 -39.07 -10.05
CA MET A 233 -8.85 -38.25 -9.69
C MET A 233 -8.50 -37.28 -8.55
N ILE A 234 -7.82 -37.74 -7.50
CA ILE A 234 -7.42 -36.88 -6.38
C ILE A 234 -6.43 -35.80 -6.85
N LEU A 235 -5.45 -36.13 -7.71
CA LEU A 235 -4.53 -35.13 -8.27
C LEU A 235 -5.25 -34.03 -9.07
N LYS A 236 -6.32 -34.37 -9.80
CA LYS A 236 -7.17 -33.36 -10.49
C LYS A 236 -7.91 -32.47 -9.49
N VAL A 237 -8.43 -33.03 -8.39
CA VAL A 237 -9.05 -32.26 -7.29
C VAL A 237 -8.03 -31.34 -6.60
N GLN A 238 -6.81 -31.80 -6.35
CA GLN A 238 -5.73 -30.97 -5.78
C GLN A 238 -5.43 -29.74 -6.66
N ILE A 239 -5.45 -29.88 -7.99
CA ILE A 239 -5.23 -28.77 -8.93
C ILE A 239 -6.35 -27.71 -8.84
N ILE A 240 -7.61 -28.10 -8.61
CA ILE A 240 -8.74 -27.16 -8.42
C ILE A 240 -8.63 -26.42 -7.09
N ILE A 241 -8.15 -27.10 -6.04
CA ILE A 241 -8.10 -26.57 -4.67
C ILE A 241 -6.86 -25.69 -4.43
N SER A 242 -5.72 -26.03 -5.04
CA SER A 242 -4.44 -25.33 -4.86
C SER A 242 -4.42 -23.81 -5.08
N PRO A 243 -5.25 -23.17 -5.93
CA PRO A 243 -5.34 -21.71 -6.02
C PRO A 243 -5.84 -21.04 -4.73
N ALA A 244 -6.69 -21.74 -3.97
CA ALA A 244 -7.27 -21.25 -2.72
C ALA A 244 -6.36 -21.50 -1.50
N LEU A 245 -5.19 -22.11 -1.68
CA LEU A 245 -4.23 -22.35 -0.60
C LEU A 245 -3.67 -21.05 -0.01
N TYR A 246 -3.56 -19.99 -0.83
CA TYR A 246 -2.96 -18.71 -0.43
C TYR A 246 -3.94 -17.53 -0.50
N GLN A 247 -4.22 -16.98 0.67
CA GLN A 247 -5.00 -15.77 0.89
C GLN A 247 -4.04 -14.59 1.09
N LEU A 248 -4.47 -13.39 0.70
CA LEU A 248 -3.83 -12.14 1.11
C LEU A 248 -4.63 -11.60 2.29
N HIS A 249 -3.93 -11.08 3.29
CA HIS A 249 -4.54 -10.48 4.47
C HIS A 249 -3.64 -9.33 4.91
N THR A 250 -4.21 -8.14 5.05
CA THR A 250 -3.54 -7.00 5.65
C THR A 250 -3.32 -7.30 7.13
N THR A 251 -2.13 -6.95 7.64
CA THR A 251 -1.85 -7.00 9.07
C THR A 251 -1.04 -5.79 9.46
N GLN A 252 -1.48 -5.06 10.48
CA GLN A 252 -0.71 -3.96 11.05
C GLN A 252 0.62 -4.49 11.55
N SER A 253 1.70 -3.94 11.01
CA SER A 253 3.05 -4.46 11.12
C SER A 253 4.03 -3.30 11.31
N SER A 254 4.31 -2.99 12.56
CA SER A 254 5.35 -2.05 12.98
C SER A 254 6.67 -2.33 12.27
N THR A 255 7.09 -1.43 11.39
CA THR A 255 8.29 -1.54 10.56
C THR A 255 9.29 -0.47 10.99
N SER A 256 10.53 -0.85 11.28
CA SER A 256 11.55 0.11 11.69
C SER A 256 12.01 0.95 10.50
N VAL A 257 12.00 2.27 10.64
CA VAL A 257 12.39 3.27 9.63
C VAL A 257 13.45 4.19 10.24
N ASP A 258 14.46 4.58 9.47
CA ASP A 258 15.43 5.59 9.92
C ASP A 258 14.83 6.99 9.80
N VAL A 259 14.85 7.71 10.91
CA VAL A 259 14.20 9.01 11.10
C VAL A 259 15.25 10.04 11.46
N GLU A 260 15.33 11.07 10.63
CA GLU A 260 16.23 12.22 10.81
C GLU A 260 15.53 13.26 11.68
N VAL A 261 15.97 13.37 12.94
CA VAL A 261 15.60 14.44 13.87
C VAL A 261 16.37 15.69 13.46
N LEU A 262 15.68 16.83 13.36
CA LEU A 262 16.17 18.05 12.72
C LEU A 262 16.74 19.08 13.71
N ASP A 263 16.37 18.97 14.97
CA ASP A 263 16.67 19.95 16.01
C ASP A 263 17.08 19.29 17.34
N SER A 264 17.57 20.13 18.26
CA SER A 264 17.89 19.79 19.64
C SER A 264 17.54 20.96 20.55
N PHE A 265 17.46 20.73 21.86
CA PHE A 265 17.19 21.79 22.82
C PHE A 265 18.47 22.28 23.50
N ALA A 266 18.60 23.60 23.63
CA ALA A 266 19.72 24.26 24.28
C ALA A 266 19.72 23.97 25.79
N VAL A 267 20.78 23.31 26.29
CA VAL A 267 20.86 22.90 27.71
C VAL A 267 21.63 23.91 28.59
N THR A 268 22.48 24.75 27.97
CA THR A 268 23.58 25.46 28.66
C THR A 268 23.74 26.94 28.31
N GLU A 269 22.81 27.55 27.57
CA GLU A 269 22.87 28.99 27.25
C GLU A 269 21.72 29.75 27.94
N ASP A 270 22.08 30.79 28.69
CA ASP A 270 21.13 31.69 29.36
C ASP A 270 20.50 32.60 28.28
N LEU A 271 19.35 32.21 27.75
CA LEU A 271 18.73 32.78 26.55
C LEU A 271 18.06 34.16 26.75
N ASN A 272 18.56 34.94 27.71
CA ASN A 272 17.92 36.14 28.28
C ASN A 272 17.76 37.32 27.30
N ASN A 273 18.29 37.21 26.08
CA ASN A 273 18.21 38.22 25.02
C ASN A 273 17.26 37.83 23.87
N ALA A 274 16.48 36.74 24.00
CA ALA A 274 15.55 36.29 22.96
C ALA A 274 14.24 37.11 22.95
N THR A 275 14.33 38.39 22.56
CA THR A 275 13.19 39.32 22.44
C THR A 275 12.31 38.96 21.24
N GLY A 276 11.11 38.45 21.49
CA GLY A 276 10.18 38.06 20.43
C GLY A 276 8.81 37.67 20.96
N THR A 277 7.80 38.47 20.61
CA THR A 277 6.41 38.32 21.08
C THR A 277 5.59 37.30 20.27
N GLY A 278 6.10 36.86 19.12
CA GLY A 278 5.43 35.87 18.25
C GLY A 278 4.93 34.58 18.94
N PRO A 279 5.66 33.96 19.89
CA PRO A 279 5.18 32.79 20.61
C PRO A 279 3.98 33.05 21.54
N TYR A 280 3.90 34.25 22.14
CA TYR A 280 2.74 34.67 22.94
C TYR A 280 1.50 34.82 22.04
N TYR A 281 1.66 35.51 20.91
CA TYR A 281 0.60 35.67 19.93
C TYR A 281 0.16 34.34 19.31
N HIS A 282 1.08 33.43 18.98
CA HIS A 282 0.72 32.09 18.47
C HIS A 282 0.02 31.24 19.53
N ALA A 283 0.37 31.36 20.81
CA ALA A 283 -0.36 30.71 21.89
C ALA A 283 -1.79 31.26 22.05
N ARG A 284 -1.99 32.58 21.91
CA ARG A 284 -3.31 33.24 21.92
C ARG A 284 -4.16 32.79 20.74
N ALA A 285 -3.58 32.76 19.55
CA ALA A 285 -4.22 32.24 18.34
C ALA A 285 -4.66 30.77 18.48
N LEU A 286 -3.80 29.92 19.05
CA LEU A 286 -4.13 28.52 19.28
C LEU A 286 -5.33 28.35 20.22
N GLN A 287 -5.42 29.14 21.29
CA GLN A 287 -6.57 29.09 22.20
C GLN A 287 -7.86 29.56 21.54
N ASN A 288 -7.84 30.68 20.82
CA ASN A 288 -9.06 31.41 20.47
C ASN A 288 -9.64 31.01 19.09
N PHE A 289 -8.91 30.22 18.29
CA PHE A 289 -9.35 29.76 16.95
C PHE A 289 -9.47 28.23 16.80
N ASP A 290 -9.39 27.46 17.90
CA ASP A 290 -9.41 25.98 17.91
C ASP A 290 -8.44 25.36 16.86
N MET A 291 -7.24 25.93 16.76
CA MET A 291 -6.20 25.48 15.83
C MET A 291 -5.45 24.24 16.36
N GLU A 292 -4.98 23.39 15.44
CA GLU A 292 -4.11 22.26 15.78
C GLU A 292 -2.71 22.72 16.20
N PHE A 293 -2.09 21.99 17.14
CA PHE A 293 -0.72 22.29 17.60
C PHE A 293 0.31 22.18 16.46
N PRO A 294 1.22 23.16 16.29
CA PRO A 294 2.24 23.12 15.24
C PRO A 294 3.27 22.01 15.50
N PHE A 295 3.83 21.45 14.43
CA PHE A 295 4.73 20.29 14.48
C PHE A 295 5.95 20.53 15.40
N GLY A 296 5.99 19.84 16.53
CA GLY A 296 6.99 20.03 17.59
C GLY A 296 6.47 20.73 18.86
N VAL A 297 5.17 20.94 19.00
CA VAL A 297 4.50 21.38 20.24
C VAL A 297 3.38 20.41 20.58
N ALA A 298 3.17 20.16 21.86
CA ALA A 298 1.98 19.55 22.41
C ALA A 298 1.53 20.33 23.65
N LYS A 299 0.33 20.04 24.18
CA LYS A 299 -0.18 20.73 25.37
C LYS A 299 0.74 20.57 26.60
N GLU A 300 1.42 19.44 26.73
CA GLU A 300 2.31 19.16 27.87
C GLU A 300 3.73 19.78 27.74
N GLY A 301 4.13 20.25 26.56
CA GLY A 301 5.49 20.73 26.30
C GLY A 301 5.90 20.73 24.83
N ALA A 302 7.14 21.13 24.54
CA ALA A 302 7.72 21.08 23.20
C ALA A 302 8.47 19.76 22.95
N TYR A 303 8.56 19.30 21.71
CA TYR A 303 9.31 18.09 21.34
C TYR A 303 10.11 18.29 20.06
N GLN A 304 11.17 17.49 19.83
CA GLN A 304 12.03 17.63 18.66
C GLN A 304 11.28 17.33 17.35
N THR A 305 11.54 18.10 16.28
CA THR A 305 10.99 17.80 14.95
C THR A 305 11.83 16.79 14.17
N PHE A 306 11.17 16.04 13.28
CA PHE A 306 11.78 14.93 12.57
C PHE A 306 11.16 14.68 11.19
N ARG A 307 11.86 13.91 10.33
CA ARG A 307 11.39 13.48 9.00
C ARG A 307 11.84 12.05 8.68
N MET A 308 11.07 11.33 7.85
CA MET A 308 11.55 10.07 7.27
C MET A 308 12.62 10.33 6.20
N GLN A 309 13.71 9.55 6.21
CA GLN A 309 14.76 9.67 5.19
C GLN A 309 14.43 8.82 3.94
N ASN A 310 13.67 9.38 2.99
CA ASN A 310 13.44 8.79 1.66
C ASN A 310 13.65 9.80 0.53
N GLN A 311 14.28 9.35 -0.57
CA GLN A 311 15.12 10.19 -1.45
C GLN A 311 14.42 11.22 -2.37
N THR A 312 13.14 11.57 -2.18
CA THR A 312 12.46 12.58 -3.03
C THR A 312 11.47 13.53 -2.33
N THR A 313 11.03 13.24 -1.10
CA THR A 313 10.02 14.06 -0.40
C THR A 313 10.25 14.07 1.11
N THR A 314 10.05 15.23 1.75
CA THR A 314 10.06 15.40 3.22
C THR A 314 8.79 14.79 3.85
N ALA A 315 8.78 13.47 4.02
CA ALA A 315 7.62 12.75 4.54
C ALA A 315 7.55 12.76 6.08
N ARG A 316 6.40 13.22 6.60
CA ARG A 316 5.86 12.88 7.93
C ARG A 316 5.15 11.51 7.86
N GLY A 317 4.57 11.07 8.98
CA GLY A 317 3.55 10.02 8.97
C GLY A 317 2.31 10.40 8.14
N THR A 318 1.36 9.48 8.00
CA THR A 318 0.04 9.75 7.42
C THR A 318 -1.05 9.07 8.23
N VAL A 319 -2.31 9.51 8.12
CA VAL A 319 -3.47 8.90 8.81
C VAL A 319 -3.56 7.38 8.59
N ASN A 320 -3.22 6.92 7.38
CA ASN A 320 -3.23 5.50 7.02
C ASN A 320 -1.96 4.73 7.45
N THR A 321 -0.88 5.45 7.75
CA THR A 321 0.42 4.89 8.18
C THR A 321 1.09 5.81 9.21
N PRO A 322 0.61 5.82 10.47
CA PRO A 322 1.18 6.68 11.49
C PRO A 322 2.62 6.26 11.83
N LEU A 323 3.46 7.27 12.07
CA LEU A 323 4.87 7.13 12.41
C LEU A 323 5.07 7.38 13.91
N THR A 324 5.50 6.36 14.64
CA THR A 324 5.85 6.47 16.06
C THR A 324 7.35 6.71 16.22
N VAL A 325 7.77 7.77 16.90
CA VAL A 325 9.20 8.10 17.12
C VAL A 325 9.46 8.46 18.58
N THR A 326 10.56 7.97 19.15
CA THR A 326 11.01 8.39 20.49
C THR A 326 12.04 9.51 20.40
N VAL A 327 11.66 10.72 20.80
CA VAL A 327 12.51 11.93 20.73
C VAL A 327 12.64 12.61 22.10
N ASP A 328 13.47 13.64 22.23
CA ASP A 328 13.49 14.49 23.42
C ASP A 328 12.31 15.47 23.41
N GLY A 329 11.71 15.69 24.58
CA GLY A 329 10.71 16.70 24.86
C GLY A 329 11.11 17.58 26.03
N VAL A 330 10.92 18.89 25.89
CA VAL A 330 11.09 19.90 26.95
C VAL A 330 9.75 20.13 27.63
N PHE A 331 9.77 19.94 28.94
CA PHE A 331 8.68 20.28 29.85
C PHE A 331 9.10 21.49 30.68
N THR A 332 8.22 22.48 30.75
CA THR A 332 8.39 23.71 31.54
C THR A 332 7.20 23.85 32.47
N HIS A 333 7.46 23.98 33.77
CA HIS A 333 6.42 23.90 34.81
C HIS A 333 6.64 24.93 35.92
N MET A 334 5.53 25.52 36.37
CA MET A 334 5.51 26.55 37.40
C MET A 334 4.90 25.99 38.68
N GLU A 335 5.70 25.86 39.75
CA GLU A 335 5.18 25.48 41.06
C GLU A 335 4.93 26.72 41.92
N CYS A 336 3.69 26.93 42.36
CA CYS A 336 3.28 28.08 43.18
C CYS A 336 2.65 27.67 44.52
N ARG A 337 2.60 28.59 45.50
CA ARG A 337 1.90 28.45 46.79
C ARG A 337 1.15 29.75 47.14
N GLU A 338 -0.06 29.63 47.69
CA GLU A 338 -0.90 30.79 48.08
C GLU A 338 -0.44 31.45 49.39
N LEU A 339 -0.78 32.74 49.57
CA LEU A 339 -0.61 33.47 50.83
C LEU A 339 -1.59 32.95 51.90
N LYS A 340 -1.04 32.44 53.00
CA LYS A 340 -1.77 31.89 54.15
C LYS A 340 -2.15 32.95 55.18
N ASN A 341 -1.26 33.90 55.44
CA ASN A 341 -1.49 35.03 56.34
C ASN A 341 -0.48 36.15 56.08
N HIS A 342 -0.80 37.39 56.47
CA HIS A 342 0.09 38.54 56.37
C HIS A 342 0.15 39.33 57.69
N SER A 343 1.20 40.12 57.90
CA SER A 343 1.32 41.02 59.04
C SER A 343 2.17 42.26 58.71
N ILE A 344 1.85 43.41 59.30
CA ILE A 344 2.58 44.66 59.05
C ILE A 344 3.71 44.78 60.07
N ALA A 345 4.96 44.61 59.62
CA ALA A 345 6.15 44.67 60.47
C ALA A 345 6.56 46.10 60.83
N SER A 346 6.38 47.05 59.91
CA SER A 346 6.60 48.48 60.18
C SER A 346 5.84 49.39 59.19
N ARG A 347 5.68 50.66 59.58
CA ARG A 347 5.21 51.75 58.71
C ARG A 347 6.17 52.94 58.88
N GLY A 348 6.48 53.63 57.79
CA GLY A 348 7.27 54.85 57.77
C GLY A 348 6.70 55.86 56.79
N LEU A 349 7.19 57.11 56.89
CA LEU A 349 6.90 58.17 55.94
C LEU A 349 8.24 58.68 55.38
N ASP A 350 8.34 58.77 54.07
CA ASP A 350 9.53 59.27 53.39
C ASP A 350 9.57 60.82 53.35
N LYS A 351 10.78 61.36 53.14
CA LYS A 351 11.04 62.79 52.97
C LYS A 351 10.26 63.42 51.81
N TYR A 352 9.90 62.66 50.77
CA TYR A 352 9.08 63.13 49.65
C TYR A 352 7.57 62.92 49.86
N GLY A 353 7.14 62.40 51.02
CA GLY A 353 5.73 62.26 51.39
C GLY A 353 5.10 60.89 51.12
N PHE A 354 5.86 59.93 50.58
CA PHE A 354 5.36 58.57 50.35
C PHE A 354 5.22 57.77 51.65
N HIS A 355 4.20 56.93 51.74
CA HIS A 355 4.02 55.98 52.84
C HIS A 355 4.71 54.65 52.52
N ASN A 356 5.68 54.27 53.36
CA ASN A 356 6.44 53.04 53.22
C ASN A 356 5.94 51.99 54.20
N PHE A 357 5.45 50.85 53.70
CA PHE A 357 5.00 49.72 54.50
C PHE A 357 6.01 48.57 54.39
N THR A 358 6.42 47.98 55.53
CA THR A 358 7.10 46.67 55.53
C THR A 358 6.11 45.61 55.99
N ILE A 359 5.93 44.56 55.18
CA ILE A 359 4.92 43.53 55.38
C ILE A 359 5.61 42.15 55.38
N ASP A 360 5.34 41.35 56.41
CA ASP A 360 5.82 39.98 56.55
C ASP A 360 4.70 39.03 56.08
N LEU A 361 4.96 38.27 55.01
CA LEU A 361 4.02 37.39 54.30
C LEU A 361 4.34 35.92 54.60
N GLN A 362 3.33 35.14 55.02
CA GLN A 362 3.47 33.69 55.25
C GLN A 362 2.68 32.93 54.19
N PHE A 363 3.36 32.09 53.41
CA PHE A 363 2.76 31.24 52.37
C PHE A 363 2.42 29.84 52.90
N GLU A 364 1.59 29.10 52.16
CA GLU A 364 1.33 27.68 52.44
C GLU A 364 2.58 26.81 52.23
N ASP A 365 2.75 25.79 53.08
CA ASP A 365 3.89 24.87 53.16
C ASP A 365 5.30 25.50 53.22
N CYS A 366 5.39 26.80 53.54
CA CYS A 366 6.64 27.51 53.82
C CYS A 366 6.75 27.84 55.31
N GLU A 367 7.88 27.50 55.95
CA GLU A 367 8.10 27.79 57.38
C GLU A 367 8.46 29.26 57.66
N GLN A 368 9.14 29.94 56.73
CA GLN A 368 9.65 31.31 56.94
C GLN A 368 8.74 32.34 56.25
N SER A 369 8.50 33.47 56.93
CA SER A 369 7.83 34.63 56.35
C SER A 369 8.78 35.46 55.49
N VAL A 370 8.28 35.93 54.34
CA VAL A 370 9.02 36.79 53.41
C VAL A 370 8.68 38.25 53.67
N ARG A 371 9.69 39.11 53.73
CA ARG A 371 9.49 40.56 53.89
C ARG A 371 9.38 41.25 52.54
N MET A 372 8.32 42.01 52.35
CA MET A 372 8.16 42.95 51.25
C MET A 372 8.11 44.39 51.75
N GLN A 373 8.48 45.32 50.87
CA GLN A 373 8.42 46.76 51.10
C GLN A 373 7.61 47.41 49.97
N ASN A 374 6.58 48.17 50.35
CA ASN A 374 5.68 48.85 49.43
C ASN A 374 5.74 50.36 49.68
N THR A 375 5.68 51.15 48.60
CA THR A 375 5.73 52.62 48.63
C THR A 375 4.46 53.16 47.98
N VAL A 376 3.68 53.95 48.72
CA VAL A 376 2.31 54.39 48.35
C VAL A 376 2.22 55.92 48.35
N GLN A 377 1.56 56.52 47.35
CA GLN A 377 1.58 57.97 47.07
C GLN A 377 0.28 58.68 47.48
N TRP A 378 -0.04 58.61 48.77
CA TRP A 378 -1.29 59.13 49.35
C TRP A 378 -1.48 60.65 49.14
N GLN A 379 -2.30 61.05 48.16
CA GLN A 379 -2.50 62.47 47.80
C GLN A 379 -3.92 63.00 48.06
N LEU A 380 -4.01 63.94 48.99
CA LEU A 380 -5.21 64.77 49.22
C LEU A 380 -5.35 65.76 48.05
N PRO A 381 -6.50 65.81 47.33
CA PRO A 381 -7.83 65.69 47.92
C PRO A 381 -8.73 64.55 47.38
N ASN A 382 -8.22 63.61 46.57
CA ASN A 382 -9.04 62.52 45.98
C ASN A 382 -9.28 61.38 46.99
N VAL A 383 -9.98 61.69 48.09
CA VAL A 383 -10.07 60.87 49.30
C VAL A 383 -10.99 59.66 49.20
N ASP A 384 -11.94 59.67 48.27
CA ASP A 384 -13.02 58.66 48.19
C ASP A 384 -12.61 57.37 47.46
N THR A 385 -11.40 57.31 46.89
CA THR A 385 -10.88 56.15 46.13
C THR A 385 -9.77 55.43 46.90
N ALA A 386 -9.82 54.10 46.94
CA ALA A 386 -8.74 53.28 47.50
C ALA A 386 -7.55 53.18 46.52
N GLU A 387 -6.32 53.19 47.04
CA GLU A 387 -5.10 53.08 46.22
C GLU A 387 -4.66 51.62 46.06
N ALA A 388 -4.70 51.15 44.82
CA ALA A 388 -4.14 49.86 44.42
C ALA A 388 -2.60 49.91 44.37
N TYR A 389 -1.94 48.84 44.80
CA TYR A 389 -0.50 48.62 44.63
C TYR A 389 -0.24 47.19 44.11
N TRP A 390 0.43 47.09 42.96
CA TRP A 390 0.72 45.84 42.26
C TRP A 390 2.22 45.73 41.95
N THR A 391 2.83 44.58 42.20
CA THR A 391 4.26 44.37 41.89
C THR A 391 4.61 42.89 41.73
N VAL A 392 5.55 42.58 40.82
CA VAL A 392 6.26 41.30 40.73
C VAL A 392 7.68 41.53 41.24
N ASN A 393 8.07 40.87 42.33
CA ASN A 393 9.44 40.96 42.85
C ASN A 393 10.24 39.71 42.49
N THR A 394 11.21 39.89 41.59
CA THR A 394 12.15 38.87 41.10
C THR A 394 13.48 38.84 41.88
N THR A 395 13.70 39.78 42.82
CA THR A 395 15.03 40.06 43.40
C THR A 395 15.30 39.40 44.76
N LEU A 396 14.68 38.24 45.02
CA LEU A 396 14.90 37.48 46.26
C LEU A 396 16.31 36.87 46.29
N LYS A 397 17.19 37.48 47.10
CA LYS A 397 18.55 37.00 47.38
C LYS A 397 18.52 35.55 47.92
N PRO A 398 19.54 34.71 47.63
CA PRO A 398 19.42 33.24 47.54
C PRO A 398 19.25 32.46 48.85
N THR A 399 18.83 33.11 49.94
CA THR A 399 18.26 32.42 51.10
C THR A 399 16.80 32.09 50.81
N PHE A 400 16.56 31.02 50.07
CA PHE A 400 15.21 30.54 49.70
C PHE A 400 14.32 30.41 50.95
N PRO A 401 13.24 31.20 51.08
CA PRO A 401 12.40 31.21 52.29
C PRO A 401 11.46 29.99 52.37
N CYS A 402 11.30 29.26 51.27
CA CYS A 402 10.47 28.08 51.16
C CYS A 402 11.29 26.91 50.61
N SER A 403 11.44 25.85 51.42
CA SER A 403 12.19 24.63 51.08
C SER A 403 11.33 23.53 50.45
N SER A 404 10.01 23.72 50.40
CA SER A 404 9.01 22.82 49.78
C SER A 404 8.72 23.17 48.31
N LEU A 405 9.41 24.17 47.77
CA LEU A 405 9.43 24.52 46.34
C LEU A 405 10.78 24.10 45.71
N PRO A 406 10.82 23.76 44.41
CA PRO A 406 12.06 23.53 43.68
C PRO A 406 13.04 24.72 43.78
N GLN A 407 14.34 24.44 43.77
CA GLN A 407 15.41 25.44 43.87
C GLN A 407 16.28 25.49 42.58
N GLN A 408 15.67 25.18 41.43
CA GLN A 408 16.35 25.16 40.12
C GLN A 408 16.67 26.58 39.62
N ASN A 409 15.73 27.49 39.81
CA ASN A 409 15.74 28.88 39.36
C ASN A 409 15.37 29.81 40.55
N PRO A 410 15.58 31.13 40.46
CA PRO A 410 15.14 32.07 41.50
C PRO A 410 13.60 32.09 41.62
N ASN A 411 13.10 32.02 42.85
CA ASN A 411 11.68 32.20 43.13
C ASN A 411 11.29 33.68 43.00
N PHE A 412 10.13 33.95 42.40
CA PHE A 412 9.52 35.29 42.40
C PHE A 412 8.28 35.32 43.30
N ILE A 413 7.90 36.53 43.74
CA ILE A 413 6.62 36.78 44.41
C ILE A 413 5.81 37.76 43.59
N TYR A 414 4.56 37.39 43.30
CA TYR A 414 3.56 38.29 42.78
C TYR A 414 2.67 38.79 43.93
N TYR A 415 2.43 40.10 43.99
CA TYR A 415 1.81 40.76 45.12
C TYR A 415 0.81 41.84 44.68
N ALA A 416 -0.37 41.84 45.31
CA ALA A 416 -1.44 42.80 45.10
C ALA A 416 -1.99 43.28 46.45
N ALA A 417 -2.14 44.59 46.61
CA ALA A 417 -2.69 45.21 47.81
C ALA A 417 -3.63 46.37 47.50
N ASN A 418 -4.64 46.53 48.36
CA ASN A 418 -5.55 47.67 48.33
C ASN A 418 -5.43 48.48 49.62
N TYR A 419 -5.21 49.79 49.48
CA TYR A 419 -5.03 50.73 50.59
C TYR A 419 -6.23 51.67 50.70
N VAL A 420 -6.96 51.56 51.80
CA VAL A 420 -8.14 52.39 52.12
C VAL A 420 -7.79 53.48 53.15
N PRO A 421 -8.58 54.56 53.29
CA PRO A 421 -8.40 55.51 54.36
C PRO A 421 -8.55 54.87 55.75
N SER A 422 -7.60 55.11 56.66
CA SER A 422 -7.66 54.56 58.02
C SER A 422 -8.80 55.19 58.83
N ALA A 423 -9.60 54.35 59.51
CA ALA A 423 -10.76 54.79 60.28
C ALA A 423 -10.44 55.82 61.39
N ASP A 424 -9.25 55.78 61.97
CA ASP A 424 -8.77 56.75 62.98
C ASP A 424 -8.27 58.08 62.36
N ASN A 425 -7.78 58.05 61.12
CA ASN A 425 -7.31 59.23 60.40
C ASN A 425 -7.23 58.98 58.88
N VAL A 426 -8.08 59.68 58.15
CA VAL A 426 -8.19 59.67 56.68
C VAL A 426 -6.88 60.05 55.97
N SER A 427 -5.99 60.83 56.62
CA SER A 427 -4.67 61.17 56.06
C SER A 427 -3.61 60.05 56.21
N ILE A 428 -4.01 58.81 56.53
CA ILE A 428 -3.11 57.67 56.69
C ILE A 428 -3.70 56.46 55.94
N PRO A 429 -2.99 55.88 54.96
CA PRO A 429 -3.42 54.64 54.33
C PRO A 429 -3.42 53.45 55.30
N HIS A 430 -4.42 52.58 55.15
CA HIS A 430 -4.57 51.31 55.83
C HIS A 430 -4.66 50.19 54.78
N LEU A 431 -3.84 49.15 54.92
CA LEU A 431 -3.97 47.93 54.14
C LEU A 431 -5.27 47.22 54.55
N ASP A 432 -6.23 47.14 53.64
CA ASP A 432 -7.51 46.44 53.81
C ASP A 432 -7.40 44.99 53.32
N THR A 433 -7.08 44.83 52.05
CA THR A 433 -7.02 43.54 51.34
C THR A 433 -5.65 43.34 50.70
N CYS A 434 -5.16 42.10 50.75
CA CYS A 434 -3.80 41.73 50.40
C CYS A 434 -3.76 40.30 49.88
N ALA A 435 -3.30 40.13 48.64
CA ALA A 435 -3.10 38.84 47.99
C ALA A 435 -1.64 38.68 47.55
N ALA A 436 -1.11 37.46 47.66
CA ALA A 436 0.22 37.15 47.15
C ALA A 436 0.34 35.68 46.77
N VAL A 437 1.27 35.40 45.85
CA VAL A 437 1.66 34.06 45.44
C VAL A 437 3.18 34.01 45.31
N ILE A 438 3.82 32.98 45.86
CA ILE A 438 5.23 32.67 45.63
C ILE A 438 5.33 31.53 44.62
N CYS A 439 6.20 31.65 43.62
CA CYS A 439 6.36 30.66 42.55
C CYS A 439 7.84 30.31 42.29
N SER A 440 8.08 29.09 41.84
CA SER A 440 9.37 28.55 41.39
C SER A 440 9.22 27.95 39.99
N PRO A 441 9.94 28.47 38.97
CA PRO A 441 9.87 27.97 37.60
C PRO A 441 10.90 26.86 37.34
N THR A 442 10.48 25.76 36.72
CA THR A 442 11.31 24.57 36.46
C THR A 442 11.28 24.18 34.98
N ALA A 443 12.39 23.60 34.50
CA ALA A 443 12.57 23.22 33.11
C ALA A 443 13.39 21.93 32.98
N TYR A 444 12.88 20.93 32.25
CA TYR A 444 13.60 19.67 32.05
C TYR A 444 13.31 19.00 30.71
N ILE A 445 14.32 18.28 30.20
CA ILE A 445 14.20 17.37 29.07
C ILE A 445 13.87 15.96 29.59
N SER A 446 12.94 15.27 28.94
CA SER A 446 12.75 13.82 29.06
C SER A 446 12.44 13.20 27.69
N LYS A 447 12.54 11.88 27.54
CA LYS A 447 12.16 11.21 26.28
C LYS A 447 10.65 11.04 26.20
N VAL A 448 10.10 11.32 25.03
CA VAL A 448 8.67 11.25 24.71
C VAL A 448 8.45 10.40 23.47
N GLU A 449 7.33 9.70 23.43
CA GLU A 449 6.91 8.91 22.27
C GLU A 449 5.87 9.73 21.49
N ILE A 450 6.20 10.10 20.26
CA ILE A 450 5.35 10.91 19.38
C ILE A 450 4.73 9.99 18.34
N VAL A 451 3.39 9.97 18.26
CA VAL A 451 2.64 9.32 17.19
C VAL A 451 2.22 10.38 16.18
N ASP A 452 2.96 10.48 15.07
CA ASP A 452 2.74 11.42 13.97
C ASP A 452 1.84 10.79 12.90
N ASP A 453 0.63 11.31 12.74
CA ASP A 453 -0.33 10.97 11.68
C ASP A 453 -0.23 11.91 10.46
N GLY A 454 0.74 12.83 10.46
CA GLY A 454 0.90 13.83 9.40
C GLY A 454 -0.07 15.01 9.49
N ILE A 455 -0.91 15.07 10.53
CA ILE A 455 -1.89 16.14 10.80
C ILE A 455 -1.59 16.73 12.20
N SER A 456 -2.06 16.05 13.26
CA SER A 456 -2.00 16.48 14.67
C SER A 456 -1.28 15.41 15.53
N PRO A 457 0.06 15.45 15.62
CA PRO A 457 0.84 14.43 16.32
C PRO A 457 0.51 14.33 17.81
N LYS A 458 0.39 13.10 18.31
CA LYS A 458 0.02 12.83 19.70
C LYS A 458 1.28 12.48 20.51
N MET A 459 1.60 13.33 21.48
CA MET A 459 2.72 13.16 22.39
C MET A 459 2.32 12.31 23.60
N ILE A 460 3.12 11.28 23.90
CA ILE A 460 2.94 10.37 25.03
C ILE A 460 4.17 10.48 25.93
N SER A 461 3.97 10.95 27.16
CA SER A 461 5.00 11.13 28.17
C SER A 461 5.22 9.84 28.98
N SER A 462 6.48 9.40 29.12
CA SER A 462 6.84 8.15 29.82
C SER A 462 7.29 8.42 31.25
N PRO A 463 6.51 8.06 32.29
CA PRO A 463 6.77 8.47 33.68
C PRO A 463 7.95 7.76 34.37
N THR A 464 8.65 6.86 33.67
CA THR A 464 9.76 6.05 34.22
C THR A 464 11.15 6.48 33.76
N GLN A 465 11.26 7.53 32.94
CA GLN A 465 12.53 7.98 32.37
C GLN A 465 13.24 9.04 33.25
N LYS A 466 14.57 9.14 33.13
CA LYS A 466 15.38 10.11 33.88
C LYS A 466 15.39 11.48 33.20
N ASN A 467 14.78 12.47 33.86
CA ASN A 467 14.78 13.87 33.43
C ASN A 467 16.19 14.50 33.51
N THR A 468 16.48 15.44 32.61
CA THR A 468 17.70 16.27 32.57
C THR A 468 17.30 17.74 32.73
N THR A 469 17.81 18.43 33.74
CA THR A 469 17.49 19.84 34.04
C THR A 469 18.11 20.80 33.02
N ILE A 470 17.36 21.82 32.61
CA ILE A 470 17.82 22.93 31.77
C ILE A 470 18.11 24.15 32.67
N HIS A 471 19.09 24.98 32.34
CA HIS A 471 19.42 26.17 33.14
C HIS A 471 18.65 27.45 32.75
N SER A 472 17.85 27.40 31.68
CA SER A 472 16.91 28.47 31.31
C SER A 472 15.86 28.72 32.40
N ASN A 473 15.48 29.99 32.61
CA ASN A 473 14.38 30.38 33.49
C ASN A 473 13.07 30.62 32.69
N PRO A 474 12.05 29.74 32.82
CA PRO A 474 10.74 29.93 32.19
C PRO A 474 10.04 31.25 32.51
N TRP A 475 10.30 31.87 33.68
CA TRP A 475 9.71 33.17 34.01
C TRP A 475 10.28 34.29 33.13
N ASP A 476 11.60 34.35 32.97
CA ASP A 476 12.26 35.38 32.17
C ASP A 476 11.95 35.20 30.67
N MET A 477 11.82 33.95 30.21
CA MET A 477 11.34 33.61 28.86
C MET A 477 9.91 34.13 28.59
N LEU A 478 9.01 34.00 29.58
CA LEU A 478 7.63 34.53 29.49
C LEU A 478 7.63 36.06 29.50
N GLN A 479 8.39 36.67 30.41
CA GLN A 479 8.55 38.12 30.50
C GLN A 479 9.02 38.74 29.17
N ASN A 480 10.01 38.13 28.50
CA ASN A 480 10.57 38.63 27.23
C ASN A 480 9.68 38.39 25.99
N ALA A 481 8.52 37.76 26.15
CA ALA A 481 7.60 37.42 25.07
C ALA A 481 6.20 38.03 25.22
N VAL A 482 5.86 38.61 26.38
CA VAL A 482 4.66 39.44 26.53
C VAL A 482 4.90 40.80 25.87
N PRO A 483 3.95 41.34 25.07
CA PRO A 483 4.09 42.68 24.47
C PRO A 483 4.11 43.82 25.49
N ASP A 484 5.02 44.80 25.31
CA ASP A 484 5.18 45.99 26.17
C ASP A 484 3.89 46.80 26.41
N VAL A 485 2.95 46.79 25.47
CA VAL A 485 1.62 47.43 25.58
C VAL A 485 0.86 46.93 26.82
N LEU A 486 1.02 45.64 27.17
CA LEU A 486 0.43 45.02 28.34
C LEU A 486 1.18 45.33 29.65
N GLY A 487 2.23 46.15 29.63
CA GLY A 487 2.90 46.67 30.83
C GLY A 487 4.21 45.98 31.19
N TYR A 488 5.20 46.78 31.63
CA TYR A 488 6.54 46.31 31.97
C TYR A 488 6.60 45.47 33.25
N VAL A 489 7.05 44.22 33.14
CA VAL A 489 7.39 43.37 34.30
C VAL A 489 8.49 44.03 35.14
N GLY A 490 8.28 44.07 36.45
CA GLY A 490 9.28 44.53 37.44
C GLY A 490 9.12 45.98 37.88
N ILE A 491 8.21 46.75 37.27
CA ILE A 491 7.79 48.05 37.80
C ILE A 491 6.69 47.83 38.85
N SER A 492 6.75 48.56 39.98
CA SER A 492 5.64 48.61 40.94
C SER A 492 4.61 49.65 40.48
N ALA A 493 3.41 49.22 40.11
CA ALA A 493 2.35 50.10 39.68
C ALA A 493 1.45 50.51 40.87
N THR A 494 1.12 51.80 40.95
CA THR A 494 0.01 52.30 41.74
C THR A 494 -1.18 52.60 40.84
N SER A 495 -2.40 52.32 41.30
CA SER A 495 -3.67 52.57 40.59
C SER A 495 -3.89 51.85 39.23
N ARG A 496 -2.89 51.14 38.68
CA ARG A 496 -3.02 50.20 37.54
C ARG A 496 -2.72 48.77 38.03
N VAL A 497 -3.46 47.78 37.53
CA VAL A 497 -3.13 46.34 37.72
C VAL A 497 -1.92 46.02 36.88
N THR A 498 -0.97 45.22 37.37
CA THR A 498 0.13 44.76 36.50
C THR A 498 0.68 43.39 36.86
N GLY A 499 1.45 42.78 35.96
CA GLY A 499 1.98 41.42 36.07
C GLY A 499 0.98 40.34 35.61
N PRO A 500 1.09 39.09 36.10
CA PRO A 500 0.34 37.94 35.59
C PRO A 500 -1.17 38.08 35.43
N VAL A 501 -1.87 38.92 36.20
CA VAL A 501 -3.32 39.17 35.99
C VAL A 501 -3.54 40.00 34.71
N GLU A 502 -2.79 41.10 34.53
CA GLU A 502 -2.85 41.94 33.32
C GLU A 502 -2.57 41.07 32.07
N TYR A 503 -1.57 40.20 32.14
CA TYR A 503 -1.20 39.32 31.01
C TYR A 503 -2.20 38.19 30.76
N ALA A 504 -2.77 37.56 31.80
CA ALA A 504 -3.70 36.44 31.65
C ALA A 504 -5.12 36.86 31.23
N TYR A 505 -5.51 38.12 31.50
CA TYR A 505 -6.75 38.71 31.01
C TYR A 505 -6.55 39.32 29.61
N GLY A 506 -5.43 40.02 29.37
CA GLY A 506 -5.05 40.49 28.02
C GLY A 506 -4.88 39.35 27.01
N PHE A 507 -4.36 38.19 27.42
CA PHE A 507 -4.30 36.97 26.59
C PHE A 507 -5.69 36.44 26.17
N ARG A 508 -6.76 36.91 26.80
CA ARG A 508 -8.16 36.56 26.54
C ARG A 508 -8.98 37.74 26.00
N GLY A 509 -8.32 38.81 25.53
CA GLY A 509 -8.97 40.02 25.02
C GLY A 509 -9.81 40.75 26.07
N LYS A 510 -9.32 40.86 27.32
CA LYS A 510 -10.03 41.53 28.41
C LYS A 510 -9.17 42.54 29.15
N ASP A 511 -9.66 43.77 29.22
CA ASP A 511 -9.13 44.81 30.10
C ASP A 511 -9.37 44.51 31.59
N VAL A 512 -8.54 45.10 32.45
CA VAL A 512 -8.57 44.88 33.90
C VAL A 512 -8.51 46.19 34.67
N SER A 513 -9.60 46.55 35.34
CA SER A 513 -9.62 47.71 36.24
C SER A 513 -9.06 47.37 37.61
N SER A 514 -8.21 48.25 38.14
CA SER A 514 -7.72 48.22 39.53
C SER A 514 -8.82 48.41 40.57
N THR A 515 -10.01 48.85 40.16
CA THR A 515 -11.18 48.99 41.05
C THR A 515 -11.92 47.68 41.33
N ASP A 516 -11.62 46.59 40.61
CA ASP A 516 -12.29 45.31 40.87
C ASP A 516 -11.68 44.58 42.07
N MET A 517 -12.45 44.59 43.17
CA MET A 517 -12.13 43.88 44.41
C MET A 517 -12.05 42.36 44.25
N SER A 518 -12.56 41.78 43.16
CA SER A 518 -12.46 40.33 42.90
C SER A 518 -11.01 39.87 42.69
N LEU A 519 -10.16 40.76 42.15
CA LEU A 519 -8.78 40.47 41.76
C LEU A 519 -7.83 40.30 42.96
N TYR A 520 -8.17 40.86 44.12
CA TYR A 520 -7.36 40.87 45.34
C TYR A 520 -7.47 39.55 46.14
N GLN A 521 -7.44 38.42 45.42
CA GLN A 521 -7.53 37.06 45.99
C GLN A 521 -6.34 36.22 45.53
N SER A 522 -5.60 35.60 46.47
CA SER A 522 -4.41 34.77 46.17
C SER A 522 -4.69 33.69 45.11
N LYS A 523 -5.88 33.11 45.13
CA LYS A 523 -6.34 32.12 44.15
C LYS A 523 -6.55 32.67 42.74
N VAL A 524 -6.93 33.94 42.59
CA VAL A 524 -7.05 34.59 41.27
C VAL A 524 -5.65 34.86 40.70
N LEU A 525 -4.72 35.34 41.52
CA LEU A 525 -3.30 35.48 41.16
C LEU A 525 -2.70 34.12 40.75
N LEU A 526 -2.96 33.06 41.54
CA LEU A 526 -2.48 31.71 41.26
C LEU A 526 -3.04 31.18 39.93
N ASN A 527 -4.36 31.20 39.76
CA ASN A 527 -5.01 30.72 38.53
C ASN A 527 -4.54 31.47 37.28
N SER A 528 -4.28 32.78 37.40
CA SER A 528 -3.76 33.60 36.29
C SER A 528 -2.38 33.14 35.85
N ILE A 529 -1.46 32.92 36.82
CA ILE A 529 -0.12 32.39 36.56
C ILE A 529 -0.19 30.98 35.94
N MET A 530 -0.95 30.07 36.55
CA MET A 530 -1.01 28.67 36.11
C MET A 530 -1.60 28.55 34.69
N ASN A 531 -2.70 29.24 34.41
CA ASN A 531 -3.34 29.17 33.10
C ASN A 531 -2.47 29.77 31.99
N LEU A 532 -1.88 30.95 32.23
CA LEU A 532 -0.99 31.59 31.26
C LEU A 532 0.27 30.74 30.99
N THR A 533 0.85 30.14 32.03
CA THR A 533 2.07 29.31 31.88
C THR A 533 1.79 27.98 31.18
N GLU A 534 0.66 27.32 31.45
CA GLU A 534 0.23 26.09 30.75
C GLU A 534 0.07 26.29 29.24
N GLN A 535 -0.35 27.49 28.81
CA GLN A 535 -0.63 27.81 27.41
C GLN A 535 0.59 28.36 26.66
N VAL A 536 1.38 29.25 27.28
CA VAL A 536 2.45 29.98 26.57
C VAL A 536 3.83 29.30 26.69
N LEU A 537 4.15 28.63 27.80
CA LEU A 537 5.48 28.03 27.99
C LEU A 537 5.83 26.91 26.99
N PRO A 538 4.90 26.04 26.52
CA PRO A 538 5.20 25.07 25.47
C PRO A 538 5.62 25.74 24.15
N MET A 539 4.97 26.84 23.75
CA MET A 539 5.34 27.61 22.56
C MET A 539 6.72 28.26 22.73
N LEU A 540 7.00 28.88 23.88
CA LEU A 540 8.33 29.45 24.16
C LEU A 540 9.43 28.39 24.15
N SER A 541 9.16 27.22 24.72
CA SER A 541 10.09 26.07 24.70
C SER A 541 10.40 25.59 23.29
N HIS A 542 9.45 25.75 22.35
CA HIS A 542 9.62 25.41 20.94
C HIS A 542 10.37 26.48 20.14
N TYR A 543 10.04 27.77 20.31
CA TYR A 543 10.60 28.85 19.48
C TYR A 543 11.93 29.42 20.02
N GLN A 544 12.16 29.42 21.33
CA GLN A 544 13.37 29.98 21.93
C GLN A 544 14.43 28.90 22.23
N LEU A 545 14.07 27.80 22.90
CA LEU A 545 15.06 26.80 23.36
C LEU A 545 15.56 25.84 22.26
N ARG A 546 15.06 25.96 21.03
CA ARG A 546 15.35 25.03 19.93
C ARG A 546 16.53 25.51 19.06
N GLN A 547 17.49 24.62 18.82
CA GLN A 547 18.64 24.82 17.95
C GLN A 547 18.68 23.75 16.84
N THR A 548 19.02 24.14 15.61
CA THR A 548 19.11 23.21 14.46
C THR A 548 20.26 22.22 14.61
N ALA A 549 19.95 20.92 14.73
CA ALA A 549 20.94 19.88 14.99
C ALA A 549 20.44 18.52 14.49
N THR A 550 21.03 18.02 13.40
CA THR A 550 20.61 16.76 12.77
C THR A 550 21.11 15.53 13.53
N THR A 551 20.21 14.64 13.96
CA THR A 551 20.55 13.34 14.56
C THR A 551 19.65 12.22 13.99
N HIS A 552 20.11 10.96 14.07
CA HIS A 552 19.36 9.81 13.55
C HIS A 552 18.75 8.99 14.68
N THR A 553 17.49 8.58 14.51
CA THR A 553 16.74 7.73 15.45
C THR A 553 15.92 6.69 14.69
N ALA A 554 15.65 5.54 15.32
CA ALA A 554 14.76 4.55 14.75
C ALA A 554 13.31 4.88 15.09
N GLY A 555 12.51 5.23 14.07
CA GLY A 555 11.06 5.30 14.17
C GLY A 555 10.40 3.94 13.86
N SER A 556 9.14 3.79 14.25
CA SER A 556 8.28 2.67 13.90
C SER A 556 7.11 3.15 13.06
N LEU A 557 7.09 2.78 11.78
CA LEU A 557 5.96 3.03 10.90
C LEU A 557 4.96 1.89 11.02
N VAL A 558 3.70 2.18 11.36
CA VAL A 558 2.62 1.19 11.24
C VAL A 558 2.26 1.09 9.76
N VAL A 559 2.76 0.03 9.11
CA VAL A 559 2.39 -0.32 7.75
C VAL A 559 1.34 -1.43 7.82
N GLU A 560 0.40 -1.47 6.87
CA GLU A 560 -0.48 -2.64 6.64
C GLU A 560 -0.02 -3.45 5.42
N PRO A 561 1.11 -4.17 5.47
CA PRO A 561 1.54 -5.01 4.37
C PRO A 561 0.53 -6.13 4.08
N ASP A 562 0.25 -6.30 2.79
CA ASP A 562 -0.41 -7.47 2.22
C ASP A 562 0.49 -8.71 2.46
N LYS A 563 0.22 -9.48 3.51
CA LYS A 563 0.97 -10.70 3.82
C LYS A 563 0.28 -11.93 3.26
N LEU A 564 1.08 -12.89 2.78
CA LEU A 564 0.57 -14.13 2.21
C LEU A 564 0.29 -15.15 3.32
N TYR A 565 -0.97 -15.47 3.54
CA TYR A 565 -1.43 -16.45 4.52
C TYR A 565 -1.79 -17.78 3.88
N VAL A 566 -1.44 -18.88 4.55
CA VAL A 566 -1.94 -20.22 4.20
C VAL A 566 -3.35 -20.39 4.75
N ASN A 567 -4.33 -20.62 3.89
CA ASN A 567 -5.70 -20.91 4.32
C ASN A 567 -5.73 -22.28 5.02
N GLU A 568 -6.07 -22.31 6.31
CA GLU A 568 -5.98 -23.50 7.16
C GLU A 568 -6.86 -24.65 6.67
N PHE A 569 -8.14 -24.39 6.39
CA PHE A 569 -9.07 -25.41 5.90
C PHE A 569 -8.57 -26.03 4.61
N VAL A 570 -8.16 -25.21 3.64
CA VAL A 570 -7.62 -25.68 2.36
C VAL A 570 -6.35 -26.51 2.57
N CYS A 571 -5.41 -26.04 3.40
CA CYS A 571 -4.16 -26.73 3.68
C CYS A 571 -4.38 -28.11 4.33
N ILE A 572 -5.30 -28.21 5.29
CA ILE A 572 -5.66 -29.49 5.95
C ILE A 572 -6.26 -30.47 4.93
N TRP A 573 -7.22 -30.03 4.10
CA TRP A 573 -7.81 -30.86 3.05
C TRP A 573 -6.77 -31.33 2.03
N MET A 574 -5.92 -30.42 1.52
CA MET A 574 -4.84 -30.78 0.58
C MET A 574 -3.86 -31.78 1.19
N THR A 575 -3.48 -31.60 2.46
CA THR A 575 -2.57 -32.51 3.18
C THR A 575 -3.18 -33.90 3.31
N GLY A 576 -4.45 -34.00 3.72
CA GLY A 576 -5.15 -35.29 3.82
C GLY A 576 -5.27 -36.01 2.48
N LEU A 577 -5.59 -35.28 1.40
CA LEU A 577 -5.64 -35.82 0.05
C LEU A 577 -4.25 -36.29 -0.46
N PHE A 578 -3.16 -35.60 -0.12
CA PHE A 578 -1.81 -36.08 -0.42
C PHE A 578 -1.42 -37.31 0.40
N ALA A 579 -1.82 -37.39 1.68
CA ALA A 579 -1.60 -38.59 2.50
C ALA A 579 -2.29 -39.82 1.89
N VAL A 580 -3.54 -39.66 1.42
CA VAL A 580 -4.28 -40.72 0.70
C VAL A 580 -3.56 -41.11 -0.61
N ILE A 581 -3.09 -40.15 -1.42
CA ILE A 581 -2.29 -40.46 -2.62
C ILE A 581 -0.99 -41.21 -2.25
N THR A 582 -0.30 -40.82 -1.18
CA THR A 582 0.93 -41.49 -0.72
C THR A 582 0.66 -42.94 -0.30
N CYS A 583 -0.43 -43.20 0.45
CA CYS A 583 -0.86 -44.56 0.78
C CYS A 583 -1.22 -45.38 -0.47
N ILE A 584 -1.90 -44.76 -1.45
CA ILE A 584 -2.20 -45.40 -2.74
C ILE A 584 -0.90 -45.74 -3.50
N ALA A 585 0.04 -44.80 -3.59
CA ALA A 585 1.33 -45.01 -4.27
C ALA A 585 2.14 -46.14 -3.61
N PHE A 586 2.18 -46.18 -2.27
CA PHE A 586 2.81 -47.27 -1.52
C PHE A 586 2.16 -48.63 -1.80
N TRP A 587 0.82 -48.70 -1.85
CA TRP A 587 0.11 -49.93 -2.19
C TRP A 587 0.34 -50.35 -3.65
N VAL A 588 0.42 -49.40 -4.58
CA VAL A 588 0.76 -49.65 -6.00
C VAL A 588 2.21 -50.14 -6.14
N ILE A 589 3.16 -49.62 -5.36
CA ILE A 589 4.52 -50.19 -5.27
C ILE A 589 4.45 -51.64 -4.79
N PHE A 590 3.70 -51.93 -3.73
CA PHE A 590 3.56 -53.28 -3.18
C PHE A 590 2.93 -54.27 -4.18
N GLN A 591 1.83 -53.90 -4.85
CA GLN A 591 1.24 -54.75 -5.89
C GLN A 591 2.14 -54.87 -7.13
N SER A 592 2.85 -53.81 -7.52
CA SER A 592 3.83 -53.91 -8.62
C SER A 592 4.92 -54.93 -8.29
N ARG A 593 5.44 -54.98 -7.05
CA ARG A 593 6.43 -55.98 -6.63
C ARG A 593 5.97 -57.42 -6.80
N ILE A 594 4.68 -57.69 -6.65
CA ILE A 594 4.08 -59.02 -6.77
C ILE A 594 3.82 -59.38 -8.25
N VAL A 595 3.55 -58.39 -9.11
CA VAL A 595 2.93 -58.59 -10.43
C VAL A 595 3.84 -58.20 -11.62
N SER A 596 4.91 -57.40 -11.42
CA SER A 596 5.63 -56.72 -12.51
C SER A 596 6.67 -57.54 -13.29
N SER A 597 6.50 -58.85 -13.48
CA SER A 597 7.51 -59.72 -14.08
C SER A 597 7.01 -60.57 -15.26
N VAL A 598 7.98 -61.05 -16.07
CA VAL A 598 7.89 -62.16 -17.04
C VAL A 598 7.15 -61.90 -18.38
N TRP A 599 7.55 -60.87 -19.14
CA TRP A 599 7.41 -60.85 -20.61
C TRP A 599 8.73 -60.42 -21.29
N HIS A 600 9.02 -60.92 -22.49
CA HIS A 600 10.28 -60.62 -23.21
C HIS A 600 10.23 -59.36 -24.07
N ARG A 601 9.04 -59.04 -24.61
CA ARG A 601 8.74 -57.84 -25.40
C ARG A 601 7.50 -57.14 -24.84
N ASP A 602 7.13 -55.98 -25.41
CA ASP A 602 5.86 -55.31 -25.11
C ASP A 602 4.71 -56.11 -25.71
N PRO A 603 3.88 -56.85 -24.94
CA PRO A 603 2.90 -57.75 -25.53
C PRO A 603 1.71 -56.99 -26.15
N ALA A 604 1.62 -55.67 -25.96
CA ALA A 604 0.52 -54.83 -26.43
C ALA A 604 0.89 -53.99 -27.68
N THR A 605 2.12 -54.03 -28.18
CA THR A 605 2.43 -53.53 -29.54
C THR A 605 1.90 -54.52 -30.58
N ILE A 606 1.57 -54.08 -31.79
CA ILE A 606 0.99 -54.99 -32.80
C ILE A 606 1.98 -56.12 -33.13
N LEU A 607 3.29 -55.80 -33.25
CA LEU A 607 4.32 -56.82 -33.44
C LEU A 607 4.48 -57.73 -32.21
N GLY A 608 4.40 -57.18 -30.99
CA GLY A 608 4.52 -57.96 -29.76
C GLY A 608 3.32 -58.89 -29.51
N THR A 609 2.10 -58.46 -29.85
CA THR A 609 0.89 -59.30 -29.78
C THR A 609 0.94 -60.42 -30.85
N LEU A 610 1.40 -60.12 -32.07
CA LEU A 610 1.65 -61.12 -33.11
C LEU A 610 2.62 -62.22 -32.62
N LEU A 611 3.80 -61.83 -32.14
CA LEU A 611 4.84 -62.76 -31.68
C LEU A 611 4.40 -63.56 -30.44
N PHE A 612 3.66 -62.94 -29.50
CA PHE A 612 3.13 -63.62 -28.32
C PHE A 612 2.24 -64.82 -28.69
N PHE A 613 1.34 -64.64 -29.67
CA PHE A 613 0.46 -65.72 -30.13
C PHE A 613 1.19 -66.81 -30.93
N GLN A 614 2.39 -66.54 -31.46
CA GLN A 614 3.23 -67.52 -32.15
C GLN A 614 3.97 -68.45 -31.16
N SER A 615 4.53 -67.93 -30.07
CA SER A 615 5.55 -68.66 -29.29
C SER A 615 5.07 -69.35 -27.99
N ASP A 616 4.16 -68.74 -27.20
CA ASP A 616 3.81 -69.27 -25.86
C ASP A 616 2.70 -70.34 -25.94
N THR A 617 3.02 -71.46 -26.61
CA THR A 617 2.07 -72.52 -27.01
C THR A 617 1.17 -73.05 -25.89
N LYS A 618 1.60 -72.96 -24.62
CA LYS A 618 0.78 -73.37 -23.48
C LYS A 618 -0.31 -72.35 -23.19
N HIS A 619 0.07 -71.12 -22.83
CA HIS A 619 -0.88 -70.08 -22.45
C HIS A 619 -1.72 -69.60 -23.64
N THR A 620 -1.14 -69.52 -24.84
CA THR A 620 -1.90 -69.18 -26.05
C THR A 620 -2.99 -70.22 -26.30
N SER A 621 -2.77 -71.52 -26.06
CA SER A 621 -3.81 -72.53 -26.28
C SER A 621 -5.05 -72.34 -25.40
N GLU A 622 -4.91 -71.82 -24.19
CA GLU A 622 -6.02 -71.56 -23.25
C GLU A 622 -6.77 -70.27 -23.62
N VAL A 623 -6.02 -69.23 -24.00
CA VAL A 623 -6.57 -67.96 -24.51
C VAL A 623 -7.31 -68.16 -25.85
N VAL A 624 -6.71 -68.88 -26.80
CA VAL A 624 -7.28 -69.21 -28.11
C VAL A 624 -8.52 -70.12 -27.99
N LYS A 625 -8.57 -71.03 -27.01
CA LYS A 625 -9.76 -71.84 -26.69
C LYS A 625 -10.90 -71.04 -26.07
N SER A 626 -10.59 -70.03 -25.24
CA SER A 626 -11.62 -69.19 -24.60
C SER A 626 -12.11 -68.03 -25.48
N ILE A 627 -11.35 -67.67 -26.52
CA ILE A 627 -11.75 -66.69 -27.55
C ILE A 627 -12.52 -67.33 -28.72
N SER A 628 -12.25 -68.60 -29.06
CA SER A 628 -12.76 -69.25 -30.28
C SER A 628 -14.29 -69.19 -30.45
N GLY A 629 -15.04 -69.34 -29.35
CA GLY A 629 -16.51 -69.35 -29.33
C GLY A 629 -17.22 -68.06 -29.74
N GLY A 630 -16.48 -67.06 -30.23
CA GLY A 630 -17.00 -65.86 -30.89
C GLY A 630 -15.95 -65.19 -31.78
N ARG A 631 -15.04 -65.95 -32.41
CA ARG A 631 -13.96 -65.38 -33.24
C ARG A 631 -14.48 -64.83 -34.58
N ASN A 632 -15.33 -65.59 -35.27
CA ASN A 632 -15.79 -65.23 -36.62
C ASN A 632 -16.63 -63.96 -36.60
N ASP A 633 -17.47 -63.76 -35.57
CA ASP A 633 -18.26 -62.54 -35.38
C ASP A 633 -17.35 -61.31 -35.24
N LYS A 634 -16.28 -61.40 -34.45
CA LYS A 634 -15.30 -60.30 -34.26
C LYS A 634 -14.50 -60.02 -35.54
N LYS A 635 -14.15 -61.05 -36.31
CA LYS A 635 -13.51 -60.89 -37.62
C LYS A 635 -14.45 -60.19 -38.62
N ALA A 636 -15.74 -60.50 -38.59
CA ALA A 636 -16.76 -59.78 -39.34
C ALA A 636 -16.90 -58.32 -38.86
N GLU A 637 -16.88 -58.05 -37.54
CA GLU A 637 -16.89 -56.69 -36.99
C GLU A 637 -15.72 -55.83 -37.50
N TRP A 638 -14.51 -56.36 -37.63
CA TRP A 638 -13.40 -55.62 -38.25
C TRP A 638 -13.72 -55.21 -39.69
N SER A 639 -14.17 -56.17 -40.52
CA SER A 639 -14.49 -55.95 -41.93
C SER A 639 -15.66 -54.97 -42.17
N HIS A 640 -16.63 -54.91 -41.25
CA HIS A 640 -17.86 -54.10 -41.42
C HIS A 640 -18.03 -52.97 -40.40
N SER A 641 -17.06 -52.74 -39.49
CA SER A 641 -17.17 -51.70 -38.45
C SER A 641 -17.46 -50.32 -39.05
N ASN A 642 -18.55 -49.72 -38.56
CA ASN A 642 -18.89 -48.31 -38.70
C ASN A 642 -18.66 -47.53 -37.39
N TYR A 643 -17.95 -48.13 -36.42
CA TYR A 643 -17.77 -47.58 -35.09
C TYR A 643 -16.99 -46.25 -35.11
N SER A 644 -17.28 -45.42 -34.11
CA SER A 644 -16.55 -44.20 -33.82
C SER A 644 -16.58 -43.96 -32.30
N PRO A 645 -15.42 -43.90 -31.63
CA PRO A 645 -15.32 -43.53 -30.22
C PRO A 645 -16.01 -42.20 -29.91
N LEU A 646 -16.50 -42.03 -28.68
CA LEU A 646 -17.35 -40.89 -28.30
C LEU A 646 -16.73 -39.52 -28.63
N ALA A 647 -15.44 -39.33 -28.38
CA ALA A 647 -14.69 -38.09 -28.70
C ALA A 647 -14.67 -37.72 -30.20
N LEU A 648 -14.84 -38.70 -31.10
CA LEU A 648 -14.84 -38.48 -32.54
C LEU A 648 -16.24 -38.24 -33.11
N ARG A 649 -17.31 -38.49 -32.33
CA ARG A 649 -18.69 -38.38 -32.83
C ARG A 649 -19.07 -36.93 -33.13
N PRO A 650 -19.59 -36.60 -34.34
CA PRO A 650 -19.89 -35.22 -34.72
C PRO A 650 -20.83 -34.47 -33.77
N TRP A 651 -21.85 -35.14 -33.23
CA TRP A 651 -22.79 -34.52 -32.29
C TRP A 651 -22.11 -34.13 -30.95
N PHE A 652 -21.22 -34.98 -30.44
CA PHE A 652 -20.51 -34.75 -29.19
C PHE A 652 -19.47 -33.63 -29.34
N ARG A 653 -18.74 -33.63 -30.47
CA ARG A 653 -17.91 -32.51 -30.92
C ARG A 653 -18.70 -31.20 -31.03
N THR A 654 -19.91 -31.23 -31.55
CA THR A 654 -20.77 -30.03 -31.71
C THR A 654 -21.25 -29.48 -30.36
N ILE A 655 -21.66 -30.34 -29.42
CA ILE A 655 -22.03 -29.90 -28.06
C ILE A 655 -20.81 -29.28 -27.34
N PHE A 656 -19.65 -29.92 -27.45
CA PHE A 656 -18.41 -29.39 -26.88
C PHE A 656 -18.01 -28.03 -27.48
N MET A 657 -18.14 -27.87 -28.80
CA MET A 657 -17.94 -26.60 -29.50
C MET A 657 -18.82 -25.48 -28.96
N VAL A 658 -20.13 -25.74 -28.79
CA VAL A 658 -21.08 -24.76 -28.24
C VAL A 658 -20.71 -24.38 -26.81
N PHE A 659 -20.30 -25.34 -25.98
CA PHE A 659 -19.81 -25.08 -24.62
C PHE A 659 -18.56 -24.18 -24.61
N VAL A 660 -17.54 -24.46 -25.43
CA VAL A 660 -16.32 -23.64 -25.49
C VAL A 660 -16.59 -22.24 -26.03
N VAL A 661 -17.45 -22.09 -27.05
CA VAL A 661 -17.87 -20.76 -27.54
C VAL A 661 -18.62 -19.98 -26.45
N GLY A 662 -19.48 -20.65 -25.67
CA GLY A 662 -20.12 -20.06 -24.49
C GLY A 662 -19.12 -19.54 -23.45
N LEU A 663 -18.04 -20.29 -23.18
CA LEU A 663 -16.96 -19.83 -22.29
C LEU A 663 -16.20 -18.62 -22.86
N ILE A 664 -15.92 -18.58 -24.16
CA ILE A 664 -15.24 -17.43 -24.80
C ILE A 664 -16.11 -16.16 -24.67
N VAL A 665 -17.41 -16.27 -24.98
CA VAL A 665 -18.35 -15.15 -24.83
C VAL A 665 -18.47 -14.73 -23.36
N GLY A 666 -18.62 -15.67 -22.44
CA GLY A 666 -18.69 -15.39 -21.00
C GLY A 666 -17.44 -14.66 -20.47
N LEU A 667 -16.24 -15.09 -20.86
CA LEU A 667 -14.98 -14.45 -20.48
C LEU A 667 -14.87 -13.02 -21.03
N ALA A 668 -15.31 -12.78 -22.27
CA ALA A 668 -15.27 -11.47 -22.90
C ALA A 668 -16.30 -10.50 -22.29
N VAL A 669 -17.53 -10.98 -22.03
CA VAL A 669 -18.58 -10.19 -21.36
C VAL A 669 -18.18 -9.87 -19.92
N ALA A 670 -17.60 -10.81 -19.18
CA ALA A 670 -17.11 -10.59 -17.82
C ALA A 670 -15.92 -9.61 -17.79
N LEU A 671 -14.98 -9.68 -18.75
CA LEU A 671 -13.91 -8.69 -18.86
C LEU A 671 -14.47 -7.29 -19.18
N ASN A 672 -15.43 -7.19 -20.11
CA ASN A 672 -16.07 -5.90 -20.40
C ASN A 672 -16.78 -5.34 -19.16
N ALA A 673 -17.58 -6.15 -18.46
CA ALA A 673 -18.25 -5.76 -17.23
C ALA A 673 -17.26 -5.38 -16.10
N SER A 674 -16.12 -6.07 -16.00
CA SER A 674 -15.05 -5.69 -15.06
C SER A 674 -14.45 -4.33 -15.40
N ASN A 675 -14.33 -3.98 -16.67
CA ASN A 675 -13.74 -2.71 -17.13
C ASN A 675 -14.73 -1.54 -17.12
N THR A 676 -16.03 -1.77 -17.34
CA THR A 676 -17.06 -0.72 -17.32
C THR A 676 -17.56 -0.36 -15.92
N SER A 677 -17.17 -1.15 -14.91
CA SER A 677 -17.76 -1.08 -13.57
C SER A 677 -16.74 -1.05 -12.45
N ASP A 678 -15.43 -0.99 -12.76
CA ASP A 678 -14.31 -1.07 -11.82
C ASP A 678 -14.35 -2.33 -10.93
N GLY A 679 -14.45 -3.48 -11.59
CA GLY A 679 -14.52 -4.80 -10.97
C GLY A 679 -15.93 -5.40 -10.90
N LEU A 680 -16.00 -6.73 -10.87
CA LEU A 680 -17.22 -7.53 -11.00
C LEU A 680 -18.10 -7.57 -9.74
N ALA A 681 -17.48 -7.53 -8.56
CA ALA A 681 -18.17 -7.60 -7.26
C ALA A 681 -17.29 -7.01 -6.15
N THR A 682 -17.90 -6.47 -5.10
CA THR A 682 -17.25 -6.25 -3.79
C THR A 682 -17.02 -7.60 -3.10
N VAL A 683 -15.98 -7.69 -2.27
CA VAL A 683 -15.68 -8.91 -1.50
C VAL A 683 -15.28 -8.58 -0.07
N ASP A 684 -16.13 -8.99 0.86
CA ASP A 684 -15.79 -9.12 2.27
C ASP A 684 -14.86 -10.33 2.45
N GLY A 685 -13.78 -10.17 3.21
CA GLY A 685 -12.56 -11.00 3.12
C GLY A 685 -12.69 -12.52 3.35
N GLU A 686 -13.82 -12.99 3.87
CA GLU A 686 -14.05 -14.41 4.23
C GLU A 686 -15.28 -15.04 3.53
N GLY A 687 -15.97 -14.31 2.66
CA GLY A 687 -17.26 -14.74 2.09
C GLY A 687 -17.21 -15.96 1.16
N PHE A 688 -18.27 -16.79 1.18
CA PHE A 688 -18.45 -17.93 0.25
C PHE A 688 -18.28 -17.54 -1.23
N PHE A 689 -18.71 -16.33 -1.60
CA PHE A 689 -18.55 -15.78 -2.95
C PHE A 689 -17.09 -15.66 -3.40
N TYR A 690 -16.14 -15.42 -2.48
CA TYR A 690 -14.71 -15.42 -2.80
C TYR A 690 -14.27 -16.79 -3.29
N LEU A 691 -14.58 -17.87 -2.55
CA LEU A 691 -14.23 -19.25 -2.95
C LEU A 691 -14.93 -19.68 -4.25
N LEU A 692 -16.19 -19.30 -4.44
CA LEU A 692 -16.94 -19.60 -5.66
C LEU A 692 -16.32 -18.90 -6.88
N SER A 693 -15.90 -17.63 -6.75
CA SER A 693 -15.29 -16.86 -7.83
C SER A 693 -14.00 -17.50 -8.37
N LYS A 694 -13.16 -18.08 -7.50
CA LYS A 694 -11.88 -18.71 -7.87
C LYS A 694 -12.04 -20.10 -8.46
N SER A 695 -13.09 -20.83 -8.07
CA SER A 695 -13.28 -22.24 -8.41
C SER A 695 -14.12 -22.47 -9.68
N LEU A 696 -15.05 -21.57 -10.02
CA LEU A 696 -15.90 -21.73 -11.20
C LEU A 696 -15.11 -21.68 -12.54
N PRO A 697 -14.15 -20.75 -12.76
CA PRO A 697 -13.37 -20.71 -14.00
C PRO A 697 -12.45 -21.92 -14.16
N THR A 698 -11.83 -22.40 -13.07
CA THR A 698 -10.92 -23.54 -13.10
C THR A 698 -11.66 -24.85 -13.37
N LEU A 699 -12.86 -25.03 -12.80
CA LEU A 699 -13.76 -26.15 -13.11
C LEU A 699 -14.12 -26.18 -14.61
N ALA A 700 -14.50 -25.03 -15.19
CA ALA A 700 -14.84 -24.93 -16.60
C ALA A 700 -13.65 -25.31 -17.51
N MET A 701 -12.45 -24.81 -17.21
CA MET A 701 -11.24 -25.17 -17.95
C MET A 701 -10.84 -26.64 -17.80
N LEU A 702 -11.12 -27.28 -16.65
CA LEU A 702 -10.86 -28.71 -16.46
C LEU A 702 -11.74 -29.59 -17.35
N LEU A 703 -12.98 -29.19 -17.61
CA LEU A 703 -13.86 -29.88 -18.55
C LEU A 703 -13.32 -29.78 -20.00
N VAL A 704 -12.80 -28.61 -20.38
CA VAL A 704 -12.12 -28.40 -21.68
C VAL A 704 -10.88 -29.29 -21.80
N SER A 705 -9.99 -29.25 -20.81
CA SER A 705 -8.72 -30.00 -20.86
C SER A 705 -8.93 -31.51 -20.81
N MET A 706 -9.90 -32.00 -20.03
CA MET A 706 -10.23 -33.43 -19.98
C MET A 706 -10.81 -33.95 -21.31
N TYR A 707 -11.68 -33.19 -21.98
CA TYR A 707 -12.18 -33.56 -23.30
C TYR A 707 -11.06 -33.61 -24.34
N VAL A 708 -10.21 -32.58 -24.39
CA VAL A 708 -9.10 -32.51 -25.37
C VAL A 708 -8.09 -33.64 -25.13
N ALA A 709 -7.77 -33.96 -23.87
CA ALA A 709 -6.92 -35.10 -23.53
C ALA A 709 -7.54 -36.45 -23.93
N PHE A 710 -8.86 -36.63 -23.79
CA PHE A 710 -9.55 -37.86 -24.23
C PHE A 710 -9.61 -37.98 -25.76
N ASN A 711 -9.76 -36.87 -26.49
CA ASN A 711 -9.60 -36.86 -27.95
C ASN A 711 -8.14 -37.23 -28.35
N ASP A 712 -7.13 -36.77 -27.61
CA ASP A 712 -5.72 -37.11 -27.87
C ASP A 712 -5.41 -38.59 -27.67
N THR A 713 -5.85 -39.19 -26.56
CA THR A 713 -5.63 -40.63 -26.32
C THR A 713 -6.30 -41.48 -27.40
N VAL A 714 -7.54 -41.15 -27.79
CA VAL A 714 -8.25 -41.85 -28.86
C VAL A 714 -7.56 -41.70 -30.22
N MET A 715 -7.14 -40.49 -30.60
CA MET A 715 -6.42 -40.26 -31.86
C MET A 715 -5.10 -41.04 -31.92
N ARG A 716 -4.41 -41.18 -30.79
CA ARG A 716 -3.10 -41.86 -30.71
C ARG A 716 -3.18 -43.38 -30.68
N ASP A 717 -4.28 -43.94 -30.16
CA ASP A 717 -4.57 -45.38 -30.20
C ASP A 717 -4.92 -45.82 -31.63
N LEU A 718 -5.76 -45.03 -32.33
CA LEU A 718 -6.15 -45.30 -33.71
C LEU A 718 -5.08 -44.93 -34.76
N ALA A 719 -4.06 -44.12 -34.43
CA ALA A 719 -3.09 -43.60 -35.40
C ALA A 719 -2.29 -44.68 -36.16
N THR A 720 -1.86 -45.74 -35.49
CA THR A 720 -1.11 -46.85 -36.12
C THR A 720 -2.01 -47.66 -37.06
N LEU A 721 -3.23 -47.97 -36.63
CA LEU A 721 -4.25 -48.66 -37.44
C LEU A 721 -4.69 -47.80 -38.65
N SER A 722 -4.82 -46.48 -38.48
CA SER A 722 -5.11 -45.54 -39.56
C SER A 722 -3.99 -45.50 -40.60
N LYS A 723 -2.73 -45.58 -40.18
CA LYS A 723 -1.60 -45.70 -41.11
C LYS A 723 -1.64 -47.05 -41.84
N LEU A 724 -1.75 -48.16 -41.10
CA LEU A 724 -1.80 -49.54 -41.64
C LEU A 724 -2.96 -49.81 -42.61
N SER A 725 -4.08 -49.09 -42.48
CA SER A 725 -5.26 -49.18 -43.36
C SER A 725 -5.22 -48.23 -44.57
N SER A 726 -4.10 -47.53 -44.78
CA SER A 726 -3.95 -46.58 -45.90
C SER A 726 -2.57 -46.57 -46.56
N LYS A 727 -1.55 -47.15 -45.91
CA LYS A 727 -0.16 -47.26 -46.37
C LYS A 727 0.48 -48.50 -45.76
N SER A 728 1.54 -49.00 -46.40
CA SER A 728 2.43 -49.98 -45.79
C SER A 728 3.21 -49.40 -44.61
N CYS A 729 3.51 -50.26 -43.63
CA CYS A 729 4.34 -49.97 -42.47
C CYS A 729 5.48 -51.00 -42.34
N ASP A 730 6.60 -50.60 -41.74
CA ASP A 730 7.71 -51.49 -41.39
C ASP A 730 7.53 -52.08 -39.97
N SER A 731 8.17 -53.23 -39.73
CA SER A 731 8.38 -53.85 -38.42
C SER A 731 8.74 -52.85 -37.30
N GLN A 732 9.60 -51.86 -37.58
CA GLN A 732 10.00 -50.85 -36.60
C GLN A 732 8.88 -49.87 -36.23
N GLU A 733 7.81 -49.80 -36.99
CA GLU A 733 6.64 -48.96 -36.67
C GLU A 733 5.59 -49.76 -35.88
N LEU A 734 5.47 -51.07 -36.17
CA LEU A 734 4.58 -51.99 -35.47
C LEU A 734 5.03 -52.29 -34.03
N ASP A 735 6.34 -52.26 -33.75
CA ASP A 735 6.91 -52.42 -32.40
C ASP A 735 6.90 -51.10 -31.58
N LYS A 736 6.29 -50.02 -32.08
CA LYS A 736 6.26 -48.69 -31.44
C LYS A 736 4.84 -48.17 -31.22
N SER A 737 4.36 -48.26 -29.98
CA SER A 737 3.11 -47.60 -29.56
C SER A 737 3.28 -46.08 -29.40
N LEU A 738 2.57 -45.28 -30.20
CA LEU A 738 2.46 -43.82 -30.02
C LEU A 738 1.72 -43.43 -28.73
N LEU A 739 0.92 -44.35 -28.19
CA LEU A 739 0.10 -44.13 -27.01
C LEU A 739 0.94 -44.15 -25.72
N ASP A 740 1.96 -45.02 -25.65
CA ASP A 740 2.89 -45.12 -24.52
C ASP A 740 3.97 -44.02 -24.46
N MET A 741 4.22 -43.32 -25.57
CA MET A 741 5.22 -42.24 -25.60
C MET A 741 4.78 -41.01 -24.78
N LEU A 742 5.72 -40.40 -24.05
CA LEU A 742 5.51 -39.08 -23.42
C LEU A 742 5.16 -38.03 -24.50
N GLY A 743 4.31 -37.06 -24.18
CA GLY A 743 3.68 -36.17 -25.17
C GLY A 743 4.65 -35.45 -26.13
N PHE A 744 5.75 -34.87 -25.64
CA PHE A 744 6.77 -34.25 -26.50
C PHE A 744 7.48 -35.25 -27.43
N ARG A 745 7.71 -36.50 -26.98
CA ARG A 745 8.27 -37.57 -27.81
C ARG A 745 7.24 -38.03 -28.85
N ALA A 746 5.98 -38.16 -28.47
CA ALA A 746 4.87 -38.47 -29.38
C ALA A 746 4.69 -37.39 -30.46
N LEU A 747 4.79 -36.10 -30.09
CA LEU A 747 4.74 -34.98 -31.02
C LEU A 747 5.91 -35.03 -32.03
N SER A 748 7.15 -35.13 -31.53
CA SER A 748 8.35 -35.23 -32.38
C SER A 748 8.29 -36.45 -33.32
N HIS A 749 7.76 -37.58 -32.85
CA HIS A 749 7.60 -38.79 -33.67
C HIS A 749 6.47 -38.67 -34.70
N SER A 750 5.30 -38.13 -34.33
CA SER A 750 4.16 -37.97 -35.25
C SER A 750 4.42 -36.93 -36.34
N VAL A 751 5.19 -35.87 -36.06
CA VAL A 751 5.69 -34.93 -37.10
C VAL A 751 6.58 -35.67 -38.10
N ARG A 752 7.52 -36.51 -37.62
CA ARG A 752 8.40 -37.31 -38.51
C ARG A 752 7.63 -38.34 -39.33
N LEU A 753 6.60 -38.98 -38.74
CA LEU A 753 5.70 -39.92 -39.43
C LEU A 753 4.68 -39.25 -40.36
N LYS A 754 4.58 -37.91 -40.38
CA LYS A 754 3.59 -37.12 -41.14
C LYS A 754 2.13 -37.48 -40.83
N VAL A 755 1.84 -37.83 -39.56
CA VAL A 755 0.47 -38.12 -39.07
C VAL A 755 -0.08 -36.86 -38.40
N TYR A 756 -0.60 -35.94 -39.22
CA TYR A 756 -0.90 -34.57 -38.80
C TYR A 756 -2.04 -34.47 -37.77
N SER A 757 -2.96 -35.43 -37.75
CA SER A 757 -4.04 -35.46 -36.75
C SER A 757 -3.51 -35.63 -35.33
N VAL A 758 -2.47 -36.46 -35.16
CA VAL A 758 -1.80 -36.64 -33.87
C VAL A 758 -0.98 -35.41 -33.51
N THR A 759 -0.32 -34.73 -34.47
CA THR A 759 0.48 -33.54 -34.13
C THR A 759 -0.41 -32.39 -33.65
N VAL A 760 -1.50 -32.10 -34.36
CA VAL A 760 -2.46 -31.04 -34.00
C VAL A 760 -3.15 -31.36 -32.67
N SER A 761 -3.61 -32.60 -32.49
CA SER A 761 -4.20 -33.06 -31.22
C SER A 761 -3.22 -32.94 -30.06
N GLN A 762 -1.98 -33.39 -30.23
CA GLN A 762 -0.99 -33.40 -29.17
C GLN A 762 -0.56 -31.99 -28.77
N ILE A 763 -0.44 -31.05 -29.72
CA ILE A 763 -0.21 -29.63 -29.45
C ILE A 763 -1.39 -29.07 -28.64
N LEU A 764 -2.62 -29.31 -29.08
CA LEU A 764 -3.82 -28.81 -28.41
C LEU A 764 -3.93 -29.33 -26.97
N ALA A 765 -3.64 -30.62 -26.75
CA ALA A 765 -3.59 -31.22 -25.43
C ALA A 765 -2.49 -30.61 -24.54
N THR A 766 -1.31 -30.29 -25.08
CA THR A 766 -0.25 -29.62 -24.30
C THR A 766 -0.60 -28.18 -23.91
N LEU A 767 -1.32 -27.44 -24.76
CA LEU A 767 -1.81 -26.10 -24.42
C LEU A 767 -2.96 -26.16 -23.40
N CYS A 768 -3.90 -27.08 -23.61
CA CYS A 768 -5.07 -27.24 -22.73
C CYS A 768 -4.71 -27.70 -21.32
N ALA A 769 -3.57 -28.37 -21.14
CA ALA A 769 -3.08 -28.80 -19.83
C ALA A 769 -2.86 -27.65 -18.84
N PHE A 770 -2.57 -26.43 -19.33
CA PHE A 770 -2.33 -25.25 -18.48
C PHE A 770 -3.54 -24.31 -18.34
N LEU A 771 -4.66 -24.57 -19.04
CA LEU A 771 -5.87 -23.73 -18.96
C LEU A 771 -6.38 -23.57 -17.51
N THR A 772 -6.37 -24.67 -16.74
CA THR A 772 -6.76 -24.67 -15.32
C THR A 772 -5.81 -23.83 -14.46
N THR A 773 -4.52 -23.87 -14.76
CA THR A 773 -3.47 -23.11 -14.05
C THR A 773 -3.57 -21.61 -14.33
N ILE A 774 -3.96 -21.22 -15.54
CA ILE A 774 -4.14 -19.82 -15.93
C ILE A 774 -5.47 -19.26 -15.38
N ALA A 775 -6.56 -20.03 -15.48
CA ALA A 775 -7.87 -19.62 -14.96
C ALA A 775 -7.90 -19.42 -13.43
N ALA A 776 -6.99 -20.06 -12.70
CA ALA A 776 -6.80 -19.88 -11.26
C ALA A 776 -6.41 -18.44 -10.86
N ALA A 777 -5.70 -17.73 -11.73
CA ALA A 777 -5.23 -16.36 -11.50
C ALA A 777 -6.08 -15.29 -12.22
N LEU A 778 -7.18 -15.70 -12.86
CA LEU A 778 -8.02 -14.83 -13.70
C LEU A 778 -8.67 -13.65 -12.97
N LEU A 779 -8.99 -13.82 -11.68
CA LEU A 779 -9.68 -12.84 -10.85
C LEU A 779 -8.80 -12.43 -9.67
N THR A 780 -8.60 -11.13 -9.49
CA THR A 780 -7.75 -10.54 -8.44
C THR A 780 -8.51 -9.50 -7.64
N SER A 781 -8.32 -9.48 -6.33
CA SER A 781 -8.77 -8.38 -5.47
C SER A 781 -7.89 -7.16 -5.72
N GLN A 782 -8.50 -5.99 -5.92
CA GLN A 782 -7.85 -4.69 -5.99
C GLN A 782 -8.70 -3.67 -5.22
N VAL A 783 -8.06 -2.65 -4.64
CA VAL A 783 -8.77 -1.47 -4.14
C VAL A 783 -9.25 -0.67 -5.35
N ALA A 784 -10.54 -0.37 -5.39
CA ALA A 784 -11.19 0.35 -6.49
C ALA A 784 -12.03 1.48 -5.88
N PRO A 785 -11.45 2.69 -5.73
CA PRO A 785 -12.05 3.76 -4.94
C PRO A 785 -13.40 4.16 -5.51
N ALA A 786 -14.40 4.30 -4.63
CA ALA A 786 -15.76 4.61 -5.03
C ALA A 786 -16.04 6.10 -4.82
N SER A 787 -16.01 6.87 -5.91
CA SER A 787 -16.50 8.24 -5.91
C SER A 787 -18.03 8.26 -5.98
N THR A 788 -18.66 8.87 -4.99
CA THR A 788 -20.10 9.12 -4.91
C THR A 788 -20.31 10.63 -4.94
N SER A 789 -21.13 11.10 -5.87
CA SER A 789 -21.58 12.50 -5.87
C SER A 789 -22.69 12.68 -4.84
N SER A 790 -22.47 13.58 -3.89
CA SER A 790 -23.47 14.02 -2.92
C SER A 790 -23.69 15.53 -3.03
N GLU A 791 -24.93 15.95 -2.82
CA GLU A 791 -25.28 17.35 -2.62
C GLU A 791 -25.25 17.64 -1.12
N ILE A 792 -24.22 18.33 -0.66
CA ILE A 792 -24.06 18.75 0.73
C ILE A 792 -24.83 20.06 0.94
N GLN A 793 -25.56 20.19 2.05
CA GLN A 793 -26.31 21.40 2.37
C GLN A 793 -25.42 22.42 3.09
N GLN A 794 -25.67 23.70 2.85
CA GLN A 794 -24.94 24.80 3.47
C GLN A 794 -25.60 25.20 4.81
N GLU A 795 -24.83 25.29 5.89
CA GLU A 795 -25.34 25.54 7.26
C GLU A 795 -24.96 26.91 7.85
N SER A 796 -24.08 27.68 7.19
CA SER A 796 -23.84 29.08 7.53
C SER A 796 -23.94 29.99 6.30
N TRP A 797 -24.28 31.25 6.51
CA TRP A 797 -24.29 32.30 5.48
C TRP A 797 -23.62 33.56 6.02
N PHE A 798 -23.26 34.52 5.15
CA PHE A 798 -22.65 35.77 5.58
C PHE A 798 -23.65 36.92 5.58
N GLY A 799 -23.70 37.69 6.67
CA GLY A 799 -24.65 38.78 6.89
C GLY A 799 -24.28 39.63 8.10
N TYR A 800 -24.91 40.79 8.25
CA TYR A 800 -24.66 41.71 9.36
C TYR A 800 -25.36 41.25 10.65
N ARG A 801 -24.60 41.04 11.74
CA ARG A 801 -25.09 40.69 13.08
C ARG A 801 -25.40 41.97 13.88
N GLN A 802 -26.64 42.12 14.35
CA GLN A 802 -27.05 43.24 15.20
C GLN A 802 -26.93 42.86 16.68
N LEU A 803 -26.27 43.68 17.48
CA LEU A 803 -26.06 43.42 18.91
C LEU A 803 -27.33 43.67 19.76
N PRO A 804 -27.43 43.08 20.97
CA PRO A 804 -28.45 43.44 21.95
C PRO A 804 -28.31 44.92 22.40
N PRO A 805 -29.42 45.66 22.60
CA PRO A 805 -29.41 47.11 22.85
C PRO A 805 -28.93 47.55 24.24
N ASN A 806 -28.14 46.72 24.92
CA ASN A 806 -27.54 46.96 26.25
C ASN A 806 -26.03 46.63 26.29
N GLU A 807 -25.45 46.10 25.22
CA GLU A 807 -24.03 45.73 25.13
C GLU A 807 -23.27 46.77 24.28
N SER A 808 -22.07 47.16 24.70
CA SER A 808 -21.23 48.11 23.97
C SER A 808 -20.54 47.42 22.79
N TYR A 809 -20.65 48.01 21.59
CA TYR A 809 -19.98 47.52 20.39
C TYR A 809 -18.47 47.27 20.58
N SER A 810 -17.81 48.03 21.46
CA SER A 810 -16.36 47.99 21.65
C SER A 810 -15.81 46.70 22.24
N GLU A 811 -16.45 46.05 23.22
CA GLU A 811 -15.79 44.97 23.99
C GLU A 811 -15.61 43.67 23.19
N GLU A 812 -16.68 43.13 22.59
CA GLU A 812 -16.61 41.87 21.82
C GLU A 812 -15.80 42.07 20.51
N TYR A 813 -16.09 43.15 19.77
CA TYR A 813 -15.42 43.44 18.50
C TYR A 813 -13.94 43.83 18.68
N SER A 814 -13.53 44.36 19.83
CA SER A 814 -12.11 44.62 20.10
C SER A 814 -11.33 43.32 20.36
N GLY A 815 -11.86 42.44 21.22
CA GLY A 815 -11.23 41.15 21.52
C GLY A 815 -10.99 40.30 20.26
N ASN A 816 -12.00 40.23 19.38
CA ASN A 816 -11.91 39.56 18.08
C ASN A 816 -10.80 40.13 17.17
N ARG A 817 -10.57 41.45 17.19
CA ARG A 817 -9.58 42.13 16.34
C ARG A 817 -8.16 41.90 16.84
N GLU A 818 -7.92 42.03 18.14
CA GLU A 818 -6.63 41.67 18.75
C GLU A 818 -6.26 40.20 18.48
N ASP A 819 -7.24 39.29 18.57
CA ASP A 819 -7.06 37.87 18.29
C ASP A 819 -6.62 37.63 16.84
N ILE A 820 -7.16 38.37 15.87
CA ILE A 820 -6.72 38.30 14.47
C ILE A 820 -5.33 38.94 14.27
N GLY A 821 -4.99 39.97 15.05
CA GLY A 821 -3.62 40.49 15.12
C GLY A 821 -2.61 39.42 15.56
N SER A 822 -3.02 38.53 16.45
CA SER A 822 -2.21 37.37 16.87
C SER A 822 -2.00 36.35 15.73
N LEU A 823 -3.02 36.10 14.91
CA LEU A 823 -2.92 35.25 13.71
C LEU A 823 -1.99 35.85 12.65
N LEU A 824 -2.01 37.18 12.44
CA LEU A 824 -1.15 37.86 11.45
C LEU A 824 0.34 37.60 11.72
N LEU A 825 0.75 37.66 12.98
CA LEU A 825 2.14 37.38 13.39
C LEU A 825 2.45 35.88 13.32
N ALA A 826 1.49 35.01 13.64
CA ALA A 826 1.65 33.56 13.53
C ALA A 826 1.74 33.04 12.08
N ARG A 827 1.07 33.70 11.11
CA ARG A 827 1.02 33.35 9.68
C ARG A 827 2.40 33.21 9.01
N ARG A 828 3.42 33.87 9.55
CA ARG A 828 4.81 33.85 9.06
C ARG A 828 5.63 32.64 9.54
N LEU A 829 5.12 31.87 10.51
CA LEU A 829 5.82 30.72 11.10
C LEU A 829 5.69 29.47 10.20
N SER A 830 6.73 28.65 10.15
CA SER A 830 6.93 27.62 9.11
C SER A 830 5.97 26.42 9.12
N ASN A 831 4.98 26.40 10.02
CA ASN A 831 3.96 25.35 10.15
C ASN A 831 2.57 25.93 10.52
N PHE A 832 2.20 27.10 9.99
CA PHE A 832 0.89 27.72 10.27
C PHE A 832 -0.27 26.96 9.61
N THR A 833 -1.21 26.48 10.42
CA THR A 833 -2.54 25.97 10.01
C THR A 833 -3.54 27.13 9.98
N TYR A 834 -4.60 27.02 9.16
CA TYR A 834 -5.62 28.08 9.08
C TYR A 834 -6.83 27.76 10.00
N PRO A 835 -7.45 28.77 10.63
CA PRO A 835 -8.70 28.59 11.37
C PRO A 835 -9.81 27.94 10.54
N GLN A 836 -10.67 27.17 11.20
CA GLN A 836 -11.70 26.37 10.55
C GLN A 836 -12.57 27.21 9.60
N ASN A 837 -12.90 26.63 8.44
CA ASN A 837 -13.66 27.29 7.35
C ASN A 837 -12.98 28.52 6.71
N THR A 838 -11.66 28.69 6.87
CA THR A 838 -10.86 29.71 6.15
C THR A 838 -9.63 29.12 5.46
N TYR A 839 -9.12 29.80 4.44
CA TYR A 839 -7.79 29.54 3.88
C TYR A 839 -7.24 30.79 3.18
N ALA A 840 -6.10 31.31 3.65
CA ALA A 840 -5.52 32.56 3.17
C ALA A 840 -6.52 33.74 3.16
N ASP A 841 -6.91 34.25 1.99
CA ASP A 841 -7.88 35.34 1.80
C ASP A 841 -9.28 34.86 1.41
N LEU A 842 -9.54 33.55 1.56
CA LEU A 842 -10.83 32.90 1.32
C LEU A 842 -11.52 32.52 2.63
N VAL A 843 -12.80 32.85 2.74
CA VAL A 843 -13.70 32.31 3.78
C VAL A 843 -14.80 31.46 3.15
N PHE A 844 -15.00 30.26 3.66
CA PHE A 844 -15.95 29.26 3.16
C PHE A 844 -17.18 29.17 4.08
N PRO A 845 -18.38 28.87 3.58
CA PRO A 845 -19.53 28.59 4.44
C PRO A 845 -19.40 27.21 5.11
N VAL A 846 -20.05 27.03 6.28
CA VAL A 846 -20.11 25.71 6.95
C VAL A 846 -20.95 24.75 6.13
N LEU A 847 -20.51 23.50 6.04
CA LEU A 847 -21.12 22.43 5.24
C LEU A 847 -21.73 21.36 6.16
N GLY A 848 -23.05 21.17 6.08
CA GLY A 848 -23.81 20.22 6.89
C GLY A 848 -23.64 18.80 6.39
N ILE A 849 -22.84 18.01 7.10
CA ILE A 849 -22.41 16.67 6.71
C ILE A 849 -22.86 15.66 7.76
N ASN A 850 -23.52 14.58 7.33
CA ASN A 850 -23.95 13.51 8.23
C ASN A 850 -22.77 12.58 8.54
N ASP A 851 -22.43 12.44 9.83
CA ASP A 851 -21.34 11.57 10.33
C ASP A 851 -21.46 10.10 9.91
N THR A 852 -22.65 9.63 9.53
CA THR A 852 -22.91 8.22 9.19
C THR A 852 -22.22 7.73 7.91
N ASP A 853 -21.82 8.66 7.04
CA ASP A 853 -21.38 8.35 5.68
C ASP A 853 -19.84 8.46 5.52
N TRP A 854 -19.14 8.95 6.54
CA TRP A 854 -17.70 9.21 6.52
C TRP A 854 -16.94 8.26 7.47
N ASN A 855 -15.70 7.93 7.10
CA ASN A 855 -14.76 7.13 7.87
C ASN A 855 -13.35 7.68 7.67
N ALA A 856 -12.36 7.25 8.47
CA ALA A 856 -10.96 7.64 8.29
C ALA A 856 -10.39 7.35 6.87
N ASN A 857 -10.98 6.40 6.14
CA ASN A 857 -10.58 6.05 4.76
C ASN A 857 -11.34 6.85 3.68
N THR A 858 -12.23 7.77 4.06
CA THR A 858 -12.97 8.64 3.13
C THR A 858 -12.31 10.00 2.99
N SER A 859 -12.33 10.53 1.77
CA SER A 859 -11.85 11.87 1.43
C SER A 859 -12.85 12.50 0.48
N ALA A 860 -13.12 13.80 0.58
CA ALA A 860 -14.05 14.48 -0.30
C ALA A 860 -13.40 15.66 -1.04
N ARG A 861 -13.85 15.88 -2.26
CA ARG A 861 -13.55 17.08 -3.05
C ARG A 861 -14.84 17.85 -3.24
N VAL A 862 -14.83 19.14 -2.93
CA VAL A 862 -16.03 19.97 -2.84
C VAL A 862 -15.83 21.24 -3.64
N HIS A 863 -16.80 21.58 -4.50
CA HIS A 863 -16.79 22.84 -5.25
C HIS A 863 -17.74 23.84 -4.57
N THR A 864 -17.19 24.70 -3.71
CA THR A 864 -17.94 25.59 -2.80
C THR A 864 -17.73 27.07 -3.15
N PRO A 865 -18.74 27.95 -2.99
CA PRO A 865 -18.55 29.39 -3.10
C PRO A 865 -17.73 29.91 -1.90
N ALA A 866 -16.57 30.50 -2.18
CA ALA A 866 -15.77 31.22 -1.21
C ALA A 866 -16.01 32.73 -1.33
N ALA A 867 -16.13 33.43 -0.20
CA ALA A 867 -16.06 34.89 -0.19
C ALA A 867 -14.59 35.32 -0.15
N LYS A 868 -14.24 36.28 -1.01
CA LYS A 868 -12.89 36.86 -1.13
C LYS A 868 -13.02 38.37 -1.20
N LEU A 869 -12.16 39.08 -0.47
CA LEU A 869 -12.11 40.55 -0.52
C LEU A 869 -11.25 40.98 -1.72
N LEU A 870 -11.80 41.77 -2.65
CA LEU A 870 -11.07 42.24 -3.84
C LEU A 870 -10.84 43.75 -3.81
N PRO A 871 -9.58 44.23 -3.99
CA PRO A 871 -9.26 45.63 -4.14
C PRO A 871 -9.53 46.15 -5.55
N THR A 872 -9.85 47.45 -5.65
CA THR A 872 -9.81 48.24 -6.88
C THR A 872 -9.12 49.56 -6.58
N CYS A 873 -7.87 49.69 -7.04
CA CYS A 873 -6.98 50.80 -6.67
C CYS A 873 -6.76 51.80 -7.81
N ILE A 874 -6.56 53.06 -7.42
CA ILE A 874 -6.25 54.20 -8.29
C ILE A 874 -5.08 54.95 -7.64
N GLN A 875 -4.04 55.24 -8.43
CA GLN A 875 -2.92 56.08 -7.98
C GLN A 875 -3.39 57.55 -7.93
N LEU A 876 -3.14 58.22 -6.80
CA LEU A 876 -3.37 59.65 -6.65
C LEU A 876 -2.21 60.44 -7.26
N SER A 877 -2.53 61.55 -7.90
CA SER A 877 -1.57 62.44 -8.56
C SER A 877 -1.23 63.65 -7.70
N GLU A 878 -0.14 64.34 -8.03
CA GLU A 878 0.31 65.60 -7.35
C GLU A 878 -0.74 66.74 -7.38
N THR A 879 -1.87 66.58 -8.08
CA THR A 879 -2.98 67.54 -8.05
C THR A 879 -4.14 67.15 -7.14
N ASP A 880 -4.12 65.95 -6.55
CA ASP A 880 -5.22 65.41 -5.73
C ASP A 880 -5.01 65.61 -4.22
N PHE A 881 -3.79 65.97 -3.80
CA PHE A 881 -3.40 66.29 -2.42
C PHE A 881 -2.46 67.51 -2.37
N GLU A 882 -2.53 68.30 -1.30
CA GLU A 882 -1.57 69.36 -0.99
C GLU A 882 -0.67 68.90 0.18
N MET A 883 0.64 69.10 0.09
CA MET A 883 1.59 68.69 1.12
C MET A 883 2.32 69.90 1.70
N SER A 884 2.40 69.99 3.03
CA SER A 884 3.16 71.05 3.72
C SER A 884 3.98 70.48 4.88
N ILE A 885 5.24 70.93 4.98
CA ILE A 885 6.20 70.42 5.96
C ILE A 885 6.40 71.47 7.06
N LYS A 886 6.35 71.04 8.32
CA LYS A 886 6.51 71.85 9.52
C LYS A 886 7.56 71.21 10.44
N ASN A 887 8.17 72.00 11.32
CA ASN A 887 9.06 71.48 12.37
C ASN A 887 8.28 71.41 13.67
N ASP A 888 8.31 70.26 14.35
CA ASP A 888 7.70 70.16 15.68
C ASP A 888 8.55 70.89 16.71
N SER A 889 7.89 71.75 17.49
CA SER A 889 8.48 72.52 18.59
C SER A 889 8.68 71.73 19.89
N TYR A 890 8.12 70.52 20.02
CA TYR A 890 8.17 69.71 21.24
C TYR A 890 9.22 68.60 21.21
N THR A 891 9.27 67.79 20.14
CA THR A 891 10.24 66.70 19.93
C THR A 891 11.49 67.15 19.18
N GLY A 892 11.40 68.24 18.41
CA GLY A 892 12.43 68.64 17.44
C GLY A 892 12.38 67.89 16.10
N GLY A 893 11.38 67.03 15.90
CA GLY A 893 11.14 66.31 14.65
C GLY A 893 10.51 67.16 13.54
N ILE A 894 10.03 66.49 12.50
CA ILE A 894 9.43 67.10 11.31
C ILE A 894 8.02 66.54 11.10
N GLU A 895 7.01 67.40 11.06
CA GLU A 895 5.62 67.05 10.77
C GLU A 895 5.33 67.26 9.28
N VAL A 896 4.92 66.19 8.59
CA VAL A 896 4.48 66.23 7.19
C VAL A 896 2.97 66.24 7.17
N HIS A 897 2.37 67.39 6.88
CA HIS A 897 0.93 67.53 6.69
C HIS A 897 0.55 67.21 5.25
N ILE A 898 -0.50 66.42 5.08
CA ILE A 898 -1.06 66.02 3.79
C ILE A 898 -2.56 66.33 3.81
N THR A 899 -2.94 67.38 3.06
CA THR A 899 -4.31 67.87 2.97
C THR A 899 -5.01 67.23 1.77
N LEU A 900 -6.10 66.51 2.01
CA LEU A 900 -6.92 65.82 1.00
C LEU A 900 -8.29 66.49 0.86
N SER A 901 -8.72 66.85 -0.34
CA SER A 901 -10.02 67.50 -0.57
C SER A 901 -11.07 66.55 -1.17
N PHE A 902 -12.31 66.60 -0.68
CA PHE A 902 -13.43 65.79 -1.18
C PHE A 902 -14.76 66.53 -1.15
N THR A 903 -15.74 66.03 -1.89
CA THR A 903 -17.09 66.61 -1.95
C THR A 903 -18.10 65.70 -1.27
N CYS A 904 -18.78 66.23 -0.25
CA CYS A 904 -19.85 65.56 0.47
C CYS A 904 -21.09 65.31 -0.40
N PRO A 905 -21.97 64.34 -0.04
CA PRO A 905 -23.23 64.07 -0.77
C PRO A 905 -24.18 65.27 -0.86
N ASN A 906 -24.06 66.24 0.05
CA ASN A 906 -24.82 67.49 0.09
C ASN A 906 -24.24 68.60 -0.83
N GLY A 907 -23.06 68.38 -1.44
CA GLY A 907 -22.36 69.33 -2.30
C GLY A 907 -21.34 70.25 -1.62
N SER A 908 -21.11 70.16 -0.30
CA SER A 908 -20.02 70.89 0.35
C SER A 908 -18.66 70.23 0.09
N VAL A 909 -17.63 71.03 -0.21
CA VAL A 909 -16.24 70.56 -0.25
C VAL A 909 -15.64 70.64 1.14
N ILE A 910 -14.98 69.57 1.57
CA ILE A 910 -14.29 69.47 2.86
C ILE A 910 -12.86 68.98 2.61
N THR A 911 -11.93 69.43 3.46
CA THR A 911 -10.52 69.01 3.47
C THR A 911 -10.26 68.19 4.73
N SER A 912 -9.71 66.98 4.61
CA SER A 912 -8.95 66.40 5.71
C SER A 912 -7.55 66.98 5.72
N ASP A 913 -6.95 67.09 6.90
CA ASP A 913 -5.52 67.35 7.07
C ASP A 913 -4.96 66.22 7.93
N GLU A 914 -4.21 65.32 7.30
CA GLU A 914 -3.46 64.26 7.98
C GLU A 914 -2.06 64.78 8.31
N PHE A 915 -1.45 64.30 9.40
CA PHE A 915 -0.09 64.69 9.76
C PHE A 915 0.74 63.47 10.17
N ILE A 916 1.96 63.39 9.64
CA ILE A 916 2.91 62.30 9.91
C ILE A 916 4.10 62.89 10.66
N SER A 917 4.33 62.44 11.89
CA SER A 917 5.42 62.90 12.74
C SER A 917 6.69 62.07 12.52
N VAL A 918 7.70 62.67 11.90
CA VAL A 918 9.05 62.11 11.74
C VAL A 918 9.89 62.45 12.96
N GLU A 919 10.19 61.45 13.80
CA GLU A 919 10.90 61.67 15.08
C GLU A 919 12.32 62.25 14.91
N GLY A 920 12.70 63.13 15.85
CA GLY A 920 13.97 63.87 15.83
C GLY A 920 15.25 63.04 16.07
N THR A 921 15.17 61.72 16.19
CA THR A 921 16.35 60.84 16.23
C THR A 921 17.06 60.75 14.87
N ILE A 922 16.32 60.97 13.78
CA ILE A 922 16.82 60.81 12.42
C ILE A 922 17.63 62.03 11.95
N THR A 923 17.22 63.24 12.37
CA THR A 923 17.72 64.52 11.85
C THR A 923 19.20 64.81 12.13
N ASP A 924 19.81 64.16 13.11
CA ASP A 924 21.22 64.35 13.48
C ASP A 924 22.18 63.30 12.89
N ASN A 925 21.69 62.13 12.43
CA ASN A 925 22.54 60.97 12.10
C ASN A 925 22.32 60.31 10.74
N TYR A 926 21.19 60.55 10.04
CA TYR A 926 20.86 59.85 8.80
C TYR A 926 20.45 60.81 7.66
N GLU A 927 20.83 60.48 6.42
CA GLU A 927 20.60 61.34 5.24
C GLU A 927 19.14 61.31 4.73
N SER A 928 18.40 60.23 5.01
CA SER A 928 16.99 60.07 4.62
C SER A 928 16.18 59.28 5.65
N ALA A 929 14.90 59.62 5.77
CA ALA A 929 13.88 58.88 6.51
C ALA A 929 12.89 58.22 5.53
N TYR A 930 12.18 57.19 5.97
CA TYR A 930 11.09 56.58 5.20
C TYR A 930 9.80 56.63 6.01
N ILE A 931 8.68 56.91 5.34
CA ILE A 931 7.35 56.95 5.96
C ILE A 931 6.38 56.03 5.23
N ALA A 932 5.41 55.47 5.95
CA ALA A 932 4.33 54.68 5.37
C ALA A 932 3.06 54.70 6.25
N GLU A 933 1.99 55.34 5.76
CA GLU A 933 0.81 55.71 6.55
C GLU A 933 -0.52 55.31 5.87
N LEU A 934 -1.52 54.96 6.69
CA LEU A 934 -2.90 54.71 6.28
C LEU A 934 -3.74 55.97 6.51
N ALA A 935 -3.70 56.88 5.54
CA ALA A 935 -4.40 58.16 5.60
C ALA A 935 -5.94 57.99 5.70
N ARG A 936 -6.59 58.80 6.56
CA ARG A 936 -8.06 58.83 6.67
C ARG A 936 -8.66 59.11 5.29
N SER A 937 -9.57 58.26 4.87
CA SER A 937 -9.88 58.09 3.45
C SER A 937 -11.11 58.90 3.01
N PRO A 938 -10.96 59.90 2.13
CA PRO A 938 -12.07 60.75 1.72
C PRO A 938 -13.11 59.94 0.91
N GLY A 939 -14.29 59.73 1.47
CA GLY A 939 -15.32 58.85 0.92
C GLY A 939 -15.52 57.52 1.67
N ASN A 940 -14.72 57.21 2.70
CA ASN A 940 -15.05 56.20 3.70
C ASN A 940 -16.34 56.60 4.46
N VAL A 941 -17.25 55.66 4.77
CA VAL A 941 -18.59 56.03 5.27
C VAL A 941 -18.58 56.54 6.71
N GLU A 942 -17.75 56.01 7.62
CA GLU A 942 -17.63 56.54 9.00
C GLU A 942 -17.14 57.99 8.97
N TYR A 943 -15.98 58.20 8.33
CA TYR A 943 -15.34 59.51 8.21
C TYR A 943 -16.21 60.54 7.45
N THR A 944 -16.89 60.10 6.38
CA THR A 944 -17.82 60.96 5.63
C THR A 944 -19.07 61.31 6.44
N SER A 945 -19.59 60.39 7.25
CA SER A 945 -20.74 60.63 8.13
C SER A 945 -20.44 61.76 9.13
N MET A 946 -19.28 61.67 9.81
CA MET A 946 -18.80 62.72 10.71
C MET A 946 -18.62 64.05 9.97
N MET A 947 -17.71 64.11 8.99
CA MET A 947 -17.25 65.37 8.42
C MET A 947 -18.36 66.11 7.67
N CYS A 948 -19.24 65.38 6.98
CA CYS A 948 -20.35 65.97 6.25
C CYS A 948 -21.62 66.17 7.11
N HIS A 949 -21.57 65.83 8.41
CA HIS A 949 -22.69 65.83 9.36
C HIS A 949 -23.96 65.16 8.79
N LEU A 950 -23.87 63.85 8.53
CA LEU A 950 -24.94 63.07 7.88
C LEU A 950 -25.91 62.40 8.88
N ASP A 951 -25.65 62.46 10.18
CA ASP A 951 -26.44 61.85 11.27
C ASP A 951 -26.86 60.40 10.97
N LEU A 952 -25.90 59.56 10.54
CA LEU A 952 -26.11 58.12 10.37
C LEU A 952 -25.91 57.37 11.70
N ASP A 953 -26.84 56.46 12.02
CA ASP A 953 -26.70 55.53 13.15
C ASP A 953 -25.52 54.54 12.93
N ASP A 954 -24.91 54.05 14.02
CA ASP A 954 -23.77 53.14 13.99
C ASP A 954 -24.04 51.86 13.17
N ASP A 955 -25.22 51.27 13.33
CA ASP A 955 -25.73 50.14 12.52
C ASP A 955 -25.68 50.41 11.02
N ALA A 956 -25.94 51.66 10.59
CA ALA A 956 -25.94 52.03 9.18
C ALA A 956 -24.51 52.08 8.62
N ILE A 957 -23.54 52.56 9.41
CA ILE A 957 -22.11 52.56 9.06
C ILE A 957 -21.59 51.11 9.01
N LEU A 958 -21.82 50.32 10.06
CA LEU A 958 -21.41 48.91 10.16
C LEU A 958 -22.08 47.98 9.13
N SER A 959 -23.17 48.40 8.48
CA SER A 959 -23.84 47.63 7.42
C SER A 959 -23.21 47.78 6.02
N THR A 960 -22.22 48.65 5.85
CA THR A 960 -21.70 49.02 4.52
C THR A 960 -20.90 47.87 3.86
N PRO A 961 -21.22 47.43 2.63
CA PRO A 961 -20.61 46.24 2.01
C PRO A 961 -19.40 46.54 1.12
N TRP A 962 -18.71 47.65 1.38
CA TRP A 962 -17.48 48.09 0.72
C TRP A 962 -16.75 49.09 1.61
N GLY A 963 -15.42 49.11 1.54
CA GLY A 963 -14.57 50.04 2.30
C GLY A 963 -13.61 50.78 1.39
N LEU A 964 -13.11 51.93 1.84
CA LEU A 964 -12.19 52.79 1.08
C LEU A 964 -10.99 53.14 1.95
N HIS A 965 -9.80 52.74 1.52
CA HIS A 965 -8.52 53.02 2.20
C HIS A 965 -7.57 53.80 1.28
N THR A 966 -6.70 54.62 1.87
CA THR A 966 -5.77 55.50 1.16
C THR A 966 -4.37 55.28 1.74
N TYR A 967 -3.54 54.57 0.99
CA TYR A 967 -2.19 54.19 1.39
C TYR A 967 -1.19 55.22 0.87
N MET A 968 -0.31 55.71 1.73
CA MET A 968 0.72 56.70 1.37
C MET A 968 2.08 56.26 1.89
N TRP A 969 3.13 56.35 1.08
CA TRP A 969 4.50 56.07 1.53
C TRP A 969 5.53 56.83 0.71
N GLY A 970 6.75 56.96 1.23
CA GLY A 970 7.84 57.61 0.51
C GLY A 970 9.16 57.69 1.26
N GLN A 971 10.18 58.17 0.57
CA GLN A 971 11.50 58.50 1.11
C GLN A 971 11.64 60.01 1.26
N TYR A 972 11.72 60.47 2.51
CA TYR A 972 12.00 61.85 2.87
C TYR A 972 13.51 62.09 2.93
N SER A 973 13.97 63.19 2.33
CA SER A 973 15.38 63.51 2.15
C SER A 973 15.76 64.70 3.03
N VAL A 974 16.51 64.43 4.10
CA VAL A 974 16.84 65.44 5.13
C VAL A 974 17.69 66.59 4.54
N ALA A 975 18.52 66.27 3.54
CA ALA A 975 19.32 67.25 2.81
C ALA A 975 18.51 68.16 1.87
N ASN A 976 17.41 67.67 1.29
CA ASN A 976 16.56 68.41 0.35
C ASN A 976 15.36 69.09 1.02
N MET A 977 15.03 68.70 2.27
CA MET A 977 13.80 69.08 2.99
C MET A 977 12.52 68.77 2.18
N ASN A 978 12.54 67.64 1.46
CA ASN A 978 11.46 67.19 0.57
C ASN A 978 11.53 65.67 0.35
N PHE A 979 10.52 65.10 -0.29
CA PHE A 979 10.52 63.71 -0.72
C PHE A 979 11.33 63.51 -2.02
N ASP A 980 12.22 62.53 -2.02
CA ASP A 980 12.92 62.07 -3.24
C ASP A 980 12.07 61.03 -4.00
N HIS A 981 11.17 60.34 -3.30
CA HIS A 981 10.06 59.53 -3.85
C HIS A 981 8.85 59.60 -2.91
N PHE A 982 7.65 59.74 -3.46
CA PHE A 982 6.38 59.66 -2.73
C PHE A 982 5.33 58.99 -3.61
N SER A 983 4.47 58.16 -3.01
CA SER A 983 3.47 57.34 -3.67
C SER A 983 2.19 57.28 -2.84
N ALA A 984 1.06 57.64 -3.43
CA ALA A 984 -0.25 57.64 -2.78
C ALA A 984 -1.29 56.89 -3.63
N TRP A 985 -2.07 56.01 -3.01
CA TRP A 985 -3.01 55.11 -3.69
C TRP A 985 -4.31 54.99 -2.91
N GLN A 986 -5.43 55.23 -3.58
CA GLN A 986 -6.76 55.02 -3.02
C GLN A 986 -7.34 53.70 -3.53
N CYS A 987 -7.79 52.83 -2.63
CA CYS A 987 -8.25 51.48 -2.90
C CYS A 987 -9.65 51.24 -2.32
N ASN A 988 -10.60 50.90 -3.19
CA ASN A 988 -11.95 50.49 -2.81
C ASN A 988 -12.02 48.95 -2.76
N TYR A 989 -12.40 48.41 -1.61
CA TYR A 989 -12.49 46.98 -1.35
C TYR A 989 -13.94 46.52 -1.33
N SER A 990 -14.25 45.38 -1.96
CA SER A 990 -15.59 44.78 -1.88
C SER A 990 -15.59 43.25 -1.95
N TRP A 991 -16.63 42.64 -1.41
CA TRP A 991 -16.79 41.19 -1.35
C TRP A 991 -17.17 40.57 -2.71
N ALA A 992 -16.41 39.54 -3.10
CA ALA A 992 -16.63 38.74 -4.29
C ALA A 992 -16.89 37.27 -3.95
N GLU A 993 -17.76 36.63 -4.74
CA GLU A 993 -17.97 35.18 -4.79
C GLU A 993 -16.98 34.58 -5.79
N VAL A 994 -16.23 33.57 -5.36
CA VAL A 994 -15.30 32.81 -6.20
C VAL A 994 -15.56 31.32 -6.01
N SER A 995 -15.62 30.55 -7.10
CA SER A 995 -15.75 29.09 -7.02
C SER A 995 -14.40 28.48 -6.62
N ALA A 996 -14.36 27.80 -5.47
CA ALA A 996 -13.18 27.13 -4.95
C ALA A 996 -13.34 25.61 -4.95
N GLU A 997 -12.32 24.90 -5.43
CA GLU A 997 -12.16 23.45 -5.23
C GLU A 997 -11.39 23.22 -3.92
N VAL A 998 -12.08 22.64 -2.95
CA VAL A 998 -11.58 22.35 -1.60
C VAL A 998 -11.49 20.84 -1.41
N ASN A 999 -10.33 20.35 -0.99
CA ASN A 999 -10.14 18.96 -0.57
C ASN A 999 -10.37 18.88 0.95
N LEU A 1000 -11.19 17.92 1.37
CA LEU A 1000 -11.59 17.69 2.76
C LEU A 1000 -11.20 16.27 3.19
N ILE A 1001 -10.63 16.18 4.39
CA ILE A 1001 -10.17 14.94 5.02
C ILE A 1001 -10.81 14.78 6.39
N TRP A 1002 -11.01 13.53 6.81
CA TRP A 1002 -11.54 13.21 8.13
C TRP A 1002 -10.39 13.22 9.16
N GLY A 1003 -10.47 14.12 10.13
CA GLY A 1003 -9.59 14.18 11.31
C GLY A 1003 -9.94 13.11 12.33
N SER A 1004 -9.62 13.31 13.63
CA SER A 1004 -10.08 12.33 14.64
C SER A 1004 -11.59 12.40 14.88
N ASP A 1005 -12.14 13.63 14.95
CA ASP A 1005 -13.53 13.89 15.32
C ASP A 1005 -14.19 15.03 14.51
N THR A 1006 -13.46 15.63 13.55
CA THR A 1006 -13.91 16.77 12.73
C THR A 1006 -13.42 16.66 11.28
N ILE A 1007 -14.02 17.44 10.37
CA ILE A 1007 -13.62 17.52 8.96
C ILE A 1007 -12.65 18.70 8.79
N LEU A 1008 -11.48 18.43 8.22
CA LEU A 1008 -10.41 19.41 8.03
C LEU A 1008 -10.17 19.69 6.55
N ILE A 1009 -9.71 20.91 6.23
CA ILE A 1009 -9.22 21.27 4.90
C ILE A 1009 -7.85 20.63 4.72
N ASP A 1010 -7.64 19.92 3.62
CA ASP A 1010 -6.35 19.31 3.30
C ASP A 1010 -5.32 20.39 2.93
N HIS A 1011 -4.49 20.78 3.91
CA HIS A 1011 -3.40 21.72 3.72
C HIS A 1011 -2.26 21.19 2.82
N GLN A 1012 -2.20 19.89 2.50
CA GLN A 1012 -1.25 19.33 1.54
C GLN A 1012 -1.75 19.49 0.09
N ASN A 1013 -3.07 19.49 -0.12
CA ASN A 1013 -3.73 19.76 -1.41
C ASN A 1013 -4.61 21.03 -1.32
N PRO A 1014 -3.99 22.22 -1.15
CA PRO A 1014 -4.66 23.43 -0.71
C PRO A 1014 -5.77 23.91 -1.65
N PRO A 1015 -6.77 24.65 -1.15
CA PRO A 1015 -7.87 25.19 -1.95
C PRO A 1015 -7.41 25.98 -3.18
N THR A 1016 -7.96 25.64 -4.34
CA THR A 1016 -7.72 26.37 -5.59
C THR A 1016 -8.99 27.08 -6.06
N HIS A 1017 -8.85 28.30 -6.58
CA HIS A 1017 -9.99 29.12 -7.01
C HIS A 1017 -9.81 29.58 -8.46
N ASP A 1018 -10.89 29.59 -9.24
CA ASP A 1018 -10.87 30.08 -10.61
C ASP A 1018 -11.24 31.56 -10.69
N ASN A 1019 -10.27 32.40 -11.04
CA ASN A 1019 -10.47 33.83 -11.26
C ASN A 1019 -11.46 34.15 -12.41
N SER A 1020 -11.79 33.20 -13.29
CA SER A 1020 -12.85 33.36 -14.30
C SER A 1020 -14.27 33.27 -13.72
N SER A 1021 -14.41 32.69 -12.53
CA SER A 1021 -15.72 32.49 -11.85
C SER A 1021 -16.20 33.69 -11.03
N VAL A 1022 -15.35 34.71 -10.85
CA VAL A 1022 -15.54 35.85 -9.94
C VAL A 1022 -16.82 36.63 -10.23
N LYS A 1023 -17.65 36.82 -9.19
CA LYS A 1023 -18.85 37.67 -9.19
C LYS A 1023 -18.88 38.54 -7.94
N ARG A 1024 -19.74 39.57 -7.91
CA ARG A 1024 -20.01 40.30 -6.66
C ARG A 1024 -20.82 39.42 -5.70
N TRP A 1025 -20.42 39.37 -4.43
CA TRP A 1025 -21.11 38.56 -3.43
C TRP A 1025 -22.56 39.02 -3.22
N SER A 1026 -23.50 38.06 -3.08
CA SER A 1026 -24.94 38.32 -2.99
C SER A 1026 -25.65 37.30 -2.09
N PRO A 1027 -26.42 37.71 -1.07
CA PRO A 1027 -26.66 39.09 -0.64
C PRO A 1027 -25.38 39.74 -0.08
N PRO A 1028 -25.18 41.06 -0.26
CA PRO A 1028 -24.01 41.73 0.28
C PRO A 1028 -24.00 41.72 1.81
N PHE A 1029 -22.83 41.57 2.41
CA PHE A 1029 -22.59 41.69 3.84
C PHE A 1029 -21.49 42.72 4.12
N SER A 1030 -21.35 43.11 5.38
CA SER A 1030 -20.47 44.19 5.84
C SER A 1030 -19.02 44.03 5.41
N PHE A 1031 -18.40 45.16 5.05
CA PHE A 1031 -16.97 45.31 5.02
C PHE A 1031 -16.45 45.38 6.47
N PRO A 1032 -15.39 44.63 6.83
CA PRO A 1032 -14.74 44.76 8.12
C PRO A 1032 -13.92 46.05 8.16
N GLU A 1033 -14.50 47.11 8.72
CA GLU A 1033 -13.84 48.38 8.92
C GLU A 1033 -12.62 48.23 9.85
N LEU A 1034 -11.54 48.95 9.53
CA LEU A 1034 -10.32 48.96 10.32
C LEU A 1034 -10.42 50.02 11.41
N GLY A 1035 -10.41 49.59 12.67
CA GLY A 1035 -10.34 50.51 13.80
C GLY A 1035 -8.96 51.16 13.93
N GLY A 1036 -8.89 52.18 14.78
CA GLY A 1036 -7.70 53.00 15.00
C GLY A 1036 -7.94 53.98 16.15
N ALA A 1037 -6.91 54.72 16.55
CA ALA A 1037 -6.94 55.57 17.75
C ALA A 1037 -7.99 56.72 17.72
N GLU A 1038 -8.66 56.93 16.59
CA GLU A 1038 -9.68 57.95 16.37
C GLU A 1038 -10.97 57.38 15.72
N SER A 1039 -11.21 56.06 15.74
CA SER A 1039 -12.52 55.53 15.31
C SER A 1039 -13.61 55.96 16.31
N TYR A 1040 -14.66 56.57 15.79
CA TYR A 1040 -15.80 57.08 16.56
C TYR A 1040 -16.69 55.95 17.08
N LEU A 1041 -16.60 54.77 16.45
CA LEU A 1041 -17.24 53.53 16.86
C LEU A 1041 -16.50 52.82 18.01
N GLY A 1042 -15.29 53.26 18.37
CA GLY A 1042 -14.48 52.64 19.42
C GLY A 1042 -13.95 51.24 19.05
N LEU A 1043 -13.83 50.94 17.76
CA LEU A 1043 -13.22 49.71 17.25
C LEU A 1043 -11.69 49.77 17.37
N SER A 1044 -11.07 48.68 17.84
CA SER A 1044 -9.61 48.53 17.81
C SER A 1044 -9.09 48.19 16.42
N ASP A 1045 -7.78 48.35 16.20
CA ASP A 1045 -7.12 47.95 14.96
C ASP A 1045 -6.83 46.43 14.99
N PRO A 1046 -7.28 45.62 14.01
CA PRO A 1046 -6.88 44.21 13.92
C PRO A 1046 -5.40 44.03 13.52
N PHE A 1047 -4.69 45.09 13.15
CA PHE A 1047 -3.25 45.05 12.94
C PHE A 1047 -2.51 45.25 14.27
N PRO A 1048 -1.63 44.31 14.68
CA PRO A 1048 -0.93 44.38 15.94
C PRO A 1048 0.13 45.49 15.92
N GLU A 1049 0.35 46.10 17.08
CA GLU A 1049 1.39 47.11 17.26
C GLU A 1049 2.76 46.45 17.40
N ILE A 1050 3.73 46.90 16.60
CA ILE A 1050 5.08 46.34 16.55
C ILE A 1050 6.13 47.46 16.40
N GLU A 1051 7.25 47.31 17.10
CA GLU A 1051 8.39 48.21 17.02
C GLU A 1051 9.30 47.84 15.83
N ILE A 1052 9.68 48.83 15.01
CA ILE A 1052 10.62 48.64 13.90
C ILE A 1052 12.02 48.99 14.39
N THR A 1053 12.94 48.02 14.34
CA THR A 1053 14.30 48.17 14.90
C THR A 1053 15.25 49.01 14.05
N ASP A 1054 14.85 49.44 12.84
CA ASP A 1054 15.64 50.30 11.96
C ASP A 1054 15.30 51.78 12.23
N PRO A 1055 16.24 52.59 12.75
CA PRO A 1055 15.99 53.98 13.12
C PRO A 1055 15.77 54.92 11.92
N ARG A 1056 15.71 54.41 10.68
CA ARG A 1056 15.36 55.18 9.47
C ARG A 1056 13.85 55.13 9.17
N ALA A 1057 13.07 54.32 9.89
CA ALA A 1057 11.62 54.30 9.84
C ALA A 1057 11.05 55.53 10.59
N GLY A 1058 10.75 56.60 9.87
CA GLY A 1058 10.31 57.89 10.39
C GLY A 1058 8.80 58.03 10.55
N GLY A 1059 8.10 56.95 10.89
CA GLY A 1059 6.63 56.89 10.97
C GLY A 1059 6.06 55.80 10.06
N PHE A 1060 5.61 54.70 10.65
CA PHE A 1060 5.02 53.55 9.97
C PHE A 1060 3.74 53.13 10.71
N SER A 1061 2.60 53.11 10.01
CA SER A 1061 1.35 52.59 10.57
C SER A 1061 1.40 51.06 10.72
N LYS A 1062 0.52 50.49 11.56
CA LYS A 1062 0.54 49.06 11.94
C LYS A 1062 0.42 48.12 10.72
N GLN A 1063 -0.30 48.57 9.69
CA GLN A 1063 -0.49 47.86 8.42
C GLN A 1063 0.81 47.74 7.62
N PHE A 1064 1.66 48.78 7.66
CA PHE A 1064 2.95 48.82 6.97
C PHE A 1064 4.08 48.19 7.77
N GLY A 1065 4.05 48.27 9.11
CA GLY A 1065 5.06 47.62 9.97
C GLY A 1065 5.21 46.13 9.68
N LEU A 1066 4.10 45.41 9.45
CA LEU A 1066 4.10 43.98 9.09
C LEU A 1066 4.76 43.66 7.73
N LEU A 1067 5.11 44.67 6.94
CA LEU A 1067 5.78 44.52 5.65
C LEU A 1067 7.31 44.64 5.75
N VAL A 1068 7.82 45.16 6.88
CA VAL A 1068 9.25 45.40 7.15
C VAL A 1068 9.90 44.21 7.87
N GLU A 1069 11.14 43.84 7.50
CA GLU A 1069 11.95 42.86 8.25
C GLU A 1069 12.04 43.24 9.76
N PRO A 1070 11.92 42.28 10.71
CA PRO A 1070 11.92 40.83 10.53
C PRO A 1070 10.54 40.20 10.27
N PHE A 1071 9.45 40.95 10.45
CA PHE A 1071 8.08 40.42 10.27
C PHE A 1071 7.71 40.25 8.79
N GLY A 1072 8.27 41.13 7.96
CA GLY A 1072 7.93 41.35 6.57
C GLY A 1072 8.85 40.69 5.53
N THR A 1073 8.83 41.23 4.32
CA THR A 1073 9.71 40.83 3.19
C THR A 1073 10.43 42.00 2.56
N PHE A 1074 10.08 43.23 2.95
CA PHE A 1074 10.66 44.45 2.43
C PHE A 1074 11.64 45.03 3.45
N GLN A 1075 12.69 45.65 2.95
CA GLN A 1075 13.57 46.49 3.75
C GLN A 1075 13.01 47.91 3.77
N VAL A 1076 13.37 48.72 4.77
CA VAL A 1076 12.83 50.09 4.90
C VAL A 1076 13.11 50.92 3.65
N GLU A 1077 14.22 50.65 2.94
CA GLU A 1077 14.56 51.31 1.68
C GLU A 1077 13.63 50.95 0.50
N ASP A 1078 12.89 49.85 0.53
CA ASP A 1078 11.98 49.49 -0.58
C ASP A 1078 10.84 50.49 -0.75
N PHE A 1079 10.46 51.19 0.31
CA PHE A 1079 9.47 52.29 0.29
C PHE A 1079 9.99 53.56 -0.41
N GLY A 1080 11.27 53.62 -0.80
CA GLY A 1080 11.83 54.65 -1.68
C GLY A 1080 12.09 54.18 -3.13
N LYS A 1081 11.84 52.91 -3.46
CA LYS A 1081 12.27 52.32 -4.74
C LYS A 1081 11.14 52.30 -5.78
N LEU A 1082 11.29 53.16 -6.79
CA LEU A 1082 10.52 53.12 -8.04
C LEU A 1082 10.45 51.69 -8.61
N GLY A 1083 9.24 51.18 -8.83
CA GLY A 1083 8.96 49.83 -9.30
C GLY A 1083 8.60 48.80 -8.23
N GLN A 1084 8.62 49.15 -6.93
CA GLN A 1084 8.14 48.30 -5.84
C GLN A 1084 6.67 48.54 -5.46
N GLU A 1085 6.02 49.57 -6.01
CA GLU A 1085 4.71 50.07 -5.57
C GLU A 1085 3.63 48.98 -5.64
N GLN A 1086 3.60 48.21 -6.72
CA GLN A 1086 2.64 47.10 -6.88
C GLN A 1086 2.92 45.95 -5.89
N ASN A 1087 4.19 45.65 -5.58
CA ASN A 1087 4.54 44.58 -4.65
C ASN A 1087 4.13 44.95 -3.21
N ILE A 1088 4.28 46.23 -2.84
CA ILE A 1088 3.81 46.77 -1.55
C ILE A 1088 2.28 46.70 -1.48
N LEU A 1089 1.57 47.12 -2.53
CA LEU A 1089 0.11 47.01 -2.61
C LEU A 1089 -0.38 45.56 -2.52
N ASP A 1090 0.19 44.64 -3.30
CA ASP A 1090 -0.17 43.22 -3.27
C ASP A 1090 0.03 42.59 -1.88
N ALA A 1091 1.04 43.05 -1.13
CA ALA A 1091 1.29 42.62 0.24
C ALA A 1091 0.29 43.24 1.25
N LEU A 1092 -0.04 44.53 1.12
CA LEU A 1092 -1.13 45.17 1.89
C LEU A 1092 -2.47 44.46 1.65
N HIS A 1093 -2.79 44.15 0.39
CA HIS A 1093 -4.00 43.44 0.00
C HIS A 1093 -4.01 41.99 0.51
N SER A 1094 -2.88 41.29 0.52
CA SER A 1094 -2.74 39.93 1.08
C SER A 1094 -2.89 39.90 2.61
N ASN A 1095 -2.50 40.97 3.31
CA ASN A 1095 -2.72 41.10 4.75
C ASN A 1095 -4.17 41.47 5.06
N LEU A 1096 -4.74 42.48 4.41
CA LEU A 1096 -6.13 42.91 4.63
C LEU A 1096 -7.15 41.88 4.14
N GLY A 1097 -6.88 41.15 3.04
CA GLY A 1097 -7.72 40.04 2.59
C GLY A 1097 -7.75 38.88 3.57
N PHE A 1098 -6.62 38.59 4.24
CA PHE A 1098 -6.56 37.63 5.35
C PHE A 1098 -7.35 38.11 6.56
N VAL A 1099 -7.10 39.35 7.04
CA VAL A 1099 -7.86 39.95 8.16
C VAL A 1099 -9.35 39.95 7.88
N GLY A 1100 -9.76 40.35 6.68
CA GLY A 1100 -11.15 40.39 6.27
C GLY A 1100 -11.80 39.00 6.22
N ALA A 1101 -11.08 37.98 5.73
CA ALA A 1101 -11.56 36.60 5.75
C ALA A 1101 -11.75 36.06 7.19
N GLN A 1102 -10.87 36.43 8.13
CA GLN A 1102 -11.04 36.06 9.54
C GLN A 1102 -12.15 36.84 10.25
N LEU A 1103 -12.28 38.15 10.04
CA LEU A 1103 -13.40 38.94 10.60
C LEU A 1103 -14.76 38.46 10.02
N ALA A 1104 -14.82 38.12 8.73
CA ALA A 1104 -16.00 37.50 8.12
C ALA A 1104 -16.29 36.09 8.65
N ASN A 1105 -15.29 35.37 9.17
CA ASN A 1105 -15.45 34.06 9.81
C ASN A 1105 -16.09 34.16 11.20
N ILE A 1106 -15.72 35.19 11.97
CA ILE A 1106 -16.14 35.39 13.37
C ILE A 1106 -17.43 36.23 13.47
N GLU A 1107 -17.44 37.42 12.85
CA GLU A 1107 -18.42 38.47 13.15
C GLU A 1107 -19.61 38.47 12.19
N TYR A 1108 -19.36 38.14 10.93
CA TYR A 1108 -20.36 38.19 9.85
C TYR A 1108 -20.85 36.81 9.41
N ARG A 1109 -20.35 35.72 10.02
CA ARG A 1109 -20.87 34.36 9.81
C ARG A 1109 -22.13 34.17 10.66
N LEU A 1110 -23.25 33.91 10.00
CA LEU A 1110 -24.55 33.66 10.63
C LEU A 1110 -24.98 32.20 10.44
N GLY A 1111 -25.58 31.62 11.50
CA GLY A 1111 -26.25 30.32 11.42
C GLY A 1111 -27.55 30.37 10.62
N ILE A 1112 -28.08 29.21 10.20
CA ILE A 1112 -29.32 29.14 9.38
C ILE A 1112 -30.54 29.77 10.05
N ASP A 1113 -30.62 29.74 11.38
CA ASP A 1113 -31.74 30.29 12.15
C ASP A 1113 -31.50 31.72 12.66
N GLU A 1114 -30.29 32.26 12.45
CA GLU A 1114 -29.93 33.63 12.78
C GLU A 1114 -30.42 34.60 11.69
N LYS A 1115 -30.71 35.84 12.09
CA LYS A 1115 -31.22 36.89 11.19
C LYS A 1115 -30.22 38.02 11.09
N SER A 1116 -30.01 38.53 9.88
CA SER A 1116 -29.41 39.85 9.72
C SER A 1116 -30.47 40.94 9.86
N ALA A 1117 -30.05 42.12 10.32
CA ALA A 1117 -30.88 43.32 10.31
C ALA A 1117 -30.88 44.06 8.97
N ALA A 1118 -29.75 44.03 8.24
CA ALA A 1118 -29.56 44.78 6.99
C ALA A 1118 -30.01 44.00 5.74
N THR A 1119 -29.96 42.66 5.77
CA THR A 1119 -30.36 41.81 4.64
C THR A 1119 -31.56 40.91 4.97
N PRO A 1120 -32.51 40.71 4.03
CA PRO A 1120 -33.66 39.86 4.27
C PRO A 1120 -33.24 38.39 4.47
N PRO A 1121 -33.77 37.68 5.48
CA PRO A 1121 -33.25 36.38 5.89
C PRO A 1121 -33.44 35.32 4.79
N VAL A 1122 -32.35 34.61 4.47
CA VAL A 1122 -32.37 33.47 3.55
C VAL A 1122 -33.09 32.31 4.22
N GLN A 1123 -34.24 31.90 3.67
CA GLN A 1123 -35.04 30.83 4.27
C GLN A 1123 -34.36 29.46 4.09
N ARG A 1124 -34.47 28.58 5.10
CA ARG A 1124 -34.11 27.15 5.03
C ARG A 1124 -34.65 26.53 3.74
N GLY A 1125 -33.76 26.12 2.84
CA GLY A 1125 -34.08 25.56 1.52
C GLY A 1125 -33.77 26.46 0.31
N ASN A 1126 -33.34 27.72 0.51
CA ASN A 1126 -32.88 28.61 -0.57
C ASN A 1126 -31.35 28.81 -0.65
N LEU A 1127 -30.58 28.23 0.27
CA LEU A 1127 -29.11 28.18 0.14
C LEU A 1127 -28.72 27.16 -0.96
N PRO A 1128 -27.63 27.39 -1.72
CA PRO A 1128 -27.21 26.47 -2.76
C PRO A 1128 -26.75 25.15 -2.16
N SER A 1129 -27.15 24.02 -2.76
CA SER A 1129 -26.50 22.74 -2.50
C SER A 1129 -25.11 22.72 -3.13
N VAL A 1130 -24.16 22.16 -2.39
CA VAL A 1130 -22.74 22.14 -2.76
C VAL A 1130 -22.40 20.76 -3.28
N ASN A 1131 -21.92 20.69 -4.53
CA ASN A 1131 -21.53 19.41 -5.14
C ASN A 1131 -20.23 18.91 -4.53
N ALA A 1132 -20.29 17.74 -3.91
CA ALA A 1132 -19.15 17.02 -3.37
C ALA A 1132 -18.98 15.65 -4.04
N THR A 1133 -17.75 15.24 -4.28
CA THR A 1133 -17.41 13.86 -4.63
C THR A 1133 -16.69 13.20 -3.46
N ILE A 1134 -17.46 12.47 -2.64
CA ILE A 1134 -16.93 11.66 -1.54
C ILE A 1134 -16.32 10.41 -2.14
N THR A 1135 -15.06 10.11 -1.80
CA THR A 1135 -14.29 8.98 -2.31
C THR A 1135 -13.93 8.03 -1.17
N ASP A 1136 -14.54 6.85 -1.18
CA ASP A 1136 -14.18 5.73 -0.29
C ASP A 1136 -12.97 4.98 -0.86
N ASN A 1137 -11.85 5.05 -0.14
CA ASN A 1137 -10.60 4.37 -0.50
C ASN A 1137 -10.47 2.95 0.09
N GLY A 1138 -11.42 2.47 0.91
CA GLY A 1138 -11.40 1.13 1.52
C GLY A 1138 -11.95 0.01 0.64
N ARG A 1139 -12.60 0.33 -0.48
CA ARG A 1139 -13.43 -0.62 -1.24
C ARG A 1139 -12.64 -1.67 -2.04
N LEU A 1140 -12.56 -2.90 -1.52
CA LEU A 1140 -12.00 -4.06 -2.22
C LEU A 1140 -12.99 -4.67 -3.24
N ARG A 1141 -12.54 -4.84 -4.50
CA ARG A 1141 -13.32 -5.40 -5.60
C ARG A 1141 -12.57 -6.46 -6.40
N LEU A 1142 -13.30 -7.42 -6.98
CA LEU A 1142 -12.77 -8.45 -7.88
C LEU A 1142 -12.62 -7.92 -9.31
N VAL A 1143 -11.39 -7.62 -9.72
CA VAL A 1143 -11.03 -7.23 -11.09
C VAL A 1143 -10.59 -8.46 -11.89
N GLN A 1144 -11.03 -8.57 -13.14
CA GLN A 1144 -10.61 -9.63 -14.06
C GLN A 1144 -9.34 -9.24 -14.82
N ASN A 1145 -8.30 -10.07 -14.76
CA ASN A 1145 -7.03 -9.80 -15.41
C ASN A 1145 -7.16 -9.92 -16.94
N ALA A 1146 -7.05 -8.79 -17.65
CA ALA A 1146 -7.19 -8.73 -19.11
C ALA A 1146 -6.18 -9.62 -19.84
N THR A 1147 -4.90 -9.56 -19.48
CA THR A 1147 -3.82 -10.34 -20.12
C THR A 1147 -4.08 -11.84 -20.03
N LEU A 1148 -4.42 -12.35 -18.84
CA LEU A 1148 -4.76 -13.76 -18.66
C LEU A 1148 -6.05 -14.14 -19.40
N THR A 1149 -7.04 -13.24 -19.45
CA THR A 1149 -8.27 -13.44 -20.23
C THR A 1149 -7.98 -13.63 -21.72
N PHE A 1150 -7.15 -12.77 -22.32
CA PHE A 1150 -6.80 -12.88 -23.75
C PHE A 1150 -6.02 -14.16 -24.06
N VAL A 1151 -5.12 -14.61 -23.16
CA VAL A 1151 -4.42 -15.90 -23.31
C VAL A 1151 -5.41 -17.08 -23.26
N LEU A 1152 -6.36 -17.08 -22.32
CA LEU A 1152 -7.42 -18.10 -22.26
C LEU A 1152 -8.27 -18.10 -23.53
N ILE A 1153 -8.76 -16.93 -23.96
CA ILE A 1153 -9.56 -16.78 -25.18
C ILE A 1153 -8.77 -17.26 -26.41
N GLY A 1154 -7.47 -16.98 -26.51
CA GLY A 1154 -6.61 -17.47 -27.61
C GLY A 1154 -6.53 -19.00 -27.66
N VAL A 1155 -6.26 -19.65 -26.53
CA VAL A 1155 -6.19 -21.12 -26.46
C VAL A 1155 -7.55 -21.77 -26.72
N LEU A 1156 -8.64 -21.23 -26.15
CA LEU A 1156 -10.00 -21.72 -26.41
C LEU A 1156 -10.42 -21.51 -27.87
N SER A 1157 -10.03 -20.40 -28.50
CA SER A 1157 -10.28 -20.15 -29.93
C SER A 1157 -9.54 -21.17 -30.80
N LEU A 1158 -8.32 -21.57 -30.44
CA LEU A 1158 -7.61 -22.65 -31.11
C LEU A 1158 -8.33 -24.01 -30.96
N VAL A 1159 -8.88 -24.31 -29.77
CA VAL A 1159 -9.73 -25.50 -29.55
C VAL A 1159 -10.95 -25.49 -30.48
N VAL A 1160 -11.61 -24.34 -30.60
CA VAL A 1160 -12.76 -24.13 -31.49
C VAL A 1160 -12.38 -24.32 -32.97
N VAL A 1161 -11.30 -23.69 -33.43
CA VAL A 1161 -10.84 -23.81 -34.82
C VAL A 1161 -10.47 -25.26 -35.18
N VAL A 1162 -9.75 -25.98 -34.32
CA VAL A 1162 -9.36 -27.38 -34.57
C VAL A 1162 -10.58 -28.31 -34.62
N ASN A 1163 -11.55 -28.16 -33.70
CA ASN A 1163 -12.76 -29.00 -33.71
C ASN A 1163 -13.72 -28.63 -34.86
N ALA A 1164 -13.82 -27.35 -35.23
CA ALA A 1164 -14.56 -26.92 -36.43
C ALA A 1164 -13.95 -27.52 -37.71
N TRP A 1165 -12.63 -27.46 -37.86
CA TRP A 1165 -11.91 -28.04 -38.99
C TRP A 1165 -12.11 -29.56 -39.08
N ALA A 1166 -12.12 -30.26 -37.94
CA ALA A 1166 -12.40 -31.69 -37.86
C ALA A 1166 -13.87 -32.07 -38.16
N LEU A 1167 -14.83 -31.13 -38.06
CA LEU A 1167 -16.21 -31.31 -38.53
C LEU A 1167 -16.37 -30.96 -40.03
N ALA A 1168 -15.63 -29.96 -40.49
CA ALA A 1168 -15.57 -29.57 -41.90
C ALA A 1168 -14.95 -30.68 -42.77
N SER A 1169 -13.88 -31.34 -42.30
CA SER A 1169 -13.23 -32.44 -43.02
C SER A 1169 -14.16 -33.64 -43.23
N VAL A 1170 -14.90 -34.07 -42.20
CA VAL A 1170 -15.95 -35.11 -42.31
C VAL A 1170 -17.00 -34.72 -43.37
N SER A 1171 -17.41 -33.45 -43.39
CA SER A 1171 -18.40 -32.92 -44.34
C SER A 1171 -17.87 -32.82 -45.78
N LEU A 1172 -16.58 -32.54 -45.96
CA LEU A 1172 -15.92 -32.57 -47.27
C LEU A 1172 -15.71 -34.02 -47.77
N ARG A 1173 -15.36 -34.95 -46.89
CA ARG A 1173 -15.11 -36.36 -47.24
C ARG A 1173 -16.34 -37.04 -47.86
N GLN A 1174 -17.54 -36.62 -47.48
CA GLN A 1174 -18.81 -37.09 -48.09
C GLN A 1174 -19.06 -36.54 -49.50
N LYS A 1175 -18.30 -35.54 -49.96
CA LYS A 1175 -18.51 -34.85 -51.26
C LYS A 1175 -17.34 -34.97 -52.24
N LEU A 1176 -16.12 -35.30 -51.79
CA LEU A 1176 -14.96 -35.47 -52.67
C LEU A 1176 -14.63 -36.95 -52.90
N ASN A 1177 -14.60 -37.35 -54.17
CA ASN A 1177 -14.17 -38.68 -54.65
C ASN A 1177 -12.65 -38.92 -54.55
N HIS A 1178 -11.92 -38.13 -53.76
CA HIS A 1178 -10.46 -38.19 -53.63
C HIS A 1178 -10.03 -37.81 -52.22
N ARG A 1179 -8.97 -38.46 -51.70
CA ARG A 1179 -8.51 -38.35 -50.30
C ARG A 1179 -7.24 -37.47 -50.17
N PRO A 1180 -7.32 -36.13 -50.11
CA PRO A 1180 -6.16 -35.28 -49.83
C PRO A 1180 -5.62 -35.54 -48.41
N SER A 1181 -4.37 -36.02 -48.35
CA SER A 1181 -3.76 -36.69 -47.19
C SER A 1181 -3.45 -35.83 -45.96
N TRP A 1182 -3.50 -34.50 -46.08
CA TRP A 1182 -3.36 -33.55 -44.97
C TRP A 1182 -4.72 -33.00 -44.49
N LEU A 1183 -5.70 -32.90 -45.40
CA LEU A 1183 -6.98 -32.23 -45.17
C LEU A 1183 -8.05 -33.14 -44.53
N LEU A 1184 -7.95 -34.47 -44.71
CA LEU A 1184 -8.95 -35.44 -44.26
C LEU A 1184 -8.47 -36.44 -43.20
N ASP A 1185 -7.22 -36.34 -42.72
CA ASP A 1185 -6.61 -37.26 -41.75
C ASP A 1185 -7.35 -37.27 -40.37
N LEU A 1186 -8.11 -36.22 -40.07
CA LEU A 1186 -8.81 -36.01 -38.79
C LEU A 1186 -10.10 -36.83 -38.59
N ASP A 1187 -10.46 -37.69 -39.54
CA ASP A 1187 -11.64 -38.55 -39.51
C ASP A 1187 -11.26 -40.04 -39.50
N MET A 1188 -11.15 -40.60 -38.29
CA MET A 1188 -10.82 -42.01 -38.05
C MET A 1188 -12.05 -42.92 -37.90
N LYS A 1189 -13.23 -42.53 -38.42
CA LYS A 1189 -14.45 -43.35 -38.37
C LYS A 1189 -14.27 -44.68 -39.10
N GLY A 1190 -14.73 -45.78 -38.49
CA GLY A 1190 -14.82 -47.11 -39.11
C GLY A 1190 -13.51 -47.89 -39.24
N ILE A 1191 -12.38 -47.30 -38.82
CA ILE A 1191 -11.04 -47.93 -38.92
C ILE A 1191 -10.94 -49.19 -38.04
N ALA A 1192 -11.62 -49.20 -36.88
CA ALA A 1192 -11.60 -50.30 -35.93
C ALA A 1192 -12.99 -50.52 -35.28
N PRO A 1193 -13.28 -51.72 -34.73
CA PRO A 1193 -14.49 -51.99 -33.93
C PRO A 1193 -14.37 -51.44 -32.50
N GLU A 1194 -15.38 -51.67 -31.65
CA GLU A 1194 -15.34 -51.25 -30.23
C GLU A 1194 -14.40 -52.16 -29.41
N GLY A 1195 -13.54 -51.58 -28.57
CA GLY A 1195 -12.59 -52.36 -27.76
C GLY A 1195 -11.48 -53.04 -28.58
N PHE A 1196 -11.10 -52.47 -29.72
CA PHE A 1196 -10.11 -53.01 -30.65
C PHE A 1196 -8.73 -53.29 -30.03
N SER A 1197 -8.34 -52.55 -28.98
CA SER A 1197 -7.09 -52.72 -28.22
C SER A 1197 -7.18 -53.83 -27.15
N SER A 1198 -8.31 -54.54 -27.05
CA SER A 1198 -8.43 -55.77 -26.24
C SER A 1198 -7.79 -56.98 -26.92
N ILE A 1199 -7.33 -57.93 -26.10
CA ILE A 1199 -6.62 -59.15 -26.54
C ILE A 1199 -7.43 -59.92 -27.58
N ALA A 1200 -8.73 -60.08 -27.35
CA ALA A 1200 -9.59 -60.88 -28.22
C ALA A 1200 -9.94 -60.20 -29.56
N MET A 1201 -10.00 -58.86 -29.61
CA MET A 1201 -10.22 -58.16 -30.88
C MET A 1201 -8.95 -58.15 -31.73
N MET A 1202 -7.77 -57.98 -31.11
CA MET A 1202 -6.49 -58.07 -31.81
C MET A 1202 -6.22 -59.49 -32.32
N GLU A 1203 -6.50 -60.54 -31.53
CA GLU A 1203 -6.41 -61.93 -31.98
C GLU A 1203 -7.26 -62.19 -33.24
N SER A 1204 -8.52 -61.73 -33.24
CA SER A 1204 -9.43 -61.92 -34.37
C SER A 1204 -9.02 -61.20 -35.66
N LEU A 1205 -8.27 -60.09 -35.56
CA LEU A 1205 -7.72 -59.36 -36.71
C LEU A 1205 -6.52 -60.09 -37.33
N MET A 1206 -5.70 -60.73 -36.50
CA MET A 1206 -4.45 -61.38 -36.92
C MET A 1206 -4.66 -62.85 -37.35
N HIS A 1207 -5.80 -63.44 -36.96
CA HIS A 1207 -6.14 -64.81 -37.32
C HIS A 1207 -6.29 -64.98 -38.85
N GLY A 1208 -5.46 -65.82 -39.46
CA GLY A 1208 -5.37 -66.00 -40.92
C GLY A 1208 -4.26 -65.16 -41.60
N SER A 1209 -3.54 -64.32 -40.85
CA SER A 1209 -2.35 -63.62 -41.37
C SER A 1209 -1.28 -64.60 -41.90
N ASN A 1210 -0.61 -64.22 -43.01
CA ASN A 1210 0.55 -64.93 -43.54
C ASN A 1210 1.82 -64.77 -42.69
N PHE A 1211 1.90 -63.73 -41.84
CA PHE A 1211 3.06 -63.41 -40.98
C PHE A 1211 3.68 -64.60 -40.21
N LEU A 1212 2.88 -65.60 -39.86
CA LEU A 1212 3.35 -66.82 -39.17
C LEU A 1212 4.31 -67.69 -40.02
N ARG A 1213 4.47 -67.40 -41.32
CA ARG A 1213 5.40 -68.07 -42.25
C ARG A 1213 6.75 -67.36 -42.34
N ASP A 1214 6.75 -66.03 -42.33
CA ASP A 1214 7.94 -65.19 -42.54
C ASP A 1214 8.84 -65.08 -41.31
N VAL A 1215 8.39 -65.63 -40.16
CA VAL A 1215 9.02 -65.43 -38.85
C VAL A 1215 9.48 -66.77 -38.27
N PRO A 1216 10.78 -66.94 -37.95
CA PRO A 1216 11.29 -68.17 -37.37
C PRO A 1216 10.68 -68.44 -35.97
N PRO A 1217 10.51 -69.72 -35.58
CA PRO A 1217 9.75 -70.10 -34.39
C PRO A 1217 10.29 -69.51 -33.07
N ASP A 1218 11.60 -69.28 -32.98
CA ASP A 1218 12.28 -68.73 -31.80
C ASP A 1218 12.37 -67.19 -31.78
N ALA A 1219 11.59 -66.48 -32.62
CA ALA A 1219 11.68 -65.02 -32.76
C ALA A 1219 11.32 -64.21 -31.50
N TYR A 1220 10.45 -64.71 -30.62
CA TYR A 1220 9.95 -63.96 -29.46
C TYR A 1220 11.03 -63.53 -28.43
N PRO A 1221 11.94 -64.42 -27.94
CA PRO A 1221 13.01 -64.04 -27.01
C PRO A 1221 14.17 -63.22 -27.62
N THR A 1222 14.24 -63.06 -28.95
CA THR A 1222 15.34 -62.34 -29.63
C THR A 1222 15.40 -60.86 -29.27
N SER A 1223 16.54 -60.21 -29.53
CA SER A 1223 16.69 -58.76 -29.31
C SER A 1223 15.88 -57.93 -30.35
N SER A 1224 15.40 -56.75 -29.96
CA SER A 1224 14.59 -55.88 -30.85
C SER A 1224 15.37 -55.48 -32.11
N SER A 1225 16.64 -55.10 -31.98
CA SER A 1225 17.52 -54.75 -33.10
C SER A 1225 17.74 -55.89 -34.10
N GLU A 1226 17.81 -57.13 -33.62
CA GLU A 1226 18.07 -58.33 -34.41
C GLU A 1226 16.82 -58.79 -35.17
N LEU A 1227 15.65 -58.78 -34.52
CA LEU A 1227 14.39 -59.01 -35.22
C LEU A 1227 14.11 -57.95 -36.28
N HIS A 1228 14.41 -56.67 -36.02
CA HIS A 1228 14.31 -55.61 -37.04
C HIS A 1228 15.33 -55.76 -38.18
N GLN A 1229 16.40 -56.54 -37.99
CA GLN A 1229 17.33 -56.91 -39.05
C GLN A 1229 16.83 -58.14 -39.84
N TRP A 1230 16.12 -59.08 -39.21
CA TRP A 1230 15.50 -60.22 -39.88
C TRP A 1230 14.25 -59.81 -40.69
N LEU A 1231 13.42 -58.92 -40.14
CA LEU A 1231 12.22 -58.37 -40.79
C LEU A 1231 12.54 -57.21 -41.75
N ALA A 1232 13.81 -56.91 -42.01
CA ALA A 1232 14.24 -55.77 -42.83
C ALA A 1232 13.79 -55.92 -44.29
N GLY A 1233 12.78 -55.15 -44.69
CA GLY A 1233 12.16 -55.19 -46.02
C GLY A 1233 10.72 -55.72 -46.02
N THR A 1234 10.27 -56.39 -44.95
CA THR A 1234 8.86 -56.80 -44.82
C THR A 1234 7.95 -55.58 -44.66
N LEU A 1235 6.87 -55.53 -45.45
CA LEU A 1235 5.91 -54.43 -45.48
C LEU A 1235 4.52 -54.93 -45.10
N PHE A 1236 3.91 -54.30 -44.11
CA PHE A 1236 2.65 -54.73 -43.50
C PHE A 1236 1.49 -53.82 -43.89
N ARG A 1237 0.30 -54.39 -44.13
CA ARG A 1237 -0.94 -53.64 -44.42
C ARG A 1237 -2.16 -54.34 -43.84
N ILE A 1238 -3.19 -53.57 -43.46
CA ILE A 1238 -4.52 -54.09 -43.09
C ILE A 1238 -5.45 -53.89 -44.28
N GLY A 1239 -6.13 -54.95 -44.69
CA GLY A 1239 -7.13 -54.90 -45.76
C GLY A 1239 -7.65 -56.28 -46.13
N TRP A 1240 -8.15 -56.42 -47.36
CA TRP A 1240 -8.59 -57.70 -47.89
C TRP A 1240 -7.43 -58.42 -48.56
N PHE A 1241 -7.17 -59.66 -48.15
CA PHE A 1241 -6.21 -60.56 -48.78
C PHE A 1241 -6.93 -61.81 -49.32
N GLN A 1242 -6.34 -62.47 -50.31
CA GLN A 1242 -6.82 -63.73 -50.89
C GLN A 1242 -5.74 -64.80 -50.74
N ARG A 1243 -6.13 -66.01 -50.31
CA ARG A 1243 -5.19 -67.13 -50.15
C ARG A 1243 -5.24 -68.05 -51.35
N ASP A 1244 -4.16 -68.18 -52.12
CA ASP A 1244 -4.14 -68.95 -53.36
C ASP A 1244 -4.50 -70.43 -53.17
N ALA A 1245 -4.08 -71.02 -52.05
CA ALA A 1245 -4.34 -72.43 -51.73
C ALA A 1245 -5.82 -72.77 -51.42
N THR A 1246 -6.66 -71.80 -51.03
CA THR A 1246 -8.08 -72.03 -50.69
C THR A 1246 -9.06 -71.13 -51.43
N ASN A 1247 -8.57 -70.09 -52.12
CA ASN A 1247 -9.32 -69.03 -52.78
C ASN A 1247 -10.23 -68.20 -51.84
N GLU A 1248 -10.00 -68.31 -50.52
CA GLU A 1248 -10.76 -67.59 -49.49
C GLU A 1248 -10.29 -66.14 -49.36
N LYS A 1249 -11.24 -65.23 -49.09
CA LYS A 1249 -10.97 -63.80 -48.90
C LYS A 1249 -11.04 -63.45 -47.42
N GLU A 1250 -9.92 -63.05 -46.85
CA GLU A 1250 -9.79 -62.75 -45.43
C GLU A 1250 -9.45 -61.27 -45.20
N PHE A 1251 -10.24 -60.59 -44.38
CA PHE A 1251 -9.85 -59.28 -43.84
C PHE A 1251 -8.88 -59.50 -42.68
N THR A 1252 -7.63 -59.07 -42.81
CA THR A 1252 -6.55 -59.35 -41.85
C THR A 1252 -5.43 -58.31 -41.93
N LEU A 1253 -4.48 -58.39 -40.99
CA LEU A 1253 -3.15 -57.77 -41.10
C LEU A 1253 -2.23 -58.75 -41.85
N GLY A 1254 -1.79 -58.41 -43.06
CA GLY A 1254 -0.90 -59.25 -43.87
C GLY A 1254 0.43 -58.59 -44.20
N VAL A 1255 1.41 -59.41 -44.52
CA VAL A 1255 2.68 -59.03 -45.17
C VAL A 1255 2.44 -58.96 -46.68
N LEU A 1256 2.91 -57.89 -47.31
CA LEU A 1256 2.84 -57.67 -48.76
C LEU A 1256 3.99 -58.41 -49.48
N GLU A 1257 3.78 -58.71 -50.76
CA GLU A 1257 4.77 -59.36 -51.65
C GLU A 1257 5.07 -60.85 -51.31
N ASP A 1258 4.15 -61.52 -50.60
CA ASP A 1258 4.05 -62.99 -50.46
C ASP A 1258 3.41 -63.63 -51.71
N GLU A 1259 4.01 -64.69 -52.25
CA GLU A 1259 3.53 -65.39 -53.46
C GLU A 1259 2.20 -66.16 -53.23
N ASP A 1260 1.84 -66.45 -51.98
CA ASP A 1260 0.69 -67.31 -51.63
C ASP A 1260 -0.52 -66.50 -51.09
N PHE A 1261 -0.41 -65.17 -51.00
CA PHE A 1261 -1.34 -64.31 -50.25
C PHE A 1261 -1.54 -62.89 -50.86
N GLU A 1262 -2.22 -62.81 -52.01
CA GLU A 1262 -2.43 -61.55 -52.75
C GLU A 1262 -3.25 -60.50 -51.97
N PHE A 1263 -2.83 -59.23 -52.03
CA PHE A 1263 -3.57 -58.08 -51.47
C PHE A 1263 -4.59 -57.51 -52.46
N LEU A 1264 -5.89 -57.59 -52.13
CA LEU A 1264 -7.00 -57.20 -53.00
C LEU A 1264 -7.39 -55.72 -52.94
N GLY A 1265 -7.13 -55.02 -51.83
CA GLY A 1265 -7.55 -53.62 -51.65
C GLY A 1265 -7.85 -53.23 -50.20
N ASP A 1266 -8.08 -51.93 -49.98
CA ASP A 1266 -8.45 -51.43 -48.66
C ASP A 1266 -9.92 -51.76 -48.34
N LYS A 1267 -10.32 -51.53 -47.09
CA LYS A 1267 -11.64 -51.92 -46.53
C LYS A 1267 -12.85 -51.49 -47.37
N ASP A 1268 -12.78 -50.33 -48.03
CA ASP A 1268 -13.88 -49.75 -48.81
C ASP A 1268 -13.94 -50.24 -50.28
N ASP A 1269 -12.86 -50.85 -50.78
CA ASP A 1269 -12.68 -51.11 -52.22
C ASP A 1269 -13.32 -52.44 -52.66
N VAL A 1270 -13.31 -53.46 -51.79
CA VAL A 1270 -13.76 -54.83 -52.10
C VAL A 1270 -15.21 -55.05 -51.68
N LYS A 1271 -16.12 -55.11 -52.65
CA LYS A 1271 -17.52 -55.52 -52.43
C LYS A 1271 -17.64 -57.03 -52.28
N VAL A 1272 -17.69 -57.52 -51.05
CA VAL A 1272 -17.99 -58.93 -50.75
C VAL A 1272 -19.50 -59.19 -50.93
N SER A 1273 -19.85 -60.14 -51.80
CA SER A 1273 -21.21 -60.66 -51.97
C SER A 1273 -21.60 -61.55 -50.80
N GLN A 1274 -22.71 -61.25 -50.13
CA GLN A 1274 -23.03 -61.70 -48.77
C GLN A 1274 -23.65 -63.12 -48.68
N GLU A 1275 -23.21 -64.05 -49.54
CA GLU A 1275 -24.06 -65.18 -49.97
C GLU A 1275 -23.53 -66.59 -49.62
N SER A 1276 -22.39 -66.71 -48.91
CA SER A 1276 -21.79 -68.02 -48.55
C SER A 1276 -21.72 -68.34 -47.05
N THR A 1277 -22.12 -67.44 -46.14
CA THR A 1277 -21.98 -67.61 -44.68
C THR A 1277 -23.29 -67.96 -43.98
N ARG A 1278 -24.11 -68.83 -44.58
CA ARG A 1278 -25.39 -69.27 -44.01
C ARG A 1278 -25.65 -70.78 -43.91
N GLU A 1279 -24.70 -71.61 -44.35
CA GLU A 1279 -24.73 -73.06 -44.12
C GLU A 1279 -23.35 -73.57 -43.67
N ILE A 1280 -23.21 -73.79 -42.36
CA ILE A 1280 -22.44 -74.83 -41.64
C ILE A 1280 -22.84 -74.73 -40.15
#